data_AF-A0A2G9P4Z2-F1
#
_entry.id   AF-A0A2G9P4Z2-F1
#
_cell.length_a   1.000
_cell.length_b   1.000
_cell.length_c   1.000
_cell.angle_alpha   90.00
_cell.angle_beta   90.00
_cell.angle_gamma   90.00
#
_symmetry.space_group_name_H-M   'P 1'
#
loop_
_entity.id
_entity.type
_entity.pdbx_description
1 polymer ?
#
loop_
_entity_poly.entity_id
_entity_poly.type
_entity_poly.pdbx_seq_one_letter_code
_entity_poly.pdbx_strand_id
1 'polypeptide(L)'
;MSKREDVARNAEKFMSQRENIRNIGVVAHIDHGKCVSGKTNILLENGKIEKAEDLFKLSEKGKKAKENKNEIVFDISNLNEKVLSFDKNRKEITAKKITHVWKLKTNEKLIKLTFSNGSEIKTTLEHKFLLLNEKGKILEKQAKEIELNDFILAPKFIKTKPANLNELKQNILQNLAKDDGFFIRLNERNSLEIKRKILDYGLERTRKEIQSKLKNKSFYQGAYNGRYRLTDFKKICEKFGYDCFELIDSINYRESLKKDGHSSIDLKLPKTEYEFTEFSYLLGLIWGDGGKSGKEIRITNEDKQIIEETKSIAERVFGMKATERKYENKATRIDLRGGLTFLKILEKAFDLPLSKKSESIEIPKPIQSSSNQLLKAFIQGYFDADGTVETSRRAVSLNSKSIKILEQLKLSLLRFNCMATLNKKKQAIYISGTNLKIFSEEIGFRLKRKQEKALKFSAISQTNRNTDALPISGKILKEIRKELEIPLNAFKKTQEAIESGKQKIYSLNFKEFISTVYSFVGNPKIKNPEAWEKIQEIEKTLFDCSTLFVTKKEQEKEEYVFDFSVEDTHNFIGNGLIIHNTTMTDNLIAASGIISTELAGKQQFMDFYALEQERGITINAANVSIVQNYKGKDYLINIIDTPGHIDFGGEVIRAMRAVDGVILVVDAVEGVMPQTETVIRQSLKENVKPSLFINKVDRLVNELQLTEKQMQERFIKTIVQVNRLIERNAPDQFKEKWKVRVEDGSVVFGSAYYNWAVSVLHMKTTGITFKEVYNYCKNEDQKTLAEKSPLYEAIVELVIQHLPNPLVAQKYRIPKIWKGEIESIEGKAMIECDPNGPLSMMIVDVSVDPHAGDVATGRIYSGTVRKGTQIKMIGGKKDIGVQQVALFMGPERVAVSEVPAGNIAALVGLKEVYAGETLSTINMKEFEAFMSNTEPVITVSVEAKEAKNLPKLIEVIRQITKEDPNIRAVVNQDTGEHLLSGMGELHLEVTQHRIEVDHKIPITVSPPIVVYRETINKNSPKKHEAKTPNKHNKFYMHVEKIPEEIMEKLIESKINGKIREKDKHLVQQFIDMGIDREEAKRIWAVNNNCYIVNATKGIEALFEVRELITQAFNDATNEGPLAKEKVQGIKVMLEDAKLHEDAIHRGPAQVLPAITRGIYACILQADPLLFEPKQILFITVPQDFMGAVSKELGARRAQITDMKTEGDQTIIIGKAPVKELIGFSAAIRGATQGRAIWTAEYAGFELLPRELQHNTVVEIRKRKGM
;
A
#
# COMPACT_ATOMS: atom_id res chain seq x y z
N MET A 1 2.61 -39.72 13.98
CA MET A 1 3.93 -39.09 14.17
C MET A 1 4.12 -38.14 13.01
N SER A 2 4.26 -36.86 13.31
CA SER A 2 4.00 -35.81 12.32
C SER A 2 5.24 -35.59 11.43
N LYS A 3 5.04 -35.29 10.14
CA LYS A 3 6.10 -34.85 9.21
C LYS A 3 7.02 -33.75 9.80
N ARG A 4 6.57 -33.00 10.81
CA ARG A 4 7.32 -31.94 11.49
C ARG A 4 8.44 -32.47 12.39
N GLU A 5 8.21 -33.54 13.14
CA GLU A 5 9.23 -34.10 14.04
C GLU A 5 10.36 -34.78 13.26
N ASP A 6 10.04 -35.42 12.14
CA ASP A 6 11.03 -36.03 11.24
C ASP A 6 11.89 -34.97 10.54
N VAL A 7 11.29 -33.86 10.14
CA VAL A 7 11.97 -32.73 9.50
C VAL A 7 12.86 -31.97 10.49
N ALA A 8 12.40 -31.76 11.73
CA ALA A 8 13.20 -31.22 12.83
C ALA A 8 14.41 -32.10 13.15
N ARG A 9 14.21 -33.41 13.28
CA ARG A 9 15.27 -34.40 13.55
C ARG A 9 16.28 -34.48 12.39
N ASN A 10 15.82 -34.33 11.15
CA ASN A 10 16.69 -34.24 9.98
C ASN A 10 17.51 -32.93 9.99
N ALA A 11 16.89 -31.78 10.30
CA ALA A 11 17.63 -30.52 10.42
C ALA A 11 18.70 -30.57 11.53
N GLU A 12 18.38 -31.15 12.70
CA GLU A 12 19.37 -31.39 13.77
C GLU A 12 20.57 -32.22 13.30
N LYS A 13 20.34 -33.23 12.45
CA LYS A 13 21.42 -34.03 11.87
C LYS A 13 22.34 -33.21 10.96
N PHE A 14 21.77 -32.33 10.12
CA PHE A 14 22.54 -31.59 9.10
C PHE A 14 23.18 -30.29 9.60
N MET A 15 22.67 -29.70 10.69
CA MET A 15 23.27 -28.52 11.32
C MET A 15 24.74 -28.72 11.71
N SER A 16 25.13 -29.96 12.03
CA SER A 16 26.50 -30.31 12.41
C SER A 16 27.46 -30.44 11.20
N GLN A 17 26.92 -30.62 10.00
CA GLN A 17 27.66 -30.83 8.75
C GLN A 17 27.92 -29.49 8.05
N ARG A 18 28.81 -28.68 8.61
CA ARG A 18 29.09 -27.30 8.17
C ARG A 18 29.46 -27.18 6.69
N GLU A 19 30.06 -28.20 6.10
CA GLU A 19 30.37 -28.25 4.66
C GLU A 19 29.13 -28.23 3.75
N ASN A 20 27.99 -28.72 4.27
CA ASN A 20 26.72 -28.88 3.56
C ASN A 20 25.73 -27.74 3.86
N ILE A 21 26.14 -26.73 4.63
CA ILE A 21 25.31 -25.54 4.89
C ILE A 21 25.51 -24.51 3.77
N ARG A 22 24.43 -23.84 3.35
CA ARG A 22 24.47 -22.64 2.50
C ARG A 22 23.59 -21.58 3.13
N ASN A 23 24.12 -20.36 3.26
CA ASN A 23 23.37 -19.21 3.77
C ASN A 23 23.31 -18.18 2.67
N ILE A 24 22.12 -17.93 2.14
CA ILE A 24 21.94 -17.19 0.91
C ILE A 24 20.92 -16.08 1.08
N GLY A 25 21.22 -14.91 0.50
CA GLY A 25 20.24 -13.85 0.30
C GLY A 25 19.62 -13.94 -1.09
N VAL A 26 18.35 -13.58 -1.23
CA VAL A 26 17.74 -13.33 -2.54
C VAL A 26 17.49 -11.83 -2.68
N VAL A 27 17.85 -11.29 -3.84
CA VAL A 27 17.71 -9.87 -4.16
C VAL A 27 16.96 -9.74 -5.48
N ALA A 28 15.72 -9.21 -5.43
CA ALA A 28 14.86 -9.06 -6.60
C ALA A 28 14.36 -7.61 -6.80
N HIS A 29 14.14 -7.24 -8.07
CA HIS A 29 13.32 -6.09 -8.46
C HIS A 29 11.89 -6.60 -8.71
N ILE A 30 10.89 -6.03 -8.03
CA ILE A 30 9.48 -6.38 -8.25
C ILE A 30 8.95 -5.61 -9.45
N ASP A 31 8.57 -6.34 -10.49
CA ASP A 31 7.95 -5.79 -11.70
C ASP A 31 6.41 -5.79 -11.61
N HIS A 32 5.83 -4.67 -12.02
CA HIS A 32 4.40 -4.46 -12.25
C HIS A 32 4.06 -4.90 -13.68
N GLY A 33 3.12 -5.83 -13.88
CA GLY A 33 2.97 -6.47 -15.20
C GLY A 33 1.57 -6.94 -15.62
N LYS A 34 0.49 -6.50 -14.98
CA LYS A 34 -0.85 -7.04 -15.28
C LYS A 34 -1.88 -5.94 -15.48
N CYS A 35 -2.07 -5.54 -16.73
CA CYS A 35 -2.86 -4.36 -17.05
C CYS A 35 -4.01 -4.67 -18.01
N VAL A 36 -5.06 -3.86 -17.93
CA VAL A 36 -6.26 -3.92 -18.78
C VAL A 36 -6.34 -2.71 -19.70
N SER A 37 -7.08 -2.81 -20.80
CA SER A 37 -7.34 -1.66 -21.67
C SER A 37 -8.14 -0.58 -20.95
N GLY A 38 -7.89 0.70 -21.27
CA GLY A 38 -8.62 1.85 -20.74
C GLY A 38 -10.14 1.81 -20.98
N LYS A 39 -10.60 1.05 -21.98
CA LYS A 39 -12.02 0.86 -22.32
C LYS A 39 -12.72 -0.17 -21.42
N THR A 40 -12.01 -0.81 -20.50
CA THR A 40 -12.59 -1.81 -19.59
C THR A 40 -13.54 -1.13 -18.60
N ASN A 41 -14.79 -1.59 -18.54
CA ASN A 41 -15.79 -1.12 -17.61
C ASN A 41 -15.57 -1.78 -16.24
N ILE A 42 -15.14 -0.99 -15.27
CA ILE A 42 -14.88 -1.37 -13.87
C ILE A 42 -16.16 -1.17 -13.05
N LEU A 43 -16.48 -2.16 -12.22
CA LEU A 43 -17.69 -2.14 -11.40
C LEU A 43 -17.37 -1.73 -9.95
N LEU A 44 -17.96 -0.62 -9.51
CA LEU A 44 -17.75 -0.05 -8.17
C LEU A 44 -18.75 -0.62 -7.13
N GLU A 45 -18.43 -0.50 -5.84
CA GLU A 45 -19.28 -0.98 -4.73
C GLU A 45 -20.70 -0.40 -4.79
N ASN A 46 -20.84 0.87 -5.18
CA ASN A 46 -22.14 1.55 -5.28
C ASN A 46 -22.96 1.17 -6.53
N GLY A 47 -22.44 0.28 -7.38
CA GLY A 47 -23.07 -0.14 -8.63
C GLY A 47 -22.78 0.76 -9.83
N LYS A 48 -22.01 1.84 -9.68
CA LYS A 48 -21.52 2.62 -10.82
C LYS A 48 -20.60 1.78 -11.70
N ILE A 49 -20.68 2.04 -12.99
CA ILE A 49 -19.83 1.44 -14.01
C ILE A 49 -18.99 2.57 -14.61
N GLU A 50 -17.70 2.56 -14.31
CA GLU A 50 -16.75 3.56 -14.81
C GLU A 50 -15.69 2.86 -15.65
N LYS A 51 -15.27 3.49 -16.75
CA LYS A 51 -14.16 2.95 -17.53
C LYS A 51 -12.85 3.09 -16.77
N ALA A 52 -11.91 2.18 -17.02
CA ALA A 52 -10.57 2.24 -16.43
C ALA A 52 -9.88 3.60 -16.68
N GLU A 53 -10.03 4.16 -17.88
CA GLU A 53 -9.50 5.49 -18.23
C GLU A 53 -10.16 6.64 -17.44
N ASP A 54 -11.45 6.53 -17.13
CA ASP A 54 -12.21 7.57 -16.43
C ASP A 54 -11.99 7.47 -14.92
N LEU A 55 -11.83 6.26 -14.40
CA LEU A 55 -11.40 6.01 -13.03
C LEU A 55 -9.98 6.57 -12.80
N PHE A 56 -9.08 6.41 -13.77
CA PHE A 56 -7.78 7.08 -13.75
C PHE A 56 -7.88 8.61 -13.72
N LYS A 57 -8.75 9.23 -14.54
CA LYS A 57 -8.96 10.69 -14.51
C LYS A 57 -9.52 11.17 -13.16
N LEU A 58 -10.44 10.41 -12.57
CA LEU A 58 -10.95 10.70 -11.22
C LEU A 58 -9.83 10.67 -10.18
N SER A 59 -8.86 9.77 -10.39
CA SER A 59 -7.69 9.60 -9.54
C SER A 59 -6.72 10.78 -9.59
N GLU A 60 -6.83 11.69 -10.57
CA GLU A 60 -6.05 12.95 -10.62
C GLU A 60 -6.31 13.87 -9.41
N LYS A 61 -7.43 13.66 -8.69
CA LYS A 61 -7.72 14.33 -7.42
C LYS A 61 -6.93 13.76 -6.24
N GLY A 62 -6.38 12.57 -6.40
CA GLY A 62 -5.52 11.90 -5.44
C GLY A 62 -4.09 12.44 -5.46
N LYS A 63 -3.22 11.85 -4.67
CA LYS A 63 -1.80 12.24 -4.63
C LYS A 63 -1.10 11.58 -5.82
N LYS A 64 -0.51 12.38 -6.70
CA LYS A 64 0.33 11.86 -7.80
C LYS A 64 1.56 11.17 -7.19
N ALA A 65 1.61 9.85 -7.27
CA ALA A 65 2.65 9.02 -6.67
C ALA A 65 3.87 8.88 -7.59
N LYS A 66 3.65 8.83 -8.91
CA LYS A 66 4.72 8.68 -9.91
C LYS A 66 4.27 9.27 -11.25
N GLU A 67 5.17 9.93 -11.97
CA GLU A 67 4.94 10.38 -13.35
C GLU A 67 6.26 10.42 -14.12
N ASN A 68 6.33 9.67 -15.21
CA ASN A 68 7.39 9.76 -16.20
C ASN A 68 6.81 9.58 -17.62
N LYS A 69 7.67 9.50 -18.64
CA LYS A 69 7.25 9.39 -20.05
C LYS A 69 6.43 8.12 -20.37
N ASN A 70 6.55 7.07 -19.55
CA ASN A 70 5.98 5.75 -19.80
C ASN A 70 4.94 5.33 -18.74
N GLU A 71 4.91 5.94 -17.56
CA GLU A 71 3.96 5.59 -16.50
C GLU A 71 3.47 6.82 -15.72
N ILE A 72 2.21 6.77 -15.31
CA ILE A 72 1.60 7.74 -14.39
C ILE A 72 0.83 6.95 -13.33
N VAL A 73 1.02 7.32 -12.06
CA VAL A 73 0.45 6.62 -10.91
C VAL A 73 -0.15 7.62 -9.95
N PHE A 74 -1.37 7.35 -9.54
CA PHE A 74 -2.06 8.09 -8.49
C PHE A 74 -2.30 7.18 -7.30
N ASP A 75 -1.90 7.65 -6.12
CA ASP A 75 -2.38 7.13 -4.84
C ASP A 75 -3.73 7.79 -4.55
N ILE A 76 -4.77 6.95 -4.46
CA ILE A 76 -6.15 7.36 -4.18
C ILE A 76 -6.68 6.77 -2.88
N SER A 77 -5.78 6.35 -1.99
CA SER A 77 -6.12 5.79 -0.68
C SER A 77 -6.96 6.77 0.16
N ASN A 78 -6.89 8.07 -0.12
CA ASN A 78 -7.70 9.11 0.52
C ASN A 78 -9.10 9.31 -0.10
N LEU A 79 -9.36 8.83 -1.32
CA LEU A 79 -10.64 9.04 -2.03
C LEU A 79 -11.72 8.01 -1.67
N ASN A 80 -11.37 6.97 -0.90
CA ASN A 80 -12.28 5.90 -0.44
C ASN A 80 -13.08 5.21 -1.57
N GLU A 81 -12.51 5.15 -2.77
CA GLU A 81 -13.11 4.47 -3.92
C GLU A 81 -12.97 2.95 -3.76
N LYS A 82 -14.07 2.22 -3.95
CA LYS A 82 -14.15 0.76 -3.75
C LYS A 82 -14.67 0.05 -4.98
N VAL A 83 -13.99 -1.03 -5.36
CA VAL A 83 -14.35 -1.92 -6.47
C VAL A 83 -14.90 -3.24 -5.95
N LEU A 84 -15.73 -3.90 -6.76
CA LEU A 84 -16.08 -5.28 -6.48
C LEU A 84 -14.93 -6.21 -6.87
N SER A 85 -14.60 -7.13 -5.98
CA SER A 85 -13.47 -8.03 -6.04
C SER A 85 -13.89 -9.44 -5.58
N PHE A 86 -13.23 -10.48 -6.09
CA PHE A 86 -13.48 -11.87 -5.71
C PHE A 86 -12.49 -12.32 -4.63
N ASP A 87 -12.97 -12.67 -3.45
CA ASP A 87 -12.17 -13.26 -2.39
C ASP A 87 -12.01 -14.77 -2.66
N LYS A 88 -10.80 -15.21 -3.02
CA LYS A 88 -10.54 -16.63 -3.34
C LYS A 88 -10.70 -17.56 -2.14
N ASN A 89 -10.45 -17.07 -0.93
CA ASN A 89 -10.51 -17.86 0.30
C ASN A 89 -11.96 -18.06 0.72
N ARG A 90 -12.76 -16.99 0.70
CA ARG A 90 -14.18 -17.05 1.01
C ARG A 90 -15.04 -17.57 -0.15
N LYS A 91 -14.52 -17.51 -1.38
CA LYS A 91 -15.21 -17.82 -2.64
C LYS A 91 -16.45 -16.95 -2.89
N GLU A 92 -16.37 -15.68 -2.51
CA GLU A 92 -17.46 -14.70 -2.60
C GLU A 92 -16.98 -13.38 -3.19
N ILE A 93 -17.91 -12.58 -3.73
CA ILE A 93 -17.61 -11.22 -4.23
C ILE A 93 -17.82 -10.20 -3.11
N THR A 94 -16.80 -9.42 -2.81
CA THR A 94 -16.80 -8.37 -1.78
C THR A 94 -16.31 -7.03 -2.34
N ALA A 95 -16.62 -5.93 -1.65
CA ALA A 95 -16.10 -4.62 -1.99
C ALA A 95 -14.75 -4.37 -1.32
N LYS A 96 -13.75 -3.97 -2.11
CA LYS A 96 -12.39 -3.69 -1.66
C LYS A 96 -11.91 -2.33 -2.15
N LYS A 97 -11.07 -1.67 -1.38
CA LYS A 97 -10.59 -0.32 -1.66
C LYS A 97 -9.53 -0.35 -2.76
N ILE A 98 -9.55 0.65 -3.63
CA ILE A 98 -8.45 0.90 -4.54
C ILE A 98 -7.44 1.81 -3.85
N THR A 99 -6.18 1.39 -3.82
CA THR A 99 -5.09 2.17 -3.20
C THR A 99 -4.33 2.95 -4.26
N HIS A 100 -4.01 2.30 -5.38
CA HIS A 100 -3.26 2.89 -6.49
C HIS A 100 -3.93 2.66 -7.83
N VAL A 101 -3.81 3.65 -8.71
CA VAL A 101 -4.27 3.57 -10.10
C VAL A 101 -3.13 3.93 -11.04
N TRP A 102 -2.82 3.02 -11.94
CA TRP A 102 -1.70 3.10 -12.87
C TRP A 102 -2.19 3.34 -14.29
N LYS A 103 -1.44 4.15 -15.04
CA LYS A 103 -1.53 4.28 -16.49
C LYS A 103 -0.14 4.06 -17.06
N LEU A 104 0.01 3.01 -17.85
CA LEU A 104 1.27 2.61 -18.46
C LEU A 104 1.17 2.73 -19.98
N LYS A 105 2.20 3.27 -20.61
CA LYS A 105 2.35 3.26 -22.05
C LYS A 105 2.79 1.86 -22.48
N THR A 106 2.11 1.27 -23.46
CA THR A 106 2.48 -0.04 -23.99
C THR A 106 2.71 0.02 -25.49
N ASN A 107 3.72 -0.72 -25.95
CA ASN A 107 3.99 -0.96 -27.36
C ASN A 107 3.58 -2.39 -27.79
N GLU A 108 3.14 -3.21 -26.83
CA GLU A 108 2.76 -4.60 -27.03
C GLU A 108 1.34 -4.73 -27.59
N LYS A 109 1.08 -5.85 -28.28
CA LYS A 109 -0.27 -6.20 -28.70
C LYS A 109 -0.99 -6.86 -27.52
N LEU A 110 -2.12 -6.29 -27.12
CA LEU A 110 -2.99 -6.86 -26.11
C LEU A 110 -3.74 -8.06 -26.67
N ILE A 111 -4.01 -9.04 -25.81
CA ILE A 111 -4.91 -10.15 -26.13
C ILE A 111 -6.34 -9.69 -25.86
N LYS A 112 -7.18 -9.79 -26.89
CA LYS A 112 -8.62 -9.63 -26.80
C LYS A 112 -9.28 -11.00 -26.75
N LEU A 113 -9.96 -11.29 -25.65
CA LEU A 113 -10.78 -12.48 -25.48
C LEU A 113 -12.25 -12.13 -25.63
N THR A 114 -12.99 -12.91 -26.42
CA THR A 114 -14.45 -12.84 -26.55
C THR A 114 -15.08 -14.09 -25.96
N PHE A 115 -16.07 -13.91 -25.09
CA PHE A 115 -16.70 -14.99 -24.32
C PHE A 115 -18.07 -15.40 -24.89
N SER A 116 -18.55 -16.56 -24.46
CA SER A 116 -19.82 -17.17 -24.89
C SER A 116 -21.06 -16.29 -24.71
N ASN A 117 -21.04 -15.36 -23.74
CA ASN A 117 -22.11 -14.38 -23.51
C ASN A 117 -21.87 -13.04 -24.25
N GLY A 118 -20.88 -12.98 -25.15
CA GLY A 118 -20.48 -11.78 -25.90
C GLY A 118 -19.73 -10.72 -25.10
N SER A 119 -19.31 -11.00 -23.86
CA SER A 119 -18.33 -10.14 -23.16
C SER A 119 -17.01 -10.17 -23.90
N GLU A 120 -16.28 -9.06 -23.82
CA GLU A 120 -14.93 -8.93 -24.36
C GLU A 120 -14.03 -8.29 -23.32
N ILE A 121 -12.78 -8.72 -23.26
CA ILE A 121 -11.76 -8.06 -22.44
C ILE A 121 -10.46 -7.99 -23.22
N LYS A 122 -9.71 -6.92 -23.02
CA LYS A 122 -8.38 -6.72 -23.59
C LYS A 122 -7.37 -6.56 -22.47
N THR A 123 -6.35 -7.41 -22.45
CA THR A 123 -5.33 -7.44 -21.40
C THR A 123 -3.94 -7.60 -21.99
N THR A 124 -2.92 -7.31 -21.19
CA THR A 124 -1.54 -7.72 -21.51
C THR A 124 -1.45 -9.25 -21.61
N LEU A 125 -0.41 -9.75 -22.30
CA LEU A 125 -0.22 -11.18 -22.58
C LEU A 125 -0.11 -12.00 -21.28
N GLU A 126 0.58 -11.44 -20.28
CA GLU A 126 0.86 -12.03 -18.96
C GLU A 126 -0.32 -11.94 -17.97
N HIS A 127 -1.43 -11.30 -18.36
CA HIS A 127 -2.56 -11.10 -17.47
C HIS A 127 -3.23 -12.42 -17.11
N LYS A 128 -3.46 -12.70 -15.81
CA LYS A 128 -4.03 -13.97 -15.36
C LYS A 128 -5.54 -13.92 -15.28
N PHE A 129 -6.18 -15.00 -15.70
CA PHE A 129 -7.59 -15.28 -15.46
C PHE A 129 -7.75 -16.50 -14.55
N LEU A 130 -8.83 -16.50 -13.77
CA LEU A 130 -9.24 -17.66 -12.99
C LEU A 130 -10.14 -18.56 -13.85
N LEU A 131 -9.76 -19.82 -14.00
CA LEU A 131 -10.48 -20.84 -14.76
C LEU A 131 -11.12 -21.83 -13.80
N LEU A 132 -12.22 -22.45 -14.22
CA LEU A 132 -12.75 -23.64 -13.55
C LEU A 132 -12.52 -24.85 -14.44
N ASN A 133 -11.80 -25.85 -13.94
CA ASN A 133 -11.50 -27.06 -14.71
C ASN A 133 -12.61 -28.12 -14.62
N GLU A 134 -12.45 -29.21 -15.35
CA GLU A 134 -13.43 -30.30 -15.37
C GLU A 134 -13.65 -30.98 -14.02
N LYS A 135 -12.66 -30.88 -13.11
CA LYS A 135 -12.68 -31.36 -11.72
C LYS A 135 -13.38 -30.42 -10.75
N GLY A 136 -13.84 -29.26 -11.21
CA GLY A 136 -14.43 -28.23 -10.34
C GLY A 136 -13.40 -27.48 -9.50
N LYS A 137 -12.11 -27.55 -9.84
CA LYS A 137 -11.03 -26.78 -9.19
C LYS A 137 -10.74 -25.49 -9.94
N ILE A 138 -10.45 -24.43 -9.19
CA ILE A 138 -10.02 -23.14 -9.74
C ILE A 138 -8.55 -23.24 -10.14
N LEU A 139 -8.24 -22.86 -11.37
CA LEU A 139 -6.88 -22.76 -11.91
C LEU A 139 -6.59 -21.32 -12.34
N GLU A 140 -5.33 -20.98 -12.50
CA GLU A 140 -4.91 -19.72 -13.11
C GLU A 140 -4.25 -20.01 -14.46
N LYS A 141 -4.63 -19.28 -15.51
CA LYS A 141 -3.90 -19.25 -16.79
C LYS A 141 -3.69 -17.81 -17.23
N GLN A 142 -2.59 -17.56 -17.93
CA GLN A 142 -2.36 -16.27 -18.57
C GLN A 142 -3.24 -16.06 -19.80
N ALA A 143 -3.46 -14.80 -20.19
CA ALA A 143 -4.20 -14.45 -21.39
C ALA A 143 -3.62 -15.13 -22.64
N LYS A 144 -2.30 -15.28 -22.71
CA LYS A 144 -1.61 -15.95 -23.83
C LYS A 144 -1.80 -17.46 -23.84
N GLU A 145 -2.02 -18.10 -22.69
CA GLU A 145 -2.28 -19.54 -22.58
C GLU A 145 -3.76 -19.91 -22.69
N ILE A 146 -4.65 -18.91 -22.69
CA ILE A 146 -6.08 -19.17 -22.83
C ILE A 146 -6.39 -19.67 -24.23
N GLU A 147 -7.06 -20.81 -24.29
CA GLU A 147 -7.51 -21.45 -25.53
C GLU A 147 -9.01 -21.26 -25.76
N LEU A 148 -9.46 -21.57 -26.98
CA LEU A 148 -10.89 -21.63 -27.28
C LEU A 148 -11.54 -22.72 -26.42
N ASN A 149 -12.71 -22.42 -25.87
CA ASN A 149 -13.48 -23.25 -24.93
C ASN A 149 -12.95 -23.34 -23.49
N ASP A 150 -11.86 -22.65 -23.12
CA ASP A 150 -11.47 -22.51 -21.71
C ASP A 150 -12.55 -21.74 -20.93
N PHE A 151 -12.95 -22.26 -19.76
CA PHE A 151 -14.01 -21.70 -18.92
C PHE A 151 -13.42 -20.76 -17.86
N ILE A 152 -13.64 -19.46 -18.05
CA ILE A 152 -13.22 -18.39 -17.13
C ILE A 152 -14.32 -18.11 -16.11
N LEU A 153 -13.91 -17.89 -14.85
CA LEU A 153 -14.81 -17.46 -13.79
C LEU A 153 -15.31 -16.04 -14.04
N ALA A 154 -16.63 -15.88 -13.91
CA ALA A 154 -17.32 -14.62 -14.03
C ALA A 154 -18.26 -14.43 -12.83
N PRO A 155 -18.53 -13.18 -12.40
CA PRO A 155 -19.59 -12.93 -11.43
C PRO A 155 -20.94 -13.39 -11.97
N LYS A 156 -21.65 -14.15 -11.15
CA LYS A 156 -23.05 -14.53 -11.42
C LYS A 156 -24.03 -13.54 -10.79
N PHE A 157 -23.66 -13.05 -9.61
CA PHE A 157 -24.40 -12.09 -8.84
C PHE A 157 -23.44 -11.05 -8.25
N ILE A 158 -23.88 -9.79 -8.17
CA ILE A 158 -23.11 -8.70 -7.58
C ILE A 158 -23.94 -8.03 -6.48
N LYS A 159 -23.38 -7.96 -5.28
CA LYS A 159 -23.95 -7.19 -4.17
C LYS A 159 -23.38 -5.77 -4.23
N THR A 160 -24.25 -4.79 -4.39
CA THR A 160 -23.86 -3.37 -4.36
C THR A 160 -24.38 -2.71 -3.08
N LYS A 161 -23.74 -1.61 -2.67
CA LYS A 161 -24.25 -0.68 -1.66
C LYS A 161 -24.72 0.60 -2.35
N PRO A 162 -25.94 0.59 -2.92
CA PRO A 162 -26.43 1.73 -3.69
C PRO A 162 -26.62 2.96 -2.82
N ALA A 163 -26.63 4.13 -3.47
CA ALA A 163 -26.93 5.39 -2.81
C ALA A 163 -28.34 5.36 -2.21
N ASN A 164 -28.48 5.85 -0.98
CA ASN A 164 -29.80 6.01 -0.38
C ASN A 164 -30.60 7.14 -1.06
N LEU A 165 -31.90 7.23 -0.80
CA LEU A 165 -32.77 8.19 -1.46
C LEU A 165 -32.34 9.66 -1.23
N ASN A 166 -31.81 9.97 -0.05
CA ASN A 166 -31.35 11.33 0.27
C ASN A 166 -30.08 11.67 -0.50
N GLU A 167 -29.12 10.75 -0.60
CA GLU A 167 -27.93 10.91 -1.45
C GLU A 167 -28.30 11.08 -2.92
N LEU A 168 -29.27 10.31 -3.43
CA LEU A 168 -29.79 10.47 -4.79
C LEU A 168 -30.37 11.88 -5.00
N LYS A 169 -31.23 12.35 -4.09
CA LYS A 169 -31.79 13.70 -4.10
C LYS A 169 -30.70 14.78 -4.12
N GLN A 170 -29.69 14.66 -3.25
CA GLN A 170 -28.58 15.61 -3.18
C GLN A 170 -27.74 15.60 -4.45
N ASN A 171 -27.46 14.43 -5.03
CA ASN A 171 -26.73 14.29 -6.30
C ASN A 171 -27.50 14.96 -7.46
N ILE A 172 -28.81 14.77 -7.51
CA ILE A 172 -29.68 15.44 -8.50
C ILE A 172 -29.58 16.96 -8.34
N LEU A 173 -29.75 17.50 -7.13
CA LEU A 173 -29.64 18.94 -6.89
C LEU A 173 -28.26 19.48 -7.22
N GLN A 174 -27.20 18.75 -6.87
CA GLN A 174 -25.84 19.15 -7.19
C GLN A 174 -25.61 19.23 -8.69
N ASN A 175 -26.16 18.30 -9.46
CA ASN A 175 -26.07 18.32 -10.91
C ASN A 175 -26.90 19.44 -11.55
N LEU A 176 -28.13 19.67 -11.06
CA LEU A 176 -28.97 20.78 -11.52
C LEU A 176 -28.35 22.14 -11.17
N ALA A 177 -27.77 22.29 -9.97
CA ALA A 177 -27.13 23.51 -9.52
C ALA A 177 -25.83 23.87 -10.28
N LYS A 178 -25.31 23.00 -11.15
CA LYS A 178 -24.22 23.38 -12.08
C LYS A 178 -24.71 24.36 -13.15
N ASP A 179 -26.03 24.42 -13.38
CA ASP A 179 -26.66 25.32 -14.33
C ASP A 179 -27.40 26.44 -13.60
N ASP A 180 -26.96 27.67 -13.85
CA ASP A 180 -27.48 28.89 -13.25
C ASP A 180 -28.92 29.21 -13.67
N GLY A 181 -29.45 28.53 -14.69
CA GLY A 181 -30.80 28.73 -15.22
C GLY A 181 -31.93 28.16 -14.37
N PHE A 182 -31.65 27.32 -13.36
CA PHE A 182 -32.68 26.73 -12.51
C PHE A 182 -33.11 27.65 -11.36
N PHE A 183 -34.43 27.84 -11.22
CA PHE A 183 -35.05 28.53 -10.09
C PHE A 183 -36.06 27.62 -9.41
N ILE A 184 -36.20 27.81 -8.10
CA ILE A 184 -37.12 27.05 -7.26
C ILE A 184 -38.11 27.97 -6.59
N ARG A 185 -39.30 27.42 -6.30
CA ARG A 185 -40.33 28.04 -5.48
C ARG A 185 -40.51 27.20 -4.21
N LEU A 186 -40.68 27.87 -3.10
CA LEU A 186 -41.06 27.27 -1.83
C LEU A 186 -42.58 27.41 -1.62
N ASN A 187 -43.17 26.48 -0.88
CA ASN A 187 -44.52 26.68 -0.36
C ASN A 187 -44.55 27.83 0.67
N GLU A 188 -45.74 28.31 1.01
CA GLU A 188 -45.90 29.49 1.86
C GLU A 188 -45.24 29.34 3.24
N ARG A 189 -45.40 28.17 3.87
CA ARG A 189 -44.81 27.85 5.18
C ARG A 189 -43.28 27.90 5.14
N ASN A 190 -42.66 27.18 4.21
CA ASN A 190 -41.20 27.13 4.05
C ASN A 190 -40.64 28.49 3.65
N SER A 191 -41.37 29.24 2.81
CA SER A 191 -41.00 30.59 2.41
C SER A 191 -40.92 31.54 3.60
N LEU A 192 -41.92 31.52 4.49
CA LEU A 192 -41.92 32.34 5.71
C LEU A 192 -40.76 31.98 6.65
N GLU A 193 -40.50 30.69 6.83
CA GLU A 193 -39.43 30.21 7.69
C GLU A 193 -38.05 30.66 7.20
N ILE A 194 -37.73 30.39 5.92
CA ILE A 194 -36.45 30.78 5.33
C ILE A 194 -36.31 32.30 5.30
N LYS A 195 -37.39 33.03 4.95
CA LYS A 195 -37.39 34.50 4.97
C LYS A 195 -37.04 35.04 6.35
N ARG A 196 -37.65 34.50 7.42
CA ARG A 196 -37.36 34.90 8.80
C ARG A 196 -35.89 34.69 9.13
N LYS A 197 -35.33 33.51 8.82
CA LYS A 197 -33.90 33.20 9.05
C LYS A 197 -32.95 34.16 8.32
N ILE A 198 -33.25 34.50 7.05
CA ILE A 198 -32.44 35.43 6.27
C ILE A 198 -32.51 36.86 6.85
N LEU A 199 -33.69 37.29 7.31
CA LEU A 199 -33.87 38.61 7.93
C LEU A 199 -33.16 38.70 9.27
N ASP A 200 -33.30 37.67 10.13
CA ASP A 200 -32.65 37.59 11.44
C ASP A 200 -31.11 37.61 11.31
N TYR A 201 -30.55 36.93 10.30
CA TYR A 201 -29.11 36.90 10.05
C TYR A 201 -28.59 38.15 9.29
N GLY A 202 -29.48 38.84 8.59
CA GLY A 202 -29.19 40.00 7.75
C GLY A 202 -29.10 39.66 6.26
N LEU A 203 -29.89 40.37 5.45
CA LEU A 203 -30.03 40.12 4.01
C LEU A 203 -28.72 40.33 3.23
N GLU A 204 -28.09 41.50 3.39
CA GLU A 204 -26.85 41.82 2.65
C GLU A 204 -25.70 40.89 3.05
N ARG A 205 -25.65 40.54 4.34
CA ARG A 205 -24.68 39.61 4.91
C ARG A 205 -24.85 38.23 4.29
N THR A 206 -26.09 37.70 4.30
CA THR A 206 -26.41 36.41 3.68
C THR A 206 -26.00 36.38 2.21
N ARG A 207 -26.34 37.42 1.43
CA ARG A 207 -26.03 37.49 -0.01
C ARG A 207 -24.52 37.48 -0.28
N LYS A 208 -23.74 38.25 0.50
CA LYS A 208 -22.28 38.34 0.36
C LYS A 208 -21.61 37.00 0.70
N GLU A 209 -22.01 36.36 1.81
CA GLU A 209 -21.42 35.09 2.25
C GLU A 209 -21.67 33.94 1.28
N ILE A 210 -22.89 33.82 0.73
CA ILE A 210 -23.18 32.79 -0.29
C ILE A 210 -22.64 33.16 -1.69
N GLN A 211 -22.07 34.36 -1.84
CA GLN A 211 -21.55 34.89 -3.11
C GLN A 211 -22.60 34.86 -4.23
N SER A 212 -23.82 35.30 -3.94
CA SER A 212 -24.92 35.27 -4.92
C SER A 212 -24.64 36.23 -6.09
N LYS A 213 -24.86 35.74 -7.32
CA LYS A 213 -24.75 36.56 -8.55
C LYS A 213 -25.90 37.57 -8.71
N LEU A 214 -26.95 37.47 -7.91
CA LEU A 214 -28.09 38.40 -7.94
C LEU A 214 -27.73 39.73 -7.24
N LYS A 215 -28.28 40.84 -7.77
CA LYS A 215 -28.23 42.17 -7.13
C LYS A 215 -29.06 42.16 -5.83
N ASN A 216 -28.73 43.03 -4.86
CA ASN A 216 -29.43 43.16 -3.57
C ASN A 216 -30.97 43.15 -3.71
N LYS A 217 -31.52 44.02 -4.56
CA LYS A 217 -32.98 44.13 -4.78
C LYS A 217 -33.60 42.83 -5.31
N SER A 218 -32.93 42.16 -6.24
CA SER A 218 -33.41 40.90 -6.83
C SER A 218 -33.34 39.74 -5.84
N PHE A 219 -32.28 39.68 -5.04
CA PHE A 219 -32.12 38.69 -3.97
C PHE A 219 -33.18 38.89 -2.87
N TYR A 220 -33.42 40.13 -2.45
CA TYR A 220 -34.50 40.48 -1.52
C TYR A 220 -35.87 40.07 -2.04
N GLN A 221 -36.19 40.46 -3.27
CA GLN A 221 -37.49 40.13 -3.87
C GLN A 221 -37.68 38.61 -3.99
N GLY A 222 -36.60 37.88 -4.30
CA GLY A 222 -36.60 36.42 -4.31
C GLY A 222 -36.89 35.84 -2.93
N ALA A 223 -36.19 36.32 -1.90
CA ALA A 223 -36.41 35.89 -0.52
C ALA A 223 -37.82 36.20 -0.01
N TYR A 224 -38.36 37.37 -0.37
CA TYR A 224 -39.70 37.79 0.01
C TYR A 224 -40.79 36.94 -0.65
N ASN A 225 -40.59 36.58 -1.93
CA ASN A 225 -41.57 35.85 -2.74
C ASN A 225 -41.40 34.32 -2.69
N GLY A 226 -40.46 33.80 -1.87
CA GLY A 226 -40.16 32.37 -1.82
C GLY A 226 -39.59 31.80 -3.11
N ARG A 227 -38.93 32.64 -3.93
CA ARG A 227 -38.38 32.26 -5.25
C ARG A 227 -36.88 32.48 -5.27
N TYR A 228 -36.14 31.40 -5.41
CA TYR A 228 -34.69 31.43 -5.32
C TYR A 228 -34.07 30.82 -6.56
N ARG A 229 -32.87 31.28 -6.91
CA ARG A 229 -32.02 30.52 -7.83
C ARG A 229 -31.52 29.28 -7.11
N LEU A 230 -31.54 28.11 -7.74
CA LEU A 230 -31.23 26.84 -7.08
C LEU A 230 -29.82 26.86 -6.44
N THR A 231 -28.84 27.45 -7.13
CA THR A 231 -27.46 27.60 -6.60
C THR A 231 -27.41 28.38 -5.29
N ASP A 232 -28.20 29.45 -5.20
CA ASP A 232 -28.19 30.34 -4.05
C ASP A 232 -28.97 29.69 -2.92
N PHE A 233 -30.10 29.07 -3.23
CA PHE A 233 -30.93 28.36 -2.24
C PHE A 233 -30.21 27.17 -1.60
N LYS A 234 -29.44 26.40 -2.39
CA LYS A 234 -28.62 25.31 -1.86
C LYS A 234 -27.63 25.81 -0.80
N LYS A 235 -26.91 26.89 -1.09
CA LYS A 235 -25.98 27.52 -0.14
C LYS A 235 -26.68 28.09 1.09
N ILE A 236 -27.88 28.65 0.94
CA ILE A 236 -28.72 29.11 2.05
C ILE A 236 -29.10 27.93 2.96
N CYS A 237 -29.51 26.80 2.38
CA CYS A 237 -29.85 25.61 3.13
C CYS A 237 -28.64 25.02 3.85
N GLU A 238 -27.47 24.93 3.18
CA GLU A 238 -26.20 24.50 3.80
C GLU A 238 -25.81 25.40 4.97
N LYS A 239 -25.98 26.73 4.83
CA LYS A 239 -25.66 27.71 5.87
C LYS A 239 -26.56 27.56 7.10
N PHE A 240 -27.85 27.33 6.91
CA PHE A 240 -28.84 27.29 7.98
C PHE A 240 -29.23 25.88 8.43
N GLY A 241 -28.62 24.83 7.86
CA GLY A 241 -28.82 23.44 8.25
C GLY A 241 -30.16 22.82 7.79
N TYR A 242 -30.68 23.24 6.63
CA TYR A 242 -31.94 22.72 6.08
C TYR A 242 -31.71 21.68 4.97
N ASP A 243 -32.64 20.72 4.82
CA ASP A 243 -32.70 19.86 3.64
C ASP A 243 -33.30 20.62 2.45
N CYS A 244 -32.41 21.07 1.56
CA CYS A 244 -32.77 21.81 0.35
C CYS A 244 -33.80 21.09 -0.51
N PHE A 245 -33.70 19.76 -0.66
CA PHE A 245 -34.59 19.02 -1.56
C PHE A 245 -36.02 19.06 -1.05
N GLU A 246 -36.23 18.83 0.24
CA GLU A 246 -37.56 18.74 0.85
C GLU A 246 -38.30 20.08 0.83
N LEU A 247 -37.59 21.19 0.96
CA LEU A 247 -38.21 22.52 0.98
C LEU A 247 -38.73 22.99 -0.39
N ILE A 248 -38.18 22.47 -1.50
CA ILE A 248 -38.56 22.84 -2.86
C ILE A 248 -39.99 22.34 -3.15
N ASP A 249 -40.92 23.25 -3.41
CA ASP A 249 -42.26 22.93 -3.88
C ASP A 249 -42.26 22.66 -5.39
N SER A 250 -41.62 23.56 -6.15
CA SER A 250 -41.50 23.43 -7.61
C SER A 250 -40.19 24.02 -8.13
N ILE A 251 -39.76 23.52 -9.29
CA ILE A 251 -38.57 23.95 -10.02
C ILE A 251 -38.93 24.39 -11.44
N ASN A 252 -38.28 25.44 -11.94
CA ASN A 252 -38.36 25.85 -13.33
C ASN A 252 -37.00 26.22 -13.91
N TYR A 253 -36.95 26.39 -15.23
CA TYR A 253 -35.75 26.81 -15.94
C TYR A 253 -35.98 28.13 -16.70
N ARG A 254 -34.98 29.02 -16.67
CA ARG A 254 -34.94 30.28 -17.41
C ARG A 254 -33.83 30.27 -18.44
N GLU A 255 -34.18 30.65 -19.67
CA GLU A 255 -33.28 30.55 -20.83
C GLU A 255 -32.19 31.63 -20.86
N SER A 256 -32.42 32.77 -20.20
CA SER A 256 -31.43 33.85 -20.01
C SER A 256 -31.55 34.46 -18.62
N LEU A 257 -30.42 34.85 -18.05
CA LEU A 257 -30.32 35.56 -16.76
C LEU A 257 -30.49 37.09 -16.92
N LYS A 258 -30.49 37.61 -18.15
CA LYS A 258 -30.81 39.02 -18.44
C LYS A 258 -32.34 39.21 -18.42
N LYS A 259 -32.81 40.46 -18.27
CA LYS A 259 -34.20 40.84 -17.96
C LYS A 259 -35.30 40.25 -18.87
N ASP A 260 -34.94 39.68 -20.04
CA ASP A 260 -35.87 39.26 -21.09
C ASP A 260 -35.91 37.74 -21.35
N GLY A 261 -35.36 36.91 -20.47
CA GLY A 261 -35.43 35.44 -20.62
C GLY A 261 -36.82 34.87 -20.26
N HIS A 262 -37.50 34.23 -21.21
CA HIS A 262 -38.77 33.54 -20.93
C HIS A 262 -38.57 32.42 -19.89
N SER A 263 -39.38 32.44 -18.83
CA SER A 263 -39.44 31.37 -17.83
C SER A 263 -40.23 30.19 -18.40
N SER A 264 -39.72 28.98 -18.24
CA SER A 264 -40.44 27.76 -18.59
C SER A 264 -41.40 27.34 -17.48
N ILE A 265 -42.00 26.16 -17.62
CA ILE A 265 -43.07 25.64 -16.76
C ILE A 265 -42.49 25.24 -15.39
N ASP A 266 -43.24 25.53 -14.32
CA ASP A 266 -42.94 25.06 -12.97
C ASP A 266 -43.32 23.57 -12.86
N LEU A 267 -42.39 22.74 -12.39
CA LEU A 267 -42.56 21.30 -12.22
C LEU A 267 -42.33 20.90 -10.78
N LYS A 268 -43.10 19.92 -10.29
CA LYS A 268 -42.79 19.24 -9.05
C LYS A 268 -41.59 18.32 -9.24
N LEU A 269 -40.85 18.07 -8.16
CA LEU A 269 -39.79 17.06 -8.13
C LEU A 269 -40.28 15.84 -7.34
N PRO A 270 -39.91 14.60 -7.73
CA PRO A 270 -40.23 13.40 -6.97
C PRO A 270 -39.63 13.48 -5.57
N LYS A 271 -40.41 13.18 -4.53
CA LYS A 271 -40.01 13.25 -3.11
C LYS A 271 -39.91 11.87 -2.48
N THR A 272 -40.82 10.97 -2.82
CA THR A 272 -40.92 9.63 -2.21
C THR A 272 -40.23 8.58 -3.08
N GLU A 273 -39.84 7.46 -2.46
CA GLU A 273 -39.26 6.33 -3.20
C GLU A 273 -40.21 5.79 -4.28
N TYR A 274 -41.52 5.82 -4.02
CA TYR A 274 -42.55 5.47 -4.99
C TYR A 274 -42.53 6.39 -6.21
N GLU A 275 -42.53 7.71 -6.00
CA GLU A 275 -42.48 8.69 -7.11
C GLU A 275 -41.18 8.56 -7.92
N PHE A 276 -40.05 8.29 -7.25
CA PHE A 276 -38.79 8.02 -7.93
C PHE A 276 -38.81 6.70 -8.72
N THR A 277 -39.50 5.67 -8.22
CA THR A 277 -39.70 4.40 -8.93
C THR A 277 -40.52 4.63 -10.21
N GLU A 278 -41.64 5.36 -10.10
CA GLU A 278 -42.48 5.73 -11.25
C GLU A 278 -41.72 6.59 -12.26
N PHE A 279 -40.94 7.57 -11.78
CA PHE A 279 -40.10 8.36 -12.65
C PHE A 279 -39.01 7.53 -13.33
N SER A 280 -38.40 6.58 -12.63
CA SER A 280 -37.39 5.69 -13.19
C SER A 280 -37.96 4.84 -14.33
N TYR A 281 -39.20 4.34 -14.19
CA TYR A 281 -39.91 3.68 -15.28
C TYR A 281 -40.16 4.60 -16.48
N LEU A 282 -40.63 5.83 -16.22
CA LEU A 282 -40.79 6.84 -17.28
C LEU A 282 -39.47 7.18 -17.98
N LEU A 283 -38.34 7.23 -17.26
CA LEU A 283 -37.01 7.38 -17.84
C LEU A 283 -36.70 6.22 -18.79
N GLY A 284 -37.02 4.98 -18.42
CA GLY A 284 -36.88 3.81 -19.30
C GLY A 284 -37.65 3.98 -20.62
N LEU A 285 -38.91 4.40 -20.55
CA LEU A 285 -39.74 4.68 -21.74
C LEU A 285 -39.17 5.84 -22.58
N ILE A 286 -38.71 6.91 -21.93
CA ILE A 286 -38.04 8.03 -22.61
C ILE A 286 -36.76 7.58 -23.29
N TRP A 287 -36.00 6.64 -22.71
CA TRP A 287 -34.76 6.13 -23.29
C TRP A 287 -35.00 5.26 -24.53
N GLY A 288 -36.08 4.49 -24.57
CA GLY A 288 -36.53 3.78 -25.76
C GLY A 288 -37.20 4.72 -26.75
N ASP A 289 -38.50 4.87 -26.61
CA ASP A 289 -39.39 5.54 -27.57
C ASP A 289 -39.36 7.08 -27.51
N GLY A 290 -38.63 7.67 -26.55
CA GLY A 290 -38.58 9.12 -26.36
C GLY A 290 -37.73 9.85 -27.40
N GLY A 291 -38.11 11.09 -27.71
CA GLY A 291 -37.34 12.00 -28.54
C GLY A 291 -37.58 13.46 -28.16
N LYS A 292 -36.63 14.34 -28.52
CA LYS A 292 -36.77 15.79 -28.35
C LYS A 292 -37.41 16.42 -29.59
N SER A 293 -38.30 17.38 -29.38
CA SER A 293 -38.78 18.29 -30.41
C SER A 293 -38.81 19.71 -29.87
N GLY A 294 -37.89 20.56 -30.33
CA GLY A 294 -37.69 21.89 -29.76
C GLY A 294 -37.33 21.82 -28.27
N LYS A 295 -38.25 22.30 -27.41
CA LYS A 295 -38.10 22.34 -25.95
C LYS A 295 -38.90 21.23 -25.23
N GLU A 296 -39.62 20.37 -25.95
CA GLU A 296 -40.43 19.31 -25.34
C GLU A 296 -39.85 17.91 -25.59
N ILE A 297 -40.17 17.00 -24.67
CA ILE A 297 -39.94 15.55 -24.80
C ILE A 297 -41.25 14.92 -25.27
N ARG A 298 -41.15 14.06 -26.28
CA ARG A 298 -42.27 13.28 -26.80
C ARG A 298 -41.94 11.79 -26.77
N ILE A 299 -42.93 10.96 -26.49
CA ILE A 299 -42.85 9.50 -26.56
C ILE A 299 -43.80 9.04 -27.66
N THR A 300 -43.37 8.11 -28.51
CA THR A 300 -44.23 7.56 -29.58
C THR A 300 -44.46 6.08 -29.30
N ASN A 301 -45.68 5.68 -28.98
CA ASN A 301 -46.02 4.28 -28.70
C ASN A 301 -47.50 4.01 -29.04
N GLU A 302 -47.83 2.79 -29.45
CA GLU A 302 -49.21 2.39 -29.81
C GLU A 302 -49.92 1.62 -28.69
N ASP A 303 -49.20 1.17 -27.66
CA ASP A 303 -49.75 0.41 -26.55
C ASP A 303 -50.53 1.35 -25.60
N LYS A 304 -51.84 1.10 -25.46
CA LYS A 304 -52.73 1.90 -24.60
C LYS A 304 -52.26 1.95 -23.14
N GLN A 305 -51.70 0.85 -22.62
CA GLN A 305 -51.24 0.79 -21.24
C GLN A 305 -50.03 1.73 -21.04
N ILE A 306 -49.07 1.74 -21.96
CA ILE A 306 -47.93 2.68 -21.91
C ILE A 306 -48.42 4.13 -22.01
N ILE A 307 -49.37 4.41 -22.91
CA ILE A 307 -49.90 5.76 -23.09
C ILE A 307 -50.54 6.27 -21.80
N GLU A 308 -51.36 5.46 -21.15
CA GLU A 308 -52.05 5.82 -19.91
C GLU A 308 -51.09 5.94 -18.72
N GLU A 309 -50.16 4.98 -18.56
CA GLU A 309 -49.12 5.04 -17.53
C GLU A 309 -48.24 6.28 -17.68
N THR A 310 -47.80 6.59 -18.90
CA THR A 310 -47.00 7.79 -19.20
C THR A 310 -47.71 9.06 -18.76
N LYS A 311 -48.99 9.22 -19.08
CA LYS A 311 -49.80 10.38 -18.67
C LYS A 311 -49.95 10.44 -17.17
N SER A 312 -50.28 9.31 -16.55
CA SER A 312 -50.50 9.21 -15.10
C SER A 312 -49.25 9.56 -14.31
N ILE A 313 -48.09 9.05 -14.72
CA ILE A 313 -46.80 9.33 -14.06
C ILE A 313 -46.40 10.79 -14.25
N ALA A 314 -46.56 11.33 -15.47
CA ALA A 314 -46.27 12.72 -15.78
C ALA A 314 -47.05 13.69 -14.88
N GLU A 315 -48.35 13.48 -14.76
CA GLU A 315 -49.22 14.33 -13.94
C GLU A 315 -48.96 14.13 -12.45
N ARG A 316 -48.85 12.87 -11.98
CA ARG A 316 -48.68 12.56 -10.56
C ARG A 316 -47.33 13.04 -10.02
N VAL A 317 -46.23 12.74 -10.71
CA VAL A 317 -44.88 12.99 -10.20
C VAL A 317 -44.44 14.43 -10.43
N PHE A 318 -44.70 14.98 -11.62
CA PHE A 318 -44.20 16.30 -12.00
C PHE A 318 -45.27 17.39 -12.02
N GLY A 319 -46.56 17.03 -11.91
CA GLY A 319 -47.65 17.97 -12.16
C GLY A 319 -47.73 18.41 -13.63
N MET A 320 -47.10 17.67 -14.55
CA MET A 320 -47.04 18.05 -15.96
C MET A 320 -48.16 17.37 -16.74
N LYS A 321 -48.85 18.13 -17.61
CA LYS A 321 -49.84 17.55 -18.53
C LYS A 321 -49.14 16.76 -19.63
N ALA A 322 -49.74 15.66 -20.06
CA ALA A 322 -49.28 14.90 -21.22
C ALA A 322 -50.38 14.89 -22.29
N THR A 323 -50.10 15.41 -23.48
CA THR A 323 -51.08 15.51 -24.57
C THR A 323 -50.91 14.37 -25.55
N GLU A 324 -51.97 13.61 -25.78
CA GLU A 324 -52.01 12.57 -26.82
C GLU A 324 -52.36 13.19 -28.17
N ARG A 325 -51.60 12.83 -29.22
CA ARG A 325 -51.89 13.19 -30.60
C ARG A 325 -51.89 11.94 -31.46
N LYS A 326 -53.03 11.68 -32.11
CA LYS A 326 -53.20 10.62 -33.08
C LYS A 326 -53.02 11.17 -34.49
N TYR A 327 -52.40 10.38 -35.34
CA TYR A 327 -52.15 10.72 -36.75
C TYR A 327 -52.56 9.50 -37.58
N GLU A 328 -53.15 9.73 -38.76
CA GLU A 328 -53.46 8.64 -39.69
C GLU A 328 -52.18 7.90 -40.11
N ASN A 329 -52.20 6.56 -40.01
CA ASN A 329 -51.11 5.66 -40.38
C ASN A 329 -49.77 5.91 -39.65
N LYS A 330 -49.78 6.52 -38.45
CA LYS A 330 -48.59 6.68 -37.60
C LYS A 330 -48.91 6.36 -36.14
N ALA A 331 -47.91 5.87 -35.43
CA ALA A 331 -48.00 5.59 -34.00
C ALA A 331 -48.41 6.82 -33.18
N THR A 332 -49.12 6.57 -32.07
CA THR A 332 -49.64 7.63 -31.21
C THR A 332 -48.49 8.37 -30.53
N ARG A 333 -48.56 9.71 -30.54
CA ARG A 333 -47.53 10.59 -29.97
C ARG A 333 -48.03 11.19 -28.66
N ILE A 334 -47.21 11.13 -27.62
CA ILE A 334 -47.46 11.70 -26.30
C ILE A 334 -46.48 12.86 -26.10
N ASP A 335 -46.98 14.09 -26.11
CA ASP A 335 -46.18 15.28 -25.83
C ASP A 335 -46.16 15.52 -24.31
N LEU A 336 -45.01 15.32 -23.66
CA LEU A 336 -44.82 15.60 -22.24
C LEU A 336 -44.64 17.12 -22.08
N ARG A 337 -45.69 17.82 -21.63
CA ARG A 337 -45.75 19.30 -21.56
C ARG A 337 -44.94 19.87 -20.39
N GLY A 338 -43.76 19.33 -20.13
CA GLY A 338 -42.81 19.81 -19.12
C GLY A 338 -41.90 20.93 -19.62
N GLY A 339 -41.97 21.27 -20.91
CA GLY A 339 -41.20 22.35 -21.53
C GLY A 339 -39.68 22.22 -21.32
N LEU A 340 -39.01 23.37 -21.38
CA LEU A 340 -37.55 23.44 -21.26
C LEU A 340 -37.07 22.98 -19.88
N THR A 341 -37.88 23.17 -18.82
CA THR A 341 -37.56 22.71 -17.47
C THR A 341 -37.33 21.20 -17.45
N PHE A 342 -38.28 20.39 -17.94
CA PHE A 342 -38.15 18.94 -17.90
C PHE A 342 -36.99 18.45 -18.75
N LEU A 343 -36.84 19.00 -19.96
CA LEU A 343 -35.72 18.68 -20.85
C LEU A 343 -34.37 18.94 -20.16
N LYS A 344 -34.22 20.09 -19.49
CA LYS A 344 -32.99 20.46 -18.78
C LYS A 344 -32.73 19.59 -17.55
N ILE A 345 -33.78 19.14 -16.86
CA ILE A 345 -33.63 18.15 -15.77
C ILE A 345 -33.06 16.84 -16.31
N LEU A 346 -33.62 16.32 -17.41
CA LEU A 346 -33.12 15.09 -18.04
C LEU A 346 -31.68 15.24 -18.54
N GLU A 347 -31.35 16.37 -19.19
CA GLU A 347 -30.01 16.67 -19.68
C GLU A 347 -28.99 16.78 -18.55
N LYS A 348 -29.28 17.56 -17.50
CA LYS A 348 -28.29 17.91 -16.47
C LYS A 348 -28.20 16.91 -15.34
N ALA A 349 -29.32 16.33 -14.91
CA ALA A 349 -29.33 15.38 -13.80
C ALA A 349 -29.19 13.93 -14.25
N PHE A 350 -29.70 13.57 -15.44
CA PHE A 350 -29.77 12.18 -15.92
C PHE A 350 -29.00 11.94 -17.22
N ASP A 351 -28.16 12.90 -17.63
CA ASP A 351 -27.22 12.80 -18.75
C ASP A 351 -27.88 12.47 -20.10
N LEU A 352 -29.12 12.92 -20.34
CA LEU A 352 -29.80 12.69 -21.61
C LEU A 352 -29.07 13.41 -22.77
N PRO A 353 -28.57 12.69 -23.79
CA PRO A 353 -27.90 13.29 -24.94
C PRO A 353 -28.89 14.11 -25.80
N LEU A 354 -28.54 15.36 -26.09
CA LEU A 354 -29.37 16.26 -26.91
C LEU A 354 -29.24 16.01 -28.42
N SER A 355 -28.14 15.40 -28.85
CA SER A 355 -27.86 15.07 -30.24
C SER A 355 -27.55 13.57 -30.36
N LYS A 356 -27.94 12.95 -31.49
CA LYS A 356 -27.75 11.51 -31.75
C LYS A 356 -28.10 10.60 -30.56
N LYS A 357 -29.26 10.87 -29.93
CA LYS A 357 -29.71 10.18 -28.71
C LYS A 357 -29.59 8.67 -28.84
N SER A 358 -30.23 8.08 -29.85
CA SER A 358 -30.29 6.62 -30.02
C SER A 358 -28.92 5.95 -30.11
N GLU A 359 -27.88 6.64 -30.57
CA GLU A 359 -26.51 6.13 -30.68
C GLU A 359 -25.68 6.36 -29.41
N SER A 360 -26.06 7.33 -28.58
CA SER A 360 -25.22 7.87 -27.50
C SER A 360 -25.76 7.60 -26.09
N ILE A 361 -26.99 7.10 -25.96
CA ILE A 361 -27.59 6.83 -24.64
C ILE A 361 -26.80 5.82 -23.83
N GLU A 362 -26.79 6.05 -22.52
CA GLU A 362 -26.24 5.22 -21.46
C GLU A 362 -27.28 5.14 -20.34
N ILE A 363 -27.18 4.18 -19.43
CA ILE A 363 -28.03 4.16 -18.23
C ILE A 363 -27.71 5.43 -17.42
N PRO A 364 -28.71 6.23 -17.01
CA PRO A 364 -28.45 7.44 -16.24
C PRO A 364 -27.62 7.12 -14.99
N LYS A 365 -26.51 7.84 -14.78
CA LYS A 365 -25.61 7.60 -13.63
C LYS A 365 -26.32 7.59 -12.27
N PRO A 366 -27.29 8.50 -11.98
CA PRO A 366 -28.04 8.43 -10.73
C PRO A 366 -28.88 7.16 -10.60
N ILE A 367 -29.43 6.64 -11.70
CA ILE A 367 -30.22 5.41 -11.69
C ILE A 367 -29.31 4.18 -11.56
N GLN A 368 -28.18 4.16 -12.26
CA GLN A 368 -27.21 3.06 -12.20
C GLN A 368 -26.69 2.80 -10.78
N SER A 369 -26.51 3.86 -9.99
CA SER A 369 -26.03 3.80 -8.59
C SER A 369 -27.14 3.79 -7.53
N SER A 370 -28.41 3.81 -7.95
CA SER A 370 -29.58 3.79 -7.05
C SER A 370 -29.97 2.37 -6.61
N SER A 371 -30.99 2.26 -5.74
CA SER A 371 -31.50 0.98 -5.24
C SER A 371 -31.95 0.05 -6.38
N ASN A 372 -31.97 -1.26 -6.09
CA ASN A 372 -32.42 -2.27 -7.07
C ASN A 372 -33.85 -1.98 -7.56
N GLN A 373 -34.70 -1.34 -6.74
CA GLN A 373 -36.07 -0.99 -7.10
C GLN A 373 -36.13 0.07 -8.21
N LEU A 374 -35.37 1.16 -8.09
CA LEU A 374 -35.32 2.23 -9.10
C LEU A 374 -34.68 1.72 -10.41
N LEU A 375 -33.56 1.01 -10.30
CA LEU A 375 -32.89 0.41 -11.46
C LEU A 375 -33.80 -0.59 -12.18
N LYS A 376 -34.51 -1.46 -11.43
CA LYS A 376 -35.52 -2.38 -11.98
C LYS A 376 -36.58 -1.63 -12.77
N ALA A 377 -37.15 -0.56 -12.20
CA ALA A 377 -38.18 0.23 -12.87
C ALA A 377 -37.68 0.85 -14.19
N PHE A 378 -36.45 1.37 -14.22
CA PHE A 378 -35.83 1.86 -15.45
C PHE A 378 -35.67 0.75 -16.50
N ILE A 379 -35.16 -0.42 -16.10
CA ILE A 379 -35.01 -1.57 -16.99
C ILE A 379 -36.38 -2.00 -17.53
N GLN A 380 -37.41 -2.12 -16.68
CA GLN A 380 -38.77 -2.43 -17.10
C GLN A 380 -39.28 -1.45 -18.16
N GLY A 381 -39.15 -0.14 -17.93
CA GLY A 381 -39.59 0.87 -18.90
C GLY A 381 -38.86 0.78 -20.23
N TYR A 382 -37.56 0.52 -20.21
CA TYR A 382 -36.79 0.39 -21.44
C TYR A 382 -37.14 -0.89 -22.22
N PHE A 383 -37.40 -2.00 -21.52
CA PHE A 383 -37.86 -3.26 -22.12
C PHE A 383 -39.35 -3.23 -22.54
N ASP A 384 -40.18 -2.43 -21.90
CA ASP A 384 -41.56 -2.21 -22.33
C ASP A 384 -41.64 -1.37 -23.61
N ALA A 385 -40.72 -0.41 -23.78
CA ALA A 385 -40.52 0.32 -25.04
C ALA A 385 -39.89 -0.57 -26.14
N ASP A 386 -38.59 -0.89 -26.02
CA ASP A 386 -37.79 -1.50 -27.10
C ASP A 386 -37.66 -3.03 -26.99
N GLY A 387 -38.04 -3.62 -25.87
CA GLY A 387 -37.89 -5.05 -25.61
C GLY A 387 -38.96 -5.91 -26.30
N THR A 388 -38.57 -7.13 -26.68
CA THR A 388 -39.45 -8.12 -27.31
C THR A 388 -39.36 -9.47 -26.61
N VAL A 389 -40.50 -10.13 -26.40
CA VAL A 389 -40.55 -11.53 -25.95
C VAL A 389 -40.64 -12.43 -27.19
N GLU A 390 -39.48 -12.94 -27.64
CA GLU A 390 -39.34 -13.76 -28.84
C GLU A 390 -39.90 -15.17 -28.65
N THR A 391 -40.87 -15.54 -29.49
CA THR A 391 -41.47 -16.89 -29.47
C THR A 391 -40.50 -17.97 -29.96
N SER A 392 -39.75 -17.68 -31.04
CA SER A 392 -38.88 -18.66 -31.70
C SER A 392 -37.70 -19.09 -30.83
N ARG A 393 -37.06 -18.13 -30.15
CA ARG A 393 -35.91 -18.39 -29.27
C ARG A 393 -36.28 -18.59 -27.81
N ARG A 394 -37.55 -18.40 -27.45
CA ARG A 394 -38.03 -18.38 -26.05
C ARG A 394 -37.12 -17.49 -25.20
N ALA A 395 -36.95 -16.26 -25.65
CA ALA A 395 -36.00 -15.31 -25.08
C ALA A 395 -36.63 -13.93 -24.99
N VAL A 396 -36.17 -13.14 -24.02
CA VAL A 396 -36.38 -11.70 -24.00
C VAL A 396 -35.21 -11.07 -24.73
N SER A 397 -35.49 -10.25 -25.74
CA SER A 397 -34.47 -9.50 -26.47
C SER A 397 -34.72 -8.01 -26.40
N LEU A 398 -33.65 -7.23 -26.51
CA LEU A 398 -33.71 -5.78 -26.65
C LEU A 398 -32.63 -5.34 -27.62
N ASN A 399 -33.02 -4.53 -28.60
CA ASN A 399 -32.12 -3.98 -29.61
C ASN A 399 -31.89 -2.49 -29.34
N SER A 400 -30.67 -2.01 -29.50
CA SER A 400 -30.36 -0.59 -29.36
C SER A 400 -29.23 -0.18 -30.27
N LYS A 401 -29.32 1.00 -30.89
CA LYS A 401 -28.22 1.56 -31.68
C LYS A 401 -27.01 1.92 -30.81
N SER A 402 -27.24 2.21 -29.53
CA SER A 402 -26.17 2.44 -28.56
C SER A 402 -25.69 1.10 -28.02
N ILE A 403 -24.47 0.70 -28.39
CA ILE A 403 -23.85 -0.50 -27.80
C ILE A 403 -23.53 -0.30 -26.31
N LYS A 404 -23.31 0.95 -25.88
CA LYS A 404 -22.92 1.28 -24.51
C LYS A 404 -24.02 0.96 -23.50
N ILE A 405 -25.27 1.33 -23.80
CA ILE A 405 -26.39 1.00 -22.91
C ILE A 405 -26.60 -0.51 -22.84
N LEU A 406 -26.38 -1.25 -23.92
CA LEU A 406 -26.47 -2.71 -23.91
C LEU A 406 -25.40 -3.36 -23.03
N GLU A 407 -24.15 -2.85 -23.07
CA GLU A 407 -23.07 -3.29 -22.18
C GLU A 407 -23.37 -2.96 -20.71
N GLN A 408 -23.87 -1.75 -20.42
CA GLN A 408 -24.25 -1.35 -19.07
C GLN A 408 -25.47 -2.11 -18.54
N LEU A 409 -26.48 -2.38 -19.39
CA LEU A 409 -27.64 -3.20 -19.03
C LEU A 409 -27.20 -4.62 -18.68
N LYS A 410 -26.34 -5.22 -19.51
CA LYS A 410 -25.79 -6.55 -19.24
C LYS A 410 -25.10 -6.64 -17.87
N LEU A 411 -24.28 -5.64 -17.52
CA LEU A 411 -23.62 -5.58 -16.22
C LEU A 411 -24.61 -5.30 -15.07
N SER A 412 -25.58 -4.39 -15.29
CA SER A 412 -26.60 -4.03 -14.31
C SER A 412 -27.54 -5.18 -13.98
N LEU A 413 -27.83 -6.05 -14.94
CA LEU A 413 -28.67 -7.25 -14.75
C LEU A 413 -28.05 -8.25 -13.76
N LEU A 414 -26.72 -8.24 -13.56
CA LEU A 414 -26.05 -9.07 -12.55
C LEU A 414 -26.49 -8.72 -11.12
N ARG A 415 -26.97 -7.50 -10.85
CA ARG A 415 -27.56 -7.09 -9.55
C ARG A 415 -28.86 -7.84 -9.23
N PHE A 416 -29.45 -8.47 -10.23
CA PHE A 416 -30.66 -9.28 -10.14
C PHE A 416 -30.37 -10.76 -10.42
N ASN A 417 -29.10 -11.19 -10.37
CA ASN A 417 -28.67 -12.55 -10.68
C ASN A 417 -29.04 -12.98 -12.12
N CYS A 418 -29.20 -12.02 -13.02
CA CYS A 418 -29.63 -12.25 -14.39
C CYS A 418 -28.47 -12.02 -15.36
N MET A 419 -27.96 -13.08 -15.98
CA MET A 419 -26.91 -12.99 -16.98
C MET A 419 -27.50 -12.90 -18.39
N ALA A 420 -27.12 -11.85 -19.13
CA ALA A 420 -27.55 -11.63 -20.51
C ALA A 420 -26.43 -11.90 -21.53
N THR A 421 -26.82 -12.33 -22.73
CA THR A 421 -25.91 -12.51 -23.87
C THR A 421 -25.97 -11.28 -24.77
N LEU A 422 -24.83 -10.64 -25.02
CA LEU A 422 -24.71 -9.49 -25.92
C LEU A 422 -24.30 -9.95 -27.32
N ASN A 423 -25.09 -9.63 -28.34
CA ASN A 423 -24.71 -9.79 -29.73
C ASN A 423 -24.36 -8.42 -30.31
N LYS A 424 -23.06 -8.09 -30.34
CA LYS A 424 -22.57 -6.80 -30.86
C LYS A 424 -22.91 -6.59 -32.34
N LYS A 425 -22.93 -7.64 -33.16
CA LYS A 425 -23.25 -7.55 -34.60
C LYS A 425 -24.70 -7.17 -34.85
N LYS A 426 -25.62 -7.73 -34.07
CA LYS A 426 -27.06 -7.41 -34.14
C LYS A 426 -27.46 -6.22 -33.26
N GLN A 427 -26.50 -5.68 -32.50
CA GLN A 427 -26.72 -4.68 -31.47
C GLN A 427 -27.91 -5.03 -30.57
N ALA A 428 -27.89 -6.25 -30.02
CA ALA A 428 -29.00 -6.80 -29.25
C ALA A 428 -28.51 -7.57 -28.02
N ILE A 429 -29.24 -7.47 -26.91
CA ILE A 429 -29.09 -8.35 -25.75
C ILE A 429 -30.18 -9.43 -25.77
N TYR A 430 -29.84 -10.62 -25.30
CA TYR A 430 -30.73 -11.77 -25.21
C TYR A 430 -30.68 -12.36 -23.80
N ILE A 431 -31.85 -12.59 -23.22
CA ILE A 431 -32.05 -13.24 -21.93
C ILE A 431 -32.89 -14.49 -22.18
N SER A 432 -32.31 -15.67 -21.92
CA SER A 432 -32.91 -16.97 -22.25
C SER A 432 -32.50 -18.04 -21.24
N GLY A 433 -33.15 -19.21 -21.32
CA GLY A 433 -32.92 -20.32 -20.41
C GLY A 433 -33.24 -19.98 -18.96
N THR A 434 -32.36 -20.36 -18.03
CA THR A 434 -32.57 -20.11 -16.60
C THR A 434 -32.66 -18.62 -16.27
N ASN A 435 -31.93 -17.78 -16.99
CA ASN A 435 -31.96 -16.32 -16.82
C ASN A 435 -33.28 -15.68 -17.28
N LEU A 436 -34.05 -16.31 -18.17
CA LEU A 436 -35.39 -15.81 -18.54
C LEU A 436 -36.36 -15.90 -17.36
N LYS A 437 -36.27 -16.98 -16.57
CA LYS A 437 -37.06 -17.13 -15.36
C LYS A 437 -36.72 -16.04 -14.35
N ILE A 438 -35.43 -15.88 -14.06
CA ILE A 438 -34.93 -14.83 -13.15
C ILE A 438 -35.39 -13.45 -13.63
N PHE A 439 -35.21 -13.12 -14.92
CA PHE A 439 -35.70 -11.85 -15.45
C PHE A 439 -37.21 -11.70 -15.27
N SER A 440 -38.01 -12.71 -15.61
CA SER A 440 -39.48 -12.62 -15.56
C SER A 440 -40.01 -12.46 -14.13
N GLU A 441 -39.35 -13.07 -13.15
CA GLU A 441 -39.74 -13.03 -11.73
C GLU A 441 -39.19 -11.78 -11.02
N GLU A 442 -37.90 -11.49 -11.17
CA GLU A 442 -37.21 -10.42 -10.44
C GLU A 442 -37.37 -9.05 -11.09
N ILE A 443 -37.46 -8.96 -12.42
CA ILE A 443 -37.55 -7.69 -13.17
C ILE A 443 -38.91 -7.60 -13.86
N GLY A 444 -39.17 -8.45 -14.84
CA GLY A 444 -40.42 -8.56 -15.57
C GLY A 444 -40.70 -7.36 -16.48
N PHE A 445 -41.97 -7.24 -16.86
CA PHE A 445 -42.54 -6.16 -17.64
C PHE A 445 -43.71 -5.57 -16.87
N ARG A 446 -43.97 -4.26 -17.00
CA ARG A 446 -45.24 -3.68 -16.53
C ARG A 446 -46.38 -3.98 -17.51
N LEU A 447 -46.07 -4.13 -18.81
CA LEU A 447 -47.04 -4.59 -19.79
C LEU A 447 -47.50 -6.02 -19.50
N LYS A 448 -48.77 -6.19 -19.13
CA LYS A 448 -49.35 -7.51 -18.77
C LYS A 448 -49.13 -8.56 -19.85
N ARG A 449 -49.40 -8.21 -21.13
CA ARG A 449 -49.21 -9.13 -22.26
C ARG A 449 -47.77 -9.63 -22.40
N LYS A 450 -46.77 -8.77 -22.17
CA LYS A 450 -45.34 -9.14 -22.27
C LYS A 450 -44.96 -9.99 -21.06
N GLN A 451 -45.41 -9.61 -19.86
CA GLN A 451 -45.16 -10.34 -18.62
C GLN A 451 -45.73 -11.75 -18.65
N GLU A 452 -47.00 -11.92 -19.03
CA GLU A 452 -47.65 -13.24 -19.15
C GLU A 452 -46.92 -14.12 -20.16
N LYS A 453 -46.53 -13.55 -21.31
CA LYS A 453 -45.79 -14.27 -22.35
C LYS A 453 -44.39 -14.67 -21.86
N ALA A 454 -43.70 -13.81 -21.14
CA ALA A 454 -42.38 -14.08 -20.57
C ALA A 454 -42.45 -15.20 -19.52
N LEU A 455 -43.42 -15.14 -18.59
CA LEU A 455 -43.68 -16.18 -17.60
C LEU A 455 -44.02 -17.52 -18.27
N LYS A 456 -44.91 -17.53 -19.27
CA LYS A 456 -45.27 -18.73 -20.03
C LYS A 456 -44.04 -19.38 -20.68
N PHE A 457 -43.16 -18.60 -21.30
CA PHE A 457 -41.93 -19.14 -21.90
C PHE A 457 -40.89 -19.55 -20.87
N SER A 458 -40.79 -18.85 -19.74
CA SER A 458 -39.88 -19.22 -18.65
C SER A 458 -40.19 -20.60 -18.07
N ALA A 459 -41.48 -20.96 -17.98
CA ALA A 459 -41.93 -22.26 -17.47
C ALA A 459 -41.52 -23.46 -18.35
N ILE A 460 -41.29 -23.22 -19.65
CA ILE A 460 -40.92 -24.24 -20.64
C ILE A 460 -39.51 -24.02 -21.23
N SER A 461 -38.74 -23.07 -20.68
CA SER A 461 -37.41 -22.73 -21.19
C SER A 461 -36.39 -23.77 -20.76
N GLN A 462 -35.55 -24.21 -21.69
CA GLN A 462 -34.47 -25.17 -21.44
C GLN A 462 -33.14 -24.45 -21.17
N THR A 463 -32.11 -25.18 -20.73
CA THR A 463 -30.78 -24.61 -20.42
C THR A 463 -30.16 -23.85 -21.59
N ASN A 464 -29.62 -22.67 -21.31
CA ASN A 464 -28.90 -21.89 -22.31
C ASN A 464 -27.49 -22.45 -22.49
N ARG A 465 -27.20 -22.98 -23.68
CA ARG A 465 -25.92 -23.64 -23.97
C ARG A 465 -24.69 -22.74 -23.84
N ASN A 466 -24.86 -21.43 -23.86
CA ASN A 466 -23.76 -20.46 -23.83
C ASN A 466 -23.47 -19.91 -22.43
N THR A 467 -24.50 -19.71 -21.60
CA THR A 467 -24.36 -19.10 -20.26
C THR A 467 -24.48 -20.11 -19.13
N ASP A 468 -25.12 -21.25 -19.37
CA ASP A 468 -25.45 -22.23 -18.33
C ASP A 468 -24.52 -23.45 -18.41
N ALA A 469 -23.53 -23.45 -19.30
CA ALA A 469 -22.57 -24.54 -19.43
C ALA A 469 -21.56 -24.50 -18.29
N LEU A 470 -21.36 -25.63 -17.63
CA LEU A 470 -20.37 -25.84 -16.58
C LEU A 470 -19.23 -26.72 -17.13
N PRO A 471 -17.97 -26.46 -16.75
CA PRO A 471 -16.85 -27.29 -17.18
C PRO A 471 -16.84 -28.67 -16.52
N ILE A 472 -17.63 -28.90 -15.47
CA ILE A 472 -17.63 -30.15 -14.68
C ILE A 472 -17.94 -31.35 -15.58
N SER A 473 -17.12 -32.41 -15.50
CA SER A 473 -17.36 -33.64 -16.26
C SER A 473 -18.36 -34.56 -15.57
N GLY A 474 -19.20 -35.26 -16.36
CA GLY A 474 -20.12 -36.28 -15.84
C GLY A 474 -19.41 -37.40 -15.08
N LYS A 475 -18.15 -37.70 -15.43
CA LYS A 475 -17.35 -38.72 -14.74
C LYS A 475 -17.19 -38.42 -13.24
N ILE A 476 -16.95 -37.16 -12.88
CA ILE A 476 -16.80 -36.76 -11.47
C ILE A 476 -18.13 -36.82 -10.73
N LEU A 477 -19.22 -36.38 -11.36
CA LEU A 477 -20.54 -36.52 -10.74
C LEU A 477 -20.91 -37.99 -10.52
N LYS A 478 -20.52 -38.88 -11.45
CA LYS A 478 -20.69 -40.32 -11.33
C LYS A 478 -19.82 -40.92 -10.22
N GLU A 479 -18.56 -40.48 -10.09
CA GLU A 479 -17.67 -40.87 -8.99
C GLU A 479 -18.26 -40.48 -7.64
N ILE A 480 -18.61 -39.19 -7.46
CA ILE A 480 -19.23 -38.67 -6.23
C ILE A 480 -20.52 -39.43 -5.91
N ARG A 481 -21.38 -39.68 -6.91
CA ARG A 481 -22.61 -40.47 -6.73
C ARG A 481 -22.32 -41.87 -6.17
N LYS A 482 -21.31 -42.56 -6.73
CA LYS A 482 -20.93 -43.91 -6.30
C LYS A 482 -20.32 -43.90 -4.90
N GLU A 483 -19.47 -42.92 -4.60
CA GLU A 483 -18.84 -42.75 -3.28
C GLU A 483 -19.88 -42.43 -2.18
N LEU A 484 -20.96 -41.73 -2.52
CA LEU A 484 -22.09 -41.47 -1.64
C LEU A 484 -23.13 -42.60 -1.62
N GLU A 485 -22.91 -43.71 -2.35
CA GLU A 485 -23.80 -44.87 -2.47
C GLU A 485 -25.23 -44.54 -2.95
N ILE A 486 -25.43 -43.44 -3.69
CA ILE A 486 -26.76 -43.04 -4.16
C ILE A 486 -27.14 -43.84 -5.41
N PRO A 487 -28.28 -44.56 -5.42
CA PRO A 487 -28.66 -45.39 -6.54
C PRO A 487 -29.03 -44.54 -7.75
N LEU A 488 -28.68 -45.02 -8.95
CA LEU A 488 -28.79 -44.24 -10.19
C LEU A 488 -30.24 -43.83 -10.53
N ASN A 489 -31.22 -44.65 -10.15
CA ASN A 489 -32.65 -44.39 -10.33
C ASN A 489 -33.17 -43.18 -9.53
N ALA A 490 -32.40 -42.67 -8.56
CA ALA A 490 -32.70 -41.42 -7.87
C ALA A 490 -32.60 -40.20 -8.81
N PHE A 491 -31.79 -40.27 -9.87
CA PHE A 491 -31.47 -39.15 -10.77
C PHE A 491 -32.28 -39.18 -12.07
N LYS A 492 -33.62 -39.27 -12.00
CA LYS A 492 -34.50 -39.54 -13.15
C LYS A 492 -34.28 -38.67 -14.40
N LYS A 493 -33.96 -37.38 -14.26
CA LYS A 493 -33.76 -36.45 -15.41
C LYS A 493 -32.29 -36.16 -15.74
N THR A 494 -31.37 -36.50 -14.84
CA THR A 494 -29.94 -36.20 -14.97
C THR A 494 -29.08 -37.44 -15.15
N GLN A 495 -29.70 -38.64 -15.14
CA GLN A 495 -29.05 -39.95 -15.27
C GLN A 495 -28.06 -40.02 -16.44
N GLU A 496 -28.46 -39.59 -17.64
CA GLU A 496 -27.61 -39.65 -18.84
C GLU A 496 -26.45 -38.65 -18.80
N ALA A 497 -26.68 -37.46 -18.26
CA ALA A 497 -25.65 -36.42 -18.10
C ALA A 497 -24.58 -36.83 -17.07
N ILE A 498 -24.97 -37.57 -16.03
CA ILE A 498 -24.07 -38.13 -15.02
C ILE A 498 -23.30 -39.34 -15.58
N GLU A 499 -23.96 -40.26 -16.30
CA GLU A 499 -23.36 -41.56 -16.63
C GLU A 499 -22.57 -41.61 -17.95
N SER A 500 -22.94 -40.80 -18.95
CA SER A 500 -22.36 -40.91 -20.30
C SER A 500 -20.99 -40.25 -20.44
N GLY A 501 -20.65 -39.28 -19.60
CA GLY A 501 -19.41 -38.47 -19.69
C GLY A 501 -19.21 -37.70 -21.00
N LYS A 502 -20.12 -37.82 -21.97
CA LYS A 502 -20.04 -37.24 -23.32
C LYS A 502 -20.84 -35.94 -23.46
N GLN A 503 -21.83 -35.70 -22.59
CA GLN A 503 -22.64 -34.48 -22.60
C GLN A 503 -22.06 -33.44 -21.63
N LYS A 504 -22.06 -32.15 -22.04
CA LYS A 504 -21.70 -31.03 -21.16
C LYS A 504 -22.72 -30.93 -20.02
N ILE A 505 -22.25 -30.72 -18.80
CA ILE A 505 -23.13 -30.46 -17.66
C ILE A 505 -23.59 -29.00 -17.73
N TYR A 506 -24.90 -28.80 -17.56
CA TYR A 506 -25.47 -27.47 -17.46
C TYR A 506 -25.95 -27.17 -16.03
N SER A 507 -26.05 -25.90 -15.68
CA SER A 507 -26.41 -25.42 -14.33
C SER A 507 -27.71 -26.03 -13.79
N LEU A 508 -28.69 -26.30 -14.64
CA LEU A 508 -29.95 -26.94 -14.23
C LEU A 508 -29.74 -28.42 -13.86
N ASN A 509 -28.98 -29.17 -14.67
CA ASN A 509 -28.65 -30.56 -14.39
C ASN A 509 -27.81 -30.68 -13.11
N PHE A 510 -26.87 -29.75 -12.93
CA PHE A 510 -26.05 -29.70 -11.71
C PHE A 510 -26.89 -29.37 -10.47
N LYS A 511 -27.80 -28.39 -10.53
CA LYS A 511 -28.72 -28.08 -9.42
C LYS A 511 -29.62 -29.26 -9.05
N GLU A 512 -30.17 -29.97 -10.03
CA GLU A 512 -30.99 -31.16 -9.78
C GLU A 512 -30.16 -32.29 -9.17
N PHE A 513 -28.92 -32.48 -9.63
CA PHE A 513 -27.97 -33.41 -9.00
C PHE A 513 -27.72 -33.06 -7.54
N ILE A 514 -27.38 -31.79 -7.25
CA ILE A 514 -27.15 -31.29 -5.90
C ILE A 514 -28.38 -31.47 -5.02
N SER A 515 -29.57 -31.02 -5.47
CA SER A 515 -30.81 -31.18 -4.71
C SER A 515 -31.13 -32.65 -4.40
N THR A 516 -30.84 -33.55 -5.34
CA THR A 516 -31.02 -34.99 -5.11
C THR A 516 -30.02 -35.47 -4.06
N VAL A 517 -28.73 -35.10 -4.15
CA VAL A 517 -27.71 -35.42 -3.16
C VAL A 517 -28.10 -34.93 -1.75
N TYR A 518 -28.56 -33.68 -1.62
CA TYR A 518 -29.00 -33.12 -0.34
C TYR A 518 -30.27 -33.79 0.22
N SER A 519 -31.16 -34.33 -0.62
CA SER A 519 -32.35 -35.05 -0.13
C SER A 519 -32.03 -36.34 0.61
N PHE A 520 -30.80 -36.87 0.50
CA PHE A 520 -30.32 -38.03 1.24
C PHE A 520 -29.53 -37.64 2.51
N VAL A 521 -29.43 -36.34 2.85
CA VAL A 521 -28.79 -35.87 4.09
C VAL A 521 -29.52 -36.44 5.31
N GLY A 522 -28.76 -37.10 6.20
CA GLY A 522 -29.30 -37.83 7.36
C GLY A 522 -29.53 -39.33 7.11
N ASN A 523 -29.26 -39.84 5.91
CA ASN A 523 -29.28 -41.28 5.64
C ASN A 523 -28.00 -41.95 6.20
N PRO A 524 -28.11 -42.91 7.13
CA PRO A 524 -26.95 -43.55 7.78
C PRO A 524 -26.03 -44.36 6.83
N LYS A 525 -26.41 -44.51 5.56
CA LYS A 525 -25.59 -45.14 4.51
C LYS A 525 -24.64 -44.16 3.79
N ILE A 526 -24.86 -42.86 3.88
CA ILE A 526 -23.92 -41.87 3.31
C ILE A 526 -22.75 -41.74 4.28
N LYS A 527 -21.69 -42.52 4.05
CA LYS A 527 -20.55 -42.70 4.96
C LYS A 527 -19.25 -42.05 4.50
N ASN A 528 -19.23 -41.29 3.40
CA ASN A 528 -18.00 -40.73 2.85
C ASN A 528 -17.94 -39.18 3.00
N PRO A 529 -17.33 -38.67 4.10
CA PRO A 529 -17.13 -37.24 4.33
C PRO A 529 -16.37 -36.53 3.21
N GLU A 530 -15.41 -37.19 2.56
CA GLU A 530 -14.58 -36.57 1.51
C GLU A 530 -15.37 -36.29 0.23
N ALA A 531 -16.25 -37.22 -0.16
CA ALA A 531 -17.15 -37.03 -1.30
C ALA A 531 -18.17 -35.92 -1.04
N TRP A 532 -18.62 -35.81 0.21
CA TRP A 532 -19.51 -34.74 0.68
C TRP A 532 -18.82 -33.37 0.66
N GLU A 533 -17.60 -33.28 1.18
CA GLU A 533 -16.81 -32.05 1.17
C GLU A 533 -16.50 -31.58 -0.26
N LYS A 534 -16.12 -32.50 -1.16
CA LYS A 534 -15.90 -32.21 -2.59
C LYS A 534 -17.11 -31.56 -3.25
N ILE A 535 -18.32 -32.09 -3.04
CA ILE A 535 -19.51 -31.55 -3.71
C ILE A 535 -19.92 -30.20 -3.13
N GLN A 536 -19.78 -30.00 -1.81
CA GLN A 536 -19.98 -28.71 -1.14
C GLN A 536 -18.98 -27.65 -1.63
N GLU A 537 -17.74 -28.04 -1.88
CA GLU A 537 -16.70 -27.13 -2.38
C GLU A 537 -16.99 -26.63 -3.80
N ILE A 538 -17.43 -27.54 -4.68
CA ILE A 538 -17.83 -27.22 -6.06
C ILE A 538 -19.08 -26.34 -6.05
N GLU A 539 -20.08 -26.69 -5.23
CA GLU A 539 -21.32 -25.91 -5.08
C GLU A 539 -21.02 -24.49 -4.61
N LYS A 540 -20.20 -24.32 -3.56
CA LYS A 540 -19.83 -23.00 -3.03
C LYS A 540 -19.17 -22.11 -4.08
N THR A 541 -18.30 -22.68 -4.91
CA THR A 541 -17.62 -21.95 -5.99
C THR A 541 -18.60 -21.48 -7.08
N LEU A 542 -19.55 -22.33 -7.47
CA LEU A 542 -20.58 -22.05 -8.49
C LEU A 542 -21.79 -21.25 -7.96
N PHE A 543 -21.84 -21.00 -6.66
CA PHE A 543 -22.91 -20.25 -6.03
C PHE A 543 -22.85 -18.77 -6.43
N ASP A 544 -21.70 -18.14 -6.16
CA ASP A 544 -21.45 -16.71 -6.42
C ASP A 544 -20.81 -16.44 -7.79
N CYS A 545 -20.21 -17.46 -8.42
CA CYS A 545 -19.62 -17.37 -9.75
C CYS A 545 -20.37 -18.18 -10.81
N SER A 546 -20.25 -17.73 -12.05
CA SER A 546 -20.62 -18.45 -13.26
C SER A 546 -19.34 -18.74 -14.06
N THR A 547 -19.45 -19.55 -15.10
CA THR A 547 -18.34 -19.86 -15.99
C THR A 547 -18.69 -19.46 -17.43
N LEU A 548 -17.79 -18.72 -18.07
CA LEU A 548 -17.91 -18.29 -19.45
C LEU A 548 -16.77 -18.89 -20.26
N PHE A 549 -17.10 -19.53 -21.37
CA PHE A 549 -16.06 -20.11 -22.22
C PHE A 549 -15.61 -19.15 -23.31
N VAL A 550 -14.34 -19.23 -23.68
CA VAL A 550 -13.72 -18.38 -24.70
C VAL A 550 -14.17 -18.84 -26.09
N THR A 551 -14.69 -17.91 -26.88
CA THR A 551 -15.19 -18.15 -28.25
C THR A 551 -14.30 -17.56 -29.33
N LYS A 552 -13.51 -16.54 -28.98
CA LYS A 552 -12.57 -15.89 -29.90
C LYS A 552 -11.39 -15.32 -29.11
N LYS A 553 -10.21 -15.36 -29.72
CA LYS A 553 -8.98 -14.76 -29.22
C LYS A 553 -8.35 -13.98 -30.37
N GLU A 554 -8.05 -12.70 -30.14
CA GLU A 554 -7.47 -11.79 -31.12
C GLU A 554 -6.33 -10.98 -30.48
N GLN A 555 -5.49 -10.35 -31.30
CA GLN A 555 -4.47 -9.41 -30.84
C GLN A 555 -4.78 -8.00 -31.37
N GLU A 556 -4.75 -7.00 -30.49
CA GLU A 556 -5.00 -5.60 -30.85
C GLU A 556 -3.96 -4.67 -30.20
N LYS A 557 -3.61 -3.56 -30.86
CA LYS A 557 -2.73 -2.53 -30.28
C LYS A 557 -3.55 -1.49 -29.52
N GLU A 558 -3.06 -1.08 -28.36
CA GLU A 558 -3.53 0.10 -27.62
C GLU A 558 -2.29 0.89 -27.18
N GLU A 559 -2.41 2.22 -27.04
CA GLU A 559 -1.28 3.07 -26.64
C GLU A 559 -1.01 3.02 -25.13
N TYR A 560 -2.07 2.86 -24.33
CA TYR A 560 -2.00 2.82 -22.87
C TYR A 560 -2.82 1.67 -22.30
N VAL A 561 -2.32 1.11 -21.21
CA VAL A 561 -2.99 0.15 -20.34
C VAL A 561 -3.03 0.65 -18.91
N PHE A 562 -3.94 0.09 -18.12
CA PHE A 562 -4.25 0.55 -16.77
C PHE A 562 -4.20 -0.61 -15.80
N ASP A 563 -3.76 -0.34 -14.58
CA ASP A 563 -3.75 -1.32 -13.49
C ASP A 563 -4.27 -0.68 -12.20
N PHE A 564 -4.82 -1.50 -11.30
CA PHE A 564 -5.45 -1.09 -10.06
C PHE A 564 -4.93 -1.95 -8.91
N SER A 565 -4.31 -1.33 -7.92
CA SER A 565 -3.99 -2.00 -6.67
C SER A 565 -5.25 -2.04 -5.80
N VAL A 566 -5.73 -3.26 -5.55
CA VAL A 566 -6.95 -3.53 -4.75
C VAL A 566 -6.55 -4.23 -3.46
N GLU A 567 -6.96 -3.66 -2.34
CA GLU A 567 -6.64 -4.12 -0.98
C GLU A 567 -7.06 -5.59 -0.75
N ASP A 568 -6.18 -6.37 -0.09
CA ASP A 568 -6.29 -7.79 0.30
C ASP A 568 -6.44 -8.84 -0.82
N THR A 569 -7.00 -8.48 -1.97
CA THR A 569 -7.47 -9.47 -2.97
C THR A 569 -6.74 -9.37 -4.30
N HIS A 570 -6.09 -8.24 -4.59
CA HIS A 570 -5.34 -7.99 -5.83
C HIS A 570 -6.10 -8.40 -7.11
N ASN A 571 -7.43 -8.22 -7.12
CA ASN A 571 -8.28 -8.49 -8.27
C ASN A 571 -9.53 -7.61 -8.27
N PHE A 572 -10.17 -7.42 -9.42
CA PHE A 572 -11.41 -6.63 -9.55
C PHE A 572 -12.33 -7.19 -10.64
N ILE A 573 -13.58 -6.74 -10.65
CA ILE A 573 -14.55 -7.06 -11.70
C ILE A 573 -14.49 -6.03 -12.82
N GLY A 574 -14.09 -6.46 -14.02
CA GLY A 574 -14.10 -5.64 -15.23
C GLY A 574 -14.76 -6.34 -16.41
N ASN A 575 -15.62 -5.62 -17.14
CA ASN A 575 -16.45 -6.17 -18.23
C ASN A 575 -17.26 -7.43 -17.87
N GLY A 576 -17.55 -7.61 -16.57
CA GLY A 576 -18.26 -8.78 -16.04
C GLY A 576 -17.39 -10.03 -15.95
N LEU A 577 -16.08 -9.88 -15.71
CA LEU A 577 -15.10 -10.94 -15.52
C LEU A 577 -14.24 -10.62 -14.29
N ILE A 578 -13.67 -11.64 -13.66
CA ILE A 578 -12.72 -11.50 -12.54
C ILE A 578 -11.30 -11.36 -13.12
N ILE A 579 -10.60 -10.29 -12.75
CA ILE A 579 -9.33 -9.81 -13.34
C ILE A 579 -8.25 -9.81 -12.24
N HIS A 580 -7.14 -10.57 -12.39
CA HIS A 580 -6.22 -10.92 -11.29
C HIS A 580 -4.77 -10.41 -11.46
N ASN A 581 -4.17 -9.90 -10.37
CA ASN A 581 -2.79 -9.40 -10.28
C ASN A 581 -1.88 -10.34 -9.43
N THR A 582 -0.57 -10.50 -9.72
CA THR A 582 0.35 -11.39 -8.92
C THR A 582 1.82 -11.03 -9.08
N THR A 583 2.62 -11.25 -8.02
CA THR A 583 4.06 -10.93 -7.83
C THR A 583 4.97 -12.18 -7.85
N MET A 584 6.31 -12.01 -7.97
CA MET A 584 7.32 -13.01 -8.39
C MET A 584 7.82 -13.97 -7.29
N THR A 585 7.91 -13.55 -6.02
CA THR A 585 8.68 -14.29 -4.99
C THR A 585 7.99 -15.57 -4.50
N ASP A 586 6.65 -15.60 -4.55
CA ASP A 586 5.83 -16.75 -4.15
C ASP A 586 6.10 -18.01 -4.98
N ASN A 587 6.52 -17.87 -6.25
CA ASN A 587 6.78 -19.01 -7.13
C ASN A 587 8.11 -19.72 -6.83
N LEU A 588 9.12 -19.00 -6.33
CA LEU A 588 10.42 -19.58 -5.96
C LEU A 588 10.29 -20.51 -4.74
N ILE A 589 9.40 -20.18 -3.79
CA ILE A 589 9.10 -21.04 -2.62
C ILE A 589 8.14 -22.16 -2.98
N ALA A 590 7.11 -21.90 -3.78
CA ALA A 590 6.17 -22.94 -4.24
C ALA A 590 6.90 -24.05 -5.04
N ALA A 591 7.94 -23.70 -5.78
CA ALA A 591 8.74 -24.64 -6.56
C ALA A 591 9.72 -25.47 -5.72
N SER A 592 10.00 -25.10 -4.45
CA SER A 592 10.99 -25.77 -3.58
C SER A 592 10.52 -27.10 -2.95
N GLY A 593 9.29 -27.55 -3.25
CA GLY A 593 8.80 -28.89 -2.85
C GLY A 593 8.34 -29.04 -1.40
N ILE A 594 8.41 -28.00 -0.58
CA ILE A 594 8.01 -28.05 0.85
C ILE A 594 6.48 -27.83 1.04
N ILE A 595 5.80 -27.18 0.08
CA ILE A 595 4.38 -26.84 0.16
C ILE A 595 3.67 -27.33 -1.12
N SER A 596 2.47 -27.91 -0.99
CA SER A 596 1.68 -28.31 -2.16
C SER A 596 1.31 -27.07 -2.99
N THR A 597 1.28 -27.24 -4.32
CA THR A 597 0.89 -26.21 -5.29
C THR A 597 -0.49 -25.58 -5.03
N GLU A 598 -1.34 -26.22 -4.22
CA GLU A 598 -2.67 -25.74 -3.82
C GLU A 598 -2.65 -24.75 -2.63
N LEU A 599 -1.60 -24.73 -1.80
CA LEU A 599 -1.48 -23.88 -0.62
C LEU A 599 -0.71 -22.58 -0.90
N ALA A 600 0.25 -22.61 -1.84
CA ALA A 600 1.05 -21.45 -2.24
C ALA A 600 0.24 -20.29 -2.85
N GLY A 601 -0.95 -20.58 -3.39
CA GLY A 601 -1.83 -19.55 -3.97
C GLY A 601 -2.81 -18.90 -2.98
N LYS A 602 -2.88 -19.37 -1.71
CA LYS A 602 -3.91 -18.93 -0.73
C LYS A 602 -3.40 -17.98 0.35
N GLN A 603 -2.10 -17.97 0.61
CA GLN A 603 -1.41 -17.06 1.53
C GLN A 603 -0.08 -16.65 0.88
N GLN A 604 0.12 -15.36 0.64
CA GLN A 604 1.42 -14.80 0.26
C GLN A 604 2.35 -14.99 1.47
N PHE A 605 3.38 -15.83 1.35
CA PHE A 605 4.09 -16.38 2.52
C PHE A 605 5.33 -15.59 2.96
N MET A 606 5.97 -14.82 2.07
CA MET A 606 7.15 -14.00 2.42
C MET A 606 6.85 -12.52 2.58
N ASP A 607 5.92 -11.96 1.80
CA ASP A 607 5.36 -10.64 2.04
C ASP A 607 4.23 -10.78 3.08
N PHE A 608 4.56 -11.14 4.32
CA PHE A 608 3.55 -11.42 5.36
C PHE A 608 2.94 -10.12 5.95
N TYR A 609 3.56 -8.97 5.71
CA TYR A 609 3.07 -7.68 6.19
C TYR A 609 2.12 -7.03 5.16
N ALA A 610 0.93 -6.61 5.60
CA ALA A 610 -0.11 -6.09 4.70
C ALA A 610 0.34 -4.90 3.83
N LEU A 611 1.25 -4.06 4.35
CA LEU A 611 1.81 -2.93 3.62
C LEU A 611 2.83 -3.37 2.54
N GLU A 612 3.53 -4.50 2.73
CA GLU A 612 4.41 -5.11 1.71
C GLU A 612 3.60 -5.60 0.53
N GLN A 613 2.48 -6.28 0.82
CA GLN A 613 1.53 -6.76 -0.18
C GLN A 613 0.86 -5.59 -0.92
N GLU A 614 0.48 -4.53 -0.21
CA GLU A 614 -0.15 -3.34 -0.78
C GLU A 614 0.77 -2.56 -1.73
N ARG A 615 2.04 -2.39 -1.34
CA ARG A 615 3.01 -1.55 -2.05
C ARG A 615 3.94 -2.34 -2.99
N GLY A 616 3.94 -3.67 -2.93
CA GLY A 616 4.84 -4.52 -3.71
C GLY A 616 6.31 -4.23 -3.42
N ILE A 617 6.63 -3.93 -2.15
CA ILE A 617 8.00 -3.75 -1.66
C ILE A 617 8.19 -4.63 -0.43
N THR A 618 9.28 -5.38 -0.37
CA THR A 618 9.69 -6.09 0.85
C THR A 618 10.19 -5.05 1.85
N ILE A 619 9.60 -5.03 3.04
CA ILE A 619 9.85 -4.08 4.13
C ILE A 619 10.67 -4.76 5.22
N ASN A 620 10.36 -6.03 5.53
CA ASN A 620 10.98 -6.87 6.53
C ASN A 620 11.76 -8.01 5.88
N ALA A 621 12.90 -8.39 6.45
CA ALA A 621 13.60 -9.59 6.04
C ALA A 621 12.89 -10.87 6.53
N ALA A 622 12.62 -11.82 5.62
CA ALA A 622 12.02 -13.12 5.94
C ALA A 622 13.07 -14.24 5.93
N ASN A 623 13.11 -15.07 6.98
CA ASN A 623 14.06 -16.19 7.10
C ASN A 623 13.38 -17.53 6.84
N VAL A 624 13.93 -18.34 5.93
CA VAL A 624 13.43 -19.68 5.59
C VAL A 624 14.59 -20.66 5.46
N SER A 625 14.52 -21.83 6.12
CA SER A 625 15.49 -22.90 5.88
C SER A 625 14.86 -24.10 5.18
N ILE A 626 15.60 -24.68 4.24
CA ILE A 626 15.20 -25.84 3.44
C ILE A 626 16.29 -26.92 3.47
N VAL A 627 15.89 -28.20 3.53
CA VAL A 627 16.81 -29.33 3.41
C VAL A 627 16.64 -29.95 2.04
N GLN A 628 17.71 -30.06 1.27
CA GLN A 628 17.65 -30.51 -0.12
C GLN A 628 18.71 -31.58 -0.42
N ASN A 629 18.29 -32.69 -1.03
CA ASN A 629 19.22 -33.68 -1.55
C ASN A 629 19.76 -33.23 -2.92
N TYR A 630 21.08 -33.27 -3.09
CA TYR A 630 21.76 -33.04 -4.36
C TYR A 630 22.90 -34.05 -4.51
N LYS A 631 22.81 -34.87 -5.57
CA LYS A 631 23.77 -35.96 -5.88
C LYS A 631 24.04 -36.90 -4.70
N GLY A 632 22.98 -37.28 -3.97
CA GLY A 632 23.06 -38.24 -2.87
C GLY A 632 23.61 -37.67 -1.55
N LYS A 633 23.81 -36.35 -1.47
CA LYS A 633 24.15 -35.63 -0.24
C LYS A 633 23.08 -34.61 0.09
N ASP A 634 22.73 -34.52 1.36
CA ASP A 634 21.74 -33.56 1.85
C ASP A 634 22.42 -32.25 2.27
N TYR A 635 21.82 -31.13 1.91
CA TYR A 635 22.28 -29.77 2.19
C TYR A 635 21.22 -28.99 2.96
N LEU A 636 21.65 -28.16 3.90
CA LEU A 636 20.80 -27.20 4.60
C LEU A 636 21.00 -25.82 3.97
N ILE A 637 19.97 -25.29 3.31
CA ILE A 637 20.01 -23.98 2.65
C ILE A 637 19.13 -23.02 3.46
N ASN A 638 19.76 -22.03 4.07
CA ASN A 638 19.11 -20.92 4.76
C ASN A 638 18.96 -19.76 3.78
N ILE A 639 17.74 -19.27 3.59
CA ILE A 639 17.37 -18.21 2.66
C ILE A 639 16.88 -17.01 3.48
N ILE A 640 17.41 -15.82 3.17
CA ILE A 640 16.92 -14.55 3.70
C ILE A 640 16.40 -13.71 2.53
N ASP A 641 15.11 -13.37 2.55
CA ASP A 641 14.55 -12.38 1.63
C ASP A 641 14.89 -10.97 2.12
N THR A 642 15.30 -10.08 1.22
CA THR A 642 15.85 -8.76 1.59
C THR A 642 15.09 -7.61 0.96
N PRO A 643 14.81 -6.52 1.72
CA PRO A 643 14.21 -5.31 1.18
C PRO A 643 14.93 -4.74 -0.03
N GLY A 644 14.18 -4.35 -1.07
CA GLY A 644 14.74 -3.71 -2.27
C GLY A 644 14.83 -2.17 -2.20
N HIS A 645 14.26 -1.55 -1.14
CA HIS A 645 14.10 -0.10 -1.05
C HIS A 645 15.16 0.57 -0.15
N ILE A 646 15.68 1.73 -0.58
CA ILE A 646 16.83 2.42 0.02
C ILE A 646 16.60 2.88 1.47
N ASP A 647 15.36 3.21 1.84
CA ASP A 647 15.00 3.66 3.19
C ASP A 647 15.10 2.53 4.23
N PHE A 648 15.17 1.27 3.79
CA PHE A 648 15.43 0.07 4.62
C PHE A 648 16.86 -0.44 4.47
N GLY A 649 17.80 0.42 4.05
CA GLY A 649 19.20 0.04 3.85
C GLY A 649 19.87 -0.60 5.08
N GLY A 650 19.40 -0.24 6.29
CA GLY A 650 19.79 -0.91 7.53
C GLY A 650 19.47 -2.41 7.49
N GLU A 651 18.24 -2.78 7.12
CA GLU A 651 17.79 -4.18 7.04
C GLU A 651 18.59 -4.99 6.00
N VAL A 652 18.84 -4.39 4.83
CA VAL A 652 19.60 -5.03 3.76
C VAL A 652 21.01 -5.38 4.23
N ILE A 653 21.68 -4.45 4.93
CA ILE A 653 23.02 -4.70 5.49
C ILE A 653 22.97 -5.79 6.57
N ARG A 654 21.97 -5.77 7.46
CA ARG A 654 21.80 -6.82 8.49
C ARG A 654 21.64 -8.20 7.87
N ALA A 655 20.80 -8.32 6.85
CA ALA A 655 20.60 -9.57 6.12
C ALA A 655 21.86 -10.00 5.36
N MET A 656 22.54 -9.07 4.66
CA MET A 656 23.80 -9.37 3.97
C MET A 656 24.90 -9.86 4.94
N ARG A 657 24.87 -9.42 6.21
CA ARG A 657 25.83 -9.92 7.20
C ARG A 657 25.56 -11.36 7.62
N ALA A 658 24.29 -11.76 7.68
CA ALA A 658 23.86 -13.10 8.05
C ALA A 658 24.20 -14.17 6.98
N VAL A 659 24.29 -13.78 5.71
CA VAL A 659 24.45 -14.67 4.56
C VAL A 659 25.89 -14.74 4.04
N ASP A 660 26.21 -15.82 3.34
CA ASP A 660 27.55 -16.10 2.79
C ASP A 660 27.57 -15.95 1.25
N GLY A 661 26.41 -16.05 0.60
CA GLY A 661 26.21 -15.83 -0.83
C GLY A 661 24.90 -15.10 -1.14
N VAL A 662 24.76 -14.60 -2.37
CA VAL A 662 23.54 -13.92 -2.83
C VAL A 662 23.15 -14.37 -4.23
N ILE A 663 21.85 -14.54 -4.47
CA ILE A 663 21.27 -14.72 -5.80
C ILE A 663 20.75 -13.36 -6.28
N LEU A 664 21.40 -12.83 -7.31
CA LEU A 664 20.99 -11.61 -7.99
C LEU A 664 19.92 -11.95 -9.02
N VAL A 665 18.68 -11.50 -8.81
CA VAL A 665 17.59 -11.72 -9.76
C VAL A 665 17.48 -10.51 -10.67
N VAL A 666 17.69 -10.72 -11.97
CA VAL A 666 17.64 -9.66 -12.99
C VAL A 666 16.60 -10.02 -14.04
N ASP A 667 15.68 -9.09 -14.34
CA ASP A 667 14.72 -9.28 -15.43
C ASP A 667 15.45 -9.28 -16.79
N ALA A 668 15.20 -10.28 -17.62
CA ALA A 668 15.79 -10.40 -18.95
C ALA A 668 15.40 -9.23 -19.89
N VAL A 669 14.18 -8.70 -19.72
CA VAL A 669 13.62 -7.58 -20.49
C VAL A 669 14.19 -6.26 -19.99
N GLU A 670 14.08 -5.96 -18.69
CA GLU A 670 14.51 -4.66 -18.15
C GLU A 670 16.03 -4.55 -18.02
N GLY A 671 16.70 -5.66 -17.69
CA GLY A 671 18.13 -5.69 -17.42
C GLY A 671 18.47 -5.16 -16.02
N VAL A 672 19.73 -4.74 -15.81
CA VAL A 672 20.19 -4.26 -14.50
C VAL A 672 19.63 -2.86 -14.23
N MET A 673 18.83 -2.74 -13.16
CA MET A 673 18.22 -1.48 -12.72
C MET A 673 19.05 -0.80 -11.62
N PRO A 674 18.88 0.52 -11.38
CA PRO A 674 19.64 1.26 -10.36
C PRO A 674 19.53 0.70 -8.93
N GLN A 675 18.35 0.19 -8.57
CA GLN A 675 18.12 -0.49 -7.29
C GLN A 675 18.88 -1.83 -7.24
N THR A 676 18.87 -2.60 -8.33
CA THR A 676 19.66 -3.83 -8.47
C THR A 676 21.16 -3.55 -8.29
N GLU A 677 21.67 -2.47 -8.89
CA GLU A 677 23.06 -2.04 -8.72
C GLU A 677 23.39 -1.68 -7.26
N THR A 678 22.47 -1.00 -6.57
CA THR A 678 22.63 -0.61 -5.16
C THR A 678 22.81 -1.82 -4.25
N VAL A 679 21.95 -2.83 -4.39
CA VAL A 679 21.99 -4.01 -3.53
C VAL A 679 23.17 -4.92 -3.91
N ILE A 680 23.50 -5.06 -5.20
CA ILE A 680 24.72 -5.74 -5.65
C ILE A 680 25.94 -5.14 -4.95
N ARG A 681 26.05 -3.81 -4.95
CA ARG A 681 27.16 -3.13 -4.31
C ARG A 681 27.24 -3.37 -2.81
N GLN A 682 26.11 -3.35 -2.11
CA GLN A 682 26.09 -3.62 -0.66
C GLN A 682 26.50 -5.07 -0.35
N SER A 683 26.00 -6.04 -1.12
CA SER A 683 26.39 -7.45 -0.94
C SER A 683 27.91 -7.64 -1.10
N LEU A 684 28.51 -7.01 -2.11
CA LEU A 684 29.95 -7.07 -2.35
C LEU A 684 30.77 -6.37 -1.26
N LYS A 685 30.27 -5.25 -0.71
CA LYS A 685 30.91 -4.52 0.40
C LYS A 685 30.99 -5.36 1.68
N GLU A 686 30.01 -6.23 1.93
CA GLU A 686 29.98 -7.18 3.05
C GLU A 686 30.72 -8.51 2.73
N ASN A 687 31.46 -8.55 1.62
CA ASN A 687 32.13 -9.72 1.09
C ASN A 687 31.16 -10.92 0.89
N VAL A 688 29.97 -10.69 0.36
CA VAL A 688 29.01 -11.75 0.02
C VAL A 688 29.21 -12.16 -1.43
N LYS A 689 29.38 -13.46 -1.71
CA LYS A 689 29.66 -13.95 -3.07
C LYS A 689 28.38 -13.91 -3.93
N PRO A 690 28.37 -13.26 -5.10
CA PRO A 690 27.20 -13.20 -5.96
C PRO A 690 27.07 -14.42 -6.89
N SER A 691 25.83 -14.69 -7.27
CA SER A 691 25.41 -15.56 -8.39
C SER A 691 24.28 -14.86 -9.14
N LEU A 692 24.04 -15.20 -10.42
CA LEU A 692 23.09 -14.48 -11.25
C LEU A 692 21.97 -15.39 -11.73
N PHE A 693 20.72 -14.97 -11.50
CA PHE A 693 19.55 -15.55 -12.12
C PHE A 693 18.89 -14.52 -13.05
N ILE A 694 18.98 -14.76 -14.35
CA ILE A 694 18.26 -13.96 -15.36
C ILE A 694 16.87 -14.56 -15.52
N ASN A 695 15.88 -13.81 -15.04
CA ASN A 695 14.50 -14.23 -14.94
C ASN A 695 13.65 -13.65 -16.08
N LYS A 696 12.46 -14.21 -16.30
CA LYS A 696 11.51 -13.85 -17.36
C LYS A 696 12.07 -14.01 -18.77
N VAL A 697 12.91 -15.01 -18.95
CA VAL A 697 13.47 -15.37 -20.27
C VAL A 697 12.38 -15.69 -21.28
N ASP A 698 11.26 -16.25 -20.81
CA ASP A 698 10.10 -16.54 -21.62
C ASP A 698 9.55 -15.31 -22.35
N ARG A 699 9.63 -14.12 -21.75
CA ARG A 699 9.19 -12.86 -22.37
C ARG A 699 10.07 -12.44 -23.55
N LEU A 700 11.36 -12.77 -23.51
CA LEU A 700 12.25 -12.50 -24.65
C LEU A 700 11.83 -13.26 -25.91
N VAL A 701 11.35 -14.50 -25.73
CA VAL A 701 10.91 -15.37 -26.83
C VAL A 701 9.47 -15.03 -27.23
N ASN A 702 8.56 -14.94 -26.25
CA ASN A 702 7.13 -14.90 -26.50
C ASN A 702 6.62 -13.49 -26.81
N GLU A 703 7.16 -12.46 -26.13
CA GLU A 703 6.72 -11.07 -26.29
C GLU A 703 7.59 -10.31 -27.30
N LEU A 704 8.92 -10.37 -27.12
CA LEU A 704 9.87 -9.61 -27.94
C LEU A 704 10.24 -10.33 -29.25
N GLN A 705 9.82 -11.59 -29.41
CA GLN A 705 10.09 -12.42 -30.59
C GLN A 705 11.56 -12.43 -31.02
N LEU A 706 12.47 -12.39 -30.04
CA LEU A 706 13.89 -12.41 -30.31
C LEU A 706 14.31 -13.76 -30.85
N THR A 707 15.25 -13.75 -31.79
CA THR A 707 15.92 -14.98 -32.23
C THR A 707 16.83 -15.53 -31.14
N GLU A 708 17.19 -16.82 -31.23
CA GLU A 708 18.13 -17.49 -30.31
C GLU A 708 19.42 -16.66 -30.11
N LYS A 709 19.97 -16.12 -31.22
CA LYS A 709 21.17 -15.29 -31.21
C LYS A 709 20.96 -13.96 -30.46
N GLN A 710 19.83 -13.29 -30.70
CA GLN A 710 19.52 -12.02 -30.04
C GLN A 710 19.26 -12.18 -28.53
N MET A 711 18.70 -13.33 -28.11
CA MET A 711 18.57 -13.66 -26.69
C MET A 711 19.93 -13.85 -26.04
N GLN A 712 20.82 -14.61 -26.69
CA GLN A 712 22.20 -14.79 -26.20
C GLN A 712 22.92 -13.44 -26.09
N GLU A 713 22.79 -12.56 -27.09
CA GLU A 713 23.34 -11.20 -27.04
C GLU A 713 22.77 -10.40 -25.85
N ARG A 714 21.47 -10.53 -25.55
CA ARG A 714 20.83 -9.87 -24.39
C ARG A 714 21.38 -10.40 -23.07
N PHE A 715 21.51 -11.72 -22.93
CA PHE A 715 22.09 -12.34 -21.74
C PHE A 715 23.53 -11.93 -21.52
N ILE A 716 24.35 -11.97 -22.58
CA ILE A 716 25.74 -11.51 -22.53
C ILE A 716 25.79 -10.05 -22.06
N LYS A 717 24.91 -9.19 -22.58
CA LYS A 717 24.85 -7.79 -22.15
C LYS A 717 24.57 -7.66 -20.64
N THR A 718 23.58 -8.39 -20.14
CA THR A 718 23.24 -8.39 -18.70
C THR A 718 24.39 -8.92 -17.85
N ILE A 719 25.00 -10.04 -18.26
CA ILE A 719 26.15 -10.64 -17.58
C ILE A 719 27.34 -9.68 -17.55
N VAL A 720 27.62 -9.01 -18.67
CA VAL A 720 28.69 -8.00 -18.76
C VAL A 720 28.42 -6.84 -17.82
N GLN A 721 27.17 -6.37 -17.72
CA GLN A 721 26.80 -5.30 -16.78
C GLN A 721 27.01 -5.74 -15.32
N VAL A 722 26.53 -6.94 -14.95
CA VAL A 722 26.73 -7.49 -13.61
C VAL A 722 28.22 -7.69 -13.30
N ASN A 723 28.99 -8.26 -14.23
CA ASN A 723 30.43 -8.46 -14.07
C ASN A 723 31.21 -7.16 -13.97
N ARG A 724 30.80 -6.10 -14.68
CA ARG A 724 31.39 -4.76 -14.48
C ARG A 724 31.15 -4.26 -13.07
N LEU A 725 29.96 -4.47 -12.50
CA LEU A 725 29.67 -4.12 -11.12
C LEU A 725 30.49 -4.95 -10.13
N ILE A 726 30.68 -6.24 -10.40
CA ILE A 726 31.53 -7.12 -9.57
C ILE A 726 32.99 -6.66 -9.65
N GLU A 727 33.52 -6.45 -10.85
CA GLU A 727 34.89 -6.00 -11.06
C GLU A 727 35.17 -4.64 -10.38
N ARG A 728 34.17 -3.75 -10.39
CA ARG A 728 34.25 -2.44 -9.76
C ARG A 728 34.19 -2.48 -8.24
N ASN A 729 33.33 -3.32 -7.66
CA ASN A 729 32.97 -3.24 -6.24
C ASN A 729 33.44 -4.41 -5.37
N ALA A 730 33.89 -5.53 -5.97
CA ALA A 730 34.41 -6.66 -5.21
C ALA A 730 35.84 -6.37 -4.69
N PRO A 731 36.27 -7.00 -3.57
CA PRO A 731 37.65 -6.91 -3.09
C PRO A 731 38.64 -7.38 -4.16
N ASP A 732 39.85 -6.79 -4.20
CA ASP A 732 40.85 -7.04 -5.25
C ASP A 732 41.14 -8.53 -5.49
N GLN A 733 41.23 -9.29 -4.41
CA GLN A 733 41.46 -10.75 -4.44
C GLN A 733 40.29 -11.57 -5.04
N PHE A 734 39.11 -10.97 -5.19
CA PHE A 734 37.87 -11.60 -5.66
C PHE A 734 37.32 -11.02 -6.96
N LYS A 735 37.80 -9.85 -7.44
CA LYS A 735 37.33 -9.18 -8.66
C LYS A 735 37.21 -10.11 -9.87
N GLU A 736 38.22 -10.94 -10.12
CA GLU A 736 38.18 -11.93 -11.22
C GLU A 736 37.48 -13.24 -10.85
N LYS A 737 37.63 -13.69 -9.59
CA LYS A 737 37.12 -14.99 -9.13
C LYS A 737 35.61 -15.01 -8.93
N TRP A 738 34.99 -13.86 -8.68
CA TRP A 738 33.54 -13.74 -8.44
C TRP A 738 32.76 -13.31 -9.67
N LYS A 739 33.41 -13.05 -10.81
CA LYS A 739 32.70 -12.83 -12.07
C LYS A 739 31.80 -14.02 -12.36
N VAL A 740 30.54 -13.74 -12.63
CA VAL A 740 29.56 -14.74 -13.03
C VAL A 740 29.77 -15.09 -14.51
N ARG A 741 29.80 -16.38 -14.80
CA ARG A 741 30.12 -16.95 -16.10
C ARG A 741 29.07 -17.98 -16.48
N VAL A 742 28.80 -18.06 -17.77
CA VAL A 742 27.81 -19.03 -18.28
C VAL A 742 28.41 -20.42 -18.25
N GLU A 743 29.71 -20.52 -18.57
CA GLU A 743 30.45 -21.75 -18.80
C GLU A 743 30.61 -22.59 -17.53
N ASP A 744 30.72 -21.93 -16.37
CA ASP A 744 30.89 -22.61 -15.08
C ASP A 744 29.57 -22.93 -14.39
N GLY A 745 28.46 -22.33 -14.82
CA GLY A 745 27.12 -22.53 -14.23
C GLY A 745 26.71 -21.49 -13.19
N SER A 746 27.51 -20.44 -12.95
CA SER A 746 27.20 -19.36 -12.01
C SER A 746 26.13 -18.36 -12.50
N VAL A 747 25.68 -18.55 -13.74
CA VAL A 747 24.52 -17.87 -14.33
C VAL A 747 23.45 -18.90 -14.67
N VAL A 748 22.25 -18.68 -14.15
CA VAL A 748 21.03 -19.43 -14.47
C VAL A 748 20.09 -18.53 -15.28
N PHE A 749 19.44 -19.11 -16.29
CA PHE A 749 18.44 -18.43 -17.12
C PHE A 749 17.13 -19.17 -16.98
N GLY A 750 16.02 -18.46 -16.81
CA GLY A 750 14.74 -19.15 -16.74
C GLY A 750 13.56 -18.26 -16.57
N SER A 751 12.46 -18.90 -16.19
CA SER A 751 11.23 -18.24 -15.82
C SER A 751 10.76 -18.77 -14.49
N ALA A 752 10.89 -17.94 -13.45
CA ALA A 752 10.30 -18.22 -12.15
C ALA A 752 8.77 -18.37 -12.25
N TYR A 753 8.16 -17.71 -13.23
CA TYR A 753 6.73 -17.82 -13.48
C TYR A 753 6.35 -19.20 -14.02
N TYR A 754 7.10 -19.72 -15.00
CA TYR A 754 6.85 -21.02 -15.63
C TYR A 754 7.55 -22.20 -14.94
N ASN A 755 8.20 -21.97 -13.81
CA ASN A 755 8.89 -23.00 -13.01
C ASN A 755 9.95 -23.80 -13.78
N TRP A 756 10.62 -23.20 -14.76
CA TRP A 756 11.77 -23.80 -15.43
C TRP A 756 12.99 -22.89 -15.37
N ALA A 757 14.17 -23.48 -15.32
CA ALA A 757 15.42 -22.77 -15.53
C ALA A 757 16.51 -23.71 -16.03
N VAL A 758 17.52 -23.14 -16.69
CA VAL A 758 18.68 -23.82 -17.23
C VAL A 758 19.96 -23.08 -16.87
N SER A 759 21.02 -23.86 -16.67
CA SER A 759 22.41 -23.41 -16.67
C SER A 759 23.22 -24.38 -17.53
N VAL A 760 24.45 -24.04 -17.91
CA VAL A 760 25.30 -24.96 -18.68
C VAL A 760 25.55 -26.26 -17.93
N LEU A 761 25.67 -26.21 -16.60
CA LEU A 761 25.82 -27.41 -15.78
C LEU A 761 24.54 -28.24 -15.78
N HIS A 762 23.40 -27.59 -15.59
CA HIS A 762 22.10 -28.24 -15.53
C HIS A 762 21.73 -28.88 -16.87
N MET A 763 22.05 -28.22 -17.99
CA MET A 763 21.88 -28.73 -19.35
C MET A 763 22.70 -30.01 -19.60
N LYS A 764 23.89 -30.13 -19.00
CA LYS A 764 24.69 -31.37 -19.11
C LYS A 764 24.07 -32.52 -18.34
N THR A 765 23.41 -32.25 -17.20
CA THR A 765 22.72 -33.28 -16.40
C THR A 765 21.37 -33.68 -16.98
N THR A 766 20.57 -32.72 -17.47
CA THR A 766 19.22 -32.99 -18.00
C THR A 766 19.24 -33.38 -19.48
N GLY A 767 20.34 -33.11 -20.19
CA GLY A 767 20.46 -33.33 -21.63
C GLY A 767 19.75 -32.27 -22.48
N ILE A 768 19.13 -31.25 -21.88
CA ILE A 768 18.44 -30.18 -22.60
C ILE A 768 19.43 -29.21 -23.25
N THR A 769 19.16 -28.86 -24.50
CA THR A 769 19.91 -27.85 -25.24
C THR A 769 19.24 -26.48 -25.18
N PHE A 770 20.00 -25.40 -25.35
CA PHE A 770 19.44 -24.04 -25.39
C PHE A 770 18.48 -23.85 -26.57
N LYS A 771 18.75 -24.53 -27.69
CA LYS A 771 17.87 -24.58 -28.85
C LYS A 771 16.54 -25.24 -28.51
N GLU A 772 16.53 -26.30 -27.70
CA GLU A 772 15.30 -26.90 -27.21
C GLU A 772 14.56 -25.95 -26.25
N VAL A 773 15.26 -25.28 -25.33
CA VAL A 773 14.65 -24.23 -24.47
C VAL A 773 13.95 -23.18 -25.32
N TYR A 774 14.65 -22.66 -26.35
CA TYR A 774 14.09 -21.70 -27.28
C TYR A 774 12.87 -22.26 -28.03
N ASN A 775 12.94 -23.49 -28.53
CA ASN A 775 11.84 -24.13 -29.24
C ASN A 775 10.64 -24.38 -28.32
N TYR A 776 10.86 -24.83 -27.08
CA TYR A 776 9.81 -25.02 -26.09
C TYR A 776 9.14 -23.69 -25.73
N CYS A 777 9.91 -22.62 -25.54
CA CYS A 777 9.36 -21.28 -25.33
C CYS A 777 8.57 -20.82 -26.56
N LYS A 778 9.17 -20.90 -27.77
CA LYS A 778 8.58 -20.46 -29.04
C LYS A 778 7.31 -21.22 -29.40
N ASN A 779 7.23 -22.50 -29.05
CA ASN A 779 6.07 -23.36 -29.26
C ASN A 779 5.07 -23.28 -28.09
N GLU A 780 5.28 -22.38 -27.12
CA GLU A 780 4.48 -22.20 -25.90
C GLU A 780 4.36 -23.47 -25.02
N ASP A 781 5.23 -24.45 -25.20
CA ASP A 781 5.29 -25.72 -24.45
C ASP A 781 6.30 -25.64 -23.28
N GLN A 782 6.16 -24.60 -22.46
CA GLN A 782 7.04 -24.38 -21.30
C GLN A 782 6.73 -25.31 -20.13
N LYS A 783 5.57 -25.97 -20.14
CA LYS A 783 5.20 -26.96 -19.13
C LYS A 783 6.06 -28.22 -19.25
N THR A 784 6.25 -28.74 -20.46
CA THR A 784 7.16 -29.86 -20.70
C THR A 784 8.61 -29.48 -20.39
N LEU A 785 8.99 -28.24 -20.66
CA LEU A 785 10.30 -27.71 -20.28
C LEU A 785 10.49 -27.67 -18.76
N ALA A 786 9.48 -27.26 -17.99
CA ALA A 786 9.51 -27.26 -16.53
C ALA A 786 9.57 -28.67 -15.93
N GLU A 787 8.94 -29.67 -16.57
CA GLU A 787 9.04 -31.07 -16.15
C GLU A 787 10.44 -31.66 -16.43
N LYS A 788 11.08 -31.25 -17.53
CA LYS A 788 12.41 -31.75 -17.91
C LYS A 788 13.58 -30.97 -17.29
N SER A 789 13.36 -29.69 -16.96
CA SER A 789 14.37 -28.78 -16.39
C SER A 789 13.74 -27.87 -15.33
N PRO A 790 13.38 -28.42 -14.16
CA PRO A 790 12.68 -27.68 -13.13
C PRO A 790 13.51 -26.52 -12.58
N LEU A 791 12.86 -25.38 -12.32
CA LEU A 791 13.50 -24.18 -11.76
C LEU A 791 14.28 -24.48 -10.48
N TYR A 792 13.65 -25.21 -9.54
CA TYR A 792 14.24 -25.45 -8.23
C TYR A 792 15.53 -26.26 -8.32
N GLU A 793 15.63 -27.22 -9.24
CA GLU A 793 16.84 -28.03 -9.41
C GLU A 793 18.00 -27.19 -9.93
N ALA A 794 17.74 -26.33 -10.92
CA ALA A 794 18.75 -25.44 -11.47
C ALA A 794 19.22 -24.40 -10.43
N ILE A 795 18.32 -23.86 -9.61
CA ILE A 795 18.66 -22.90 -8.55
C ILE A 795 19.40 -23.57 -7.39
N VAL A 796 18.98 -24.76 -6.95
CA VAL A 796 19.68 -25.55 -5.93
C VAL A 796 21.08 -25.92 -6.42
N GLU A 797 21.21 -26.33 -7.67
CA GLU A 797 22.51 -26.63 -8.28
C GLU A 797 23.41 -25.41 -8.31
N LEU A 798 22.90 -24.24 -8.71
CA LEU A 798 23.60 -22.96 -8.64
C LEU A 798 24.12 -22.67 -7.22
N VAL A 799 23.22 -22.76 -6.23
CA VAL A 799 23.54 -22.46 -4.82
C VAL A 799 24.62 -23.40 -4.29
N ILE A 800 24.47 -24.71 -4.49
CA ILE A 800 25.38 -25.70 -3.93
C ILE A 800 26.77 -25.63 -4.59
N GLN A 801 26.82 -25.44 -5.91
CA GLN A 801 28.07 -25.44 -6.68
C GLN A 801 28.82 -24.11 -6.57
N HIS A 802 28.12 -22.97 -6.52
CA HIS A 802 28.77 -21.66 -6.63
C HIS A 802 28.78 -20.85 -5.34
N LEU A 803 27.81 -21.00 -4.44
CA LEU A 803 27.79 -20.23 -3.20
C LEU A 803 28.56 -20.95 -2.10
N PRO A 804 29.34 -20.22 -1.27
CA PRO A 804 30.24 -20.82 -0.31
C PRO A 804 29.48 -21.37 0.91
N ASN A 805 30.08 -22.36 1.57
CA ASN A 805 29.67 -22.77 2.91
C ASN A 805 30.33 -21.88 3.98
N PRO A 806 29.88 -21.95 5.23
CA PRO A 806 30.43 -21.16 6.34
C PRO A 806 31.94 -21.35 6.54
N LEU A 807 32.47 -22.56 6.38
CA LEU A 807 33.90 -22.88 6.56
C LEU A 807 34.79 -22.14 5.56
N VAL A 808 34.28 -21.88 4.36
CA VAL A 808 34.97 -21.11 3.33
C VAL A 808 34.73 -19.62 3.53
N ALA A 809 33.47 -19.22 3.74
CA ALA A 809 33.07 -17.82 3.79
C ALA A 809 33.67 -17.07 4.99
N GLN A 810 33.62 -17.67 6.18
CA GLN A 810 34.04 -17.01 7.42
C GLN A 810 35.52 -16.58 7.39
N LYS A 811 36.39 -17.32 6.70
CA LYS A 811 37.83 -17.01 6.58
C LYS A 811 38.10 -15.61 6.01
N TYR A 812 37.28 -15.14 5.07
CA TYR A 812 37.45 -13.82 4.46
C TYR A 812 36.37 -12.81 4.89
N ARG A 813 35.26 -13.28 5.50
CA ARG A 813 34.21 -12.40 6.02
C ARG A 813 34.52 -11.88 7.42
N ILE A 814 35.03 -12.71 8.34
CA ILE A 814 35.32 -12.30 9.72
C ILE A 814 36.28 -11.10 9.80
N PRO A 815 37.42 -11.08 9.07
CA PRO A 815 38.32 -9.91 9.08
C PRO A 815 37.69 -8.61 8.59
N LYS A 816 36.60 -8.72 7.82
CA LYS A 816 35.84 -7.57 7.31
C LYS A 816 34.84 -7.06 8.34
N ILE A 817 34.02 -7.95 8.91
CA ILE A 817 32.86 -7.60 9.74
C ILE A 817 33.18 -7.51 11.24
N TRP A 818 34.36 -7.96 11.66
CA TRP A 818 34.81 -7.93 13.05
C TRP A 818 36.22 -7.30 13.15
N LYS A 819 36.37 -6.29 14.02
CA LYS A 819 37.61 -5.52 14.20
C LYS A 819 38.40 -5.92 15.45
N GLY A 820 38.16 -7.12 15.97
CA GLY A 820 38.95 -7.69 17.06
C GLY A 820 40.26 -8.29 16.57
N GLU A 821 41.06 -8.81 17.51
CA GLU A 821 42.32 -9.47 17.19
C GLU A 821 42.04 -10.84 16.58
N ILE A 822 42.40 -11.02 15.30
CA ILE A 822 42.14 -12.27 14.57
C ILE A 822 42.85 -13.47 15.19
N GLU A 823 44.01 -13.25 15.81
CA GLU A 823 44.81 -14.31 16.44
C GLU A 823 44.31 -14.75 17.83
N SER A 824 43.31 -14.06 18.37
CA SER A 824 42.66 -14.40 19.64
C SER A 824 41.90 -15.74 19.57
N ILE A 825 41.50 -16.26 20.73
CA ILE A 825 40.77 -17.53 20.84
C ILE A 825 39.44 -17.43 20.08
N GLU A 826 38.69 -16.34 20.26
CA GLU A 826 37.44 -16.05 19.55
C GLU A 826 37.67 -15.79 18.06
N GLY A 827 38.74 -15.07 17.70
CA GLY A 827 39.07 -14.77 16.29
C GLY A 827 39.34 -16.04 15.49
N LYS A 828 40.17 -16.94 16.05
CA LYS A 828 40.46 -18.26 15.46
C LYS A 828 39.21 -19.13 15.40
N ALA A 829 38.45 -19.21 16.50
CA ALA A 829 37.21 -19.98 16.54
C ALA A 829 36.19 -19.52 15.49
N MET A 830 36.06 -18.20 15.27
CA MET A 830 35.20 -17.65 14.23
C MET A 830 35.72 -17.90 12.82
N ILE A 831 37.03 -17.83 12.58
CA ILE A 831 37.59 -18.13 11.24
C ILE A 831 37.42 -19.61 10.89
N GLU A 832 37.57 -20.49 11.87
CA GLU A 832 37.46 -21.94 11.70
C GLU A 832 36.01 -22.44 11.74
N CYS A 833 35.05 -21.57 12.05
CA CYS A 833 33.66 -21.92 12.28
C CYS A 833 33.54 -23.05 13.34
N ASP A 834 34.33 -22.94 14.42
CA ASP A 834 34.49 -24.00 15.41
C ASP A 834 33.29 -24.07 16.37
N PRO A 835 32.52 -25.17 16.41
CA PRO A 835 31.39 -25.34 17.32
C PRO A 835 31.82 -25.53 18.79
N ASN A 836 33.08 -25.88 19.05
CA ASN A 836 33.61 -26.09 20.40
C ASN A 836 34.29 -24.85 20.99
N GLY A 837 34.57 -23.85 20.15
CA GLY A 837 35.12 -22.57 20.59
C GLY A 837 34.11 -21.72 21.36
N PRO A 838 34.53 -20.53 21.83
CA PRO A 838 33.61 -19.59 22.47
C PRO A 838 32.45 -19.24 21.54
N LEU A 839 31.23 -19.14 22.09
CA LEU A 839 30.08 -18.69 21.32
C LEU A 839 30.34 -17.27 20.80
N SER A 840 30.13 -17.04 19.51
CA SER A 840 30.12 -15.70 18.92
C SER A 840 28.93 -15.63 17.96
N MET A 841 27.90 -14.89 18.34
CA MET A 841 26.66 -14.76 17.58
C MET A 841 26.35 -13.29 17.34
N MET A 842 26.06 -12.95 16.09
CA MET A 842 25.62 -11.62 15.70
C MET A 842 24.11 -11.61 15.51
N ILE A 843 23.40 -10.74 16.23
CA ILE A 843 21.95 -10.59 16.06
C ILE A 843 21.65 -9.74 14.83
N VAL A 844 20.84 -10.29 13.93
CA VAL A 844 20.51 -9.69 12.63
C VAL A 844 19.07 -9.16 12.60
N ASP A 845 18.20 -9.77 13.39
CA ASP A 845 16.79 -9.41 13.50
C ASP A 845 16.28 -9.68 14.92
N VAL A 846 15.36 -8.86 15.39
CA VAL A 846 14.65 -9.04 16.66
C VAL A 846 13.18 -8.83 16.40
N SER A 847 12.36 -9.82 16.77
CA SER A 847 10.90 -9.75 16.70
C SER A 847 10.30 -10.11 18.05
N VAL A 848 9.10 -9.62 18.34
CA VAL A 848 8.38 -9.99 19.57
C VAL A 848 7.21 -10.91 19.25
N ASP A 849 7.25 -12.12 19.79
CA ASP A 849 6.17 -13.08 19.67
C ASP A 849 5.16 -12.94 20.82
N PRO A 850 3.83 -12.88 20.56
CA PRO A 850 2.82 -12.74 21.60
C PRO A 850 2.79 -13.86 22.65
N HIS A 851 3.24 -15.07 22.31
CA HIS A 851 3.24 -16.23 23.18
C HIS A 851 4.63 -16.55 23.75
N ALA A 852 5.68 -16.34 22.95
CA ALA A 852 7.04 -16.75 23.26
C ALA A 852 7.94 -15.60 23.75
N GLY A 853 7.48 -14.34 23.66
CA GLY A 853 8.23 -13.15 24.03
C GLY A 853 9.26 -12.75 22.97
N ASP A 854 10.35 -12.10 23.40
CA ASP A 854 11.40 -11.63 22.50
C ASP A 854 12.09 -12.80 21.78
N VAL A 855 12.19 -12.69 20.45
CA VAL A 855 12.88 -13.65 19.58
C VAL A 855 14.00 -12.92 18.85
N ALA A 856 15.24 -13.23 19.23
CA ALA A 856 16.43 -12.70 18.59
C ALA A 856 16.96 -13.70 17.56
N THR A 857 16.94 -13.32 16.29
CA THR A 857 17.48 -14.11 15.18
C THR A 857 18.89 -13.63 14.87
N GLY A 858 19.84 -14.56 14.74
CA GLY A 858 21.23 -14.22 14.53
C GLY A 858 22.05 -15.30 13.85
N ARG A 859 23.21 -14.91 13.37
CA ARG A 859 24.23 -15.80 12.79
C ARG A 859 25.22 -16.22 13.86
N ILE A 860 25.37 -17.53 14.08
CA ILE A 860 26.42 -18.10 14.94
C ILE A 860 27.69 -18.30 14.11
N TYR A 861 28.75 -17.56 14.43
CA TYR A 861 30.05 -17.65 13.77
C TYR A 861 31.00 -18.65 14.44
N SER A 862 30.91 -18.80 15.76
CA SER A 862 31.66 -19.81 16.54
C SER A 862 30.86 -20.27 17.74
N GLY A 863 31.24 -21.42 18.31
CA GLY A 863 30.61 -22.06 19.44
C GLY A 863 29.24 -22.67 19.14
N THR A 864 28.56 -23.09 20.20
CA THR A 864 27.26 -23.77 20.11
C THR A 864 26.32 -23.21 21.18
N VAL A 865 25.09 -22.88 20.77
CA VAL A 865 24.07 -22.36 21.69
C VAL A 865 23.05 -23.46 22.04
N ARG A 866 22.75 -23.58 23.34
CA ARG A 866 21.81 -24.55 23.89
C ARG A 866 20.86 -23.86 24.86
N LYS A 867 19.77 -24.54 25.22
CA LYS A 867 18.98 -24.12 26.38
C LYS A 867 19.85 -24.12 27.64
N GLY A 868 19.83 -23.02 28.37
CA GLY A 868 20.59 -22.80 29.60
C GLY A 868 21.99 -22.21 29.40
N THR A 869 22.48 -22.07 28.16
CA THR A 869 23.78 -21.44 27.88
C THR A 869 23.79 -20.01 28.46
N GLN A 870 24.80 -19.72 29.28
CA GLN A 870 25.05 -18.37 29.79
C GLN A 870 25.86 -17.60 28.76
N ILE A 871 25.33 -16.47 28.32
CA ILE A 871 25.91 -15.63 27.28
C ILE A 871 25.97 -14.19 27.77
N LYS A 872 27.00 -13.48 27.34
CA LYS A 872 27.21 -12.06 27.57
C LYS A 872 26.71 -11.28 26.37
N MET A 873 25.89 -10.29 26.61
CA MET A 873 25.65 -9.19 25.69
C MET A 873 26.85 -8.25 25.79
N ILE A 874 27.62 -8.13 24.71
CA ILE A 874 28.84 -7.33 24.72
C ILE A 874 28.50 -5.83 24.75
N GLY A 875 27.60 -5.38 23.88
CA GLY A 875 27.16 -3.98 23.82
C GLY A 875 26.33 -3.60 25.04
N GLY A 876 25.36 -4.45 25.40
CA GLY A 876 24.56 -4.29 26.63
C GLY A 876 25.30 -4.50 27.94
N LYS A 877 26.54 -5.03 27.92
CA LYS A 877 27.37 -5.37 29.10
C LYS A 877 26.62 -6.13 30.20
N LYS A 878 25.86 -7.14 29.79
CA LYS A 878 24.94 -7.90 30.66
C LYS A 878 25.05 -9.39 30.39
N ASP A 879 24.99 -10.19 31.44
CA ASP A 879 24.93 -11.65 31.33
C ASP A 879 23.47 -12.12 31.30
N ILE A 880 23.14 -13.00 30.36
CA ILE A 880 21.80 -13.55 30.15
C ILE A 880 21.85 -15.06 29.90
N GLY A 881 20.81 -15.78 30.33
CA GLY A 881 20.66 -17.21 30.07
C GLY A 881 19.69 -17.48 28.92
N VAL A 882 20.07 -18.36 28.00
CA VAL A 882 19.21 -18.77 26.87
C VAL A 882 18.07 -19.67 27.35
N GLN A 883 16.81 -19.29 27.08
CA GLN A 883 15.64 -20.08 27.51
C GLN A 883 15.28 -21.18 26.52
N GLN A 884 15.35 -20.88 25.23
CA GLN A 884 15.05 -21.82 24.15
C GLN A 884 15.79 -21.40 22.87
N VAL A 885 16.16 -22.41 22.08
CA VAL A 885 16.80 -22.27 20.77
C VAL A 885 15.89 -22.88 19.72
N ALA A 886 15.78 -22.23 18.56
CA ALA A 886 14.97 -22.68 17.45
C ALA A 886 15.64 -22.42 16.09
N LEU A 887 15.22 -23.19 15.08
CA LEU A 887 15.51 -22.95 13.67
C LEU A 887 14.24 -22.52 12.94
N PHE A 888 14.40 -21.86 11.80
CA PHE A 888 13.31 -21.60 10.86
C PHE A 888 13.14 -22.80 9.92
N MET A 889 11.92 -23.30 9.72
CA MET A 889 11.61 -24.36 8.76
C MET A 889 10.38 -23.95 7.96
N GLY A 890 10.57 -23.56 6.70
CA GLY A 890 9.54 -22.77 6.03
C GLY A 890 9.28 -21.46 6.80
N PRO A 891 8.02 -21.04 7.00
CA PRO A 891 7.68 -19.88 7.83
C PRO A 891 7.57 -20.18 9.33
N GLU A 892 7.67 -21.44 9.76
CA GLU A 892 7.48 -21.82 11.16
C GLU A 892 8.82 -21.95 11.91
N ARG A 893 8.83 -21.60 13.20
CA ARG A 893 9.99 -21.83 14.08
C ARG A 893 9.87 -23.19 14.77
N VAL A 894 10.91 -24.00 14.65
CA VAL A 894 10.99 -25.34 15.23
C VAL A 894 12.02 -25.33 16.35
N ALA A 895 11.59 -25.69 17.56
CA ALA A 895 12.47 -25.79 18.72
C ALA A 895 13.48 -26.93 18.52
N VAL A 896 14.75 -26.65 18.80
CA VAL A 896 15.83 -27.64 18.71
C VAL A 896 16.65 -27.66 20.00
N SER A 897 17.37 -28.76 20.22
CA SER A 897 18.17 -28.97 21.42
C SER A 897 19.42 -28.08 21.48
N GLU A 898 20.07 -27.89 20.33
CA GLU A 898 21.27 -27.08 20.17
C GLU A 898 21.41 -26.55 18.73
N VAL A 899 22.12 -25.44 18.55
CA VAL A 899 22.52 -24.96 17.23
C VAL A 899 24.02 -24.61 17.23
N PRO A 900 24.84 -25.29 16.41
CA PRO A 900 26.28 -25.05 16.32
C PRO A 900 26.64 -23.93 15.32
N ALA A 901 27.91 -23.51 15.36
CA ALA A 901 28.51 -22.54 14.45
C ALA A 901 28.22 -22.84 12.96
N GLY A 902 28.02 -21.76 12.18
CA GLY A 902 27.73 -21.80 10.75
C GLY A 902 26.24 -21.72 10.40
N ASN A 903 25.37 -21.77 11.40
CA ASN A 903 23.91 -21.72 11.25
C ASN A 903 23.32 -20.35 11.63
N ILE A 904 22.09 -20.11 11.17
CA ILE A 904 21.24 -19.02 11.64
C ILE A 904 20.29 -19.61 12.69
N ALA A 905 20.22 -19.00 13.86
CA ALA A 905 19.42 -19.47 14.98
C ALA A 905 18.47 -18.38 15.48
N ALA A 906 17.32 -18.80 16.01
CA ALA A 906 16.41 -17.95 16.76
C ALA A 906 16.52 -18.28 18.26
N LEU A 907 16.80 -17.28 19.08
CA LEU A 907 16.85 -17.38 20.53
C LEU A 907 15.60 -16.75 21.13
N VAL A 908 14.85 -17.54 21.87
CA VAL A 908 13.55 -17.12 22.44
C VAL A 908 13.72 -16.78 23.91
N GLY A 909 13.08 -15.69 24.34
CA GLY A 909 13.04 -15.24 25.74
C GLY A 909 14.21 -14.36 26.17
N LEU A 910 14.98 -13.81 25.23
CA LEU A 910 16.09 -12.90 25.54
C LEU A 910 15.60 -11.46 25.69
N LYS A 911 15.46 -11.02 26.94
CA LYS A 911 15.05 -9.65 27.26
C LYS A 911 16.15 -8.65 26.94
N GLU A 912 15.74 -7.45 26.51
CA GLU A 912 16.63 -6.29 26.26
C GLU A 912 17.68 -6.49 25.16
N VAL A 913 17.53 -7.50 24.29
CA VAL A 913 18.39 -7.67 23.10
C VAL A 913 17.89 -6.81 21.94
N TYR A 914 18.82 -6.18 21.22
CA TYR A 914 18.55 -5.34 20.05
C TYR A 914 19.20 -5.93 18.80
N ALA A 915 18.66 -5.63 17.61
CA ALA A 915 19.32 -5.98 16.36
C ALA A 915 20.69 -5.28 16.28
N GLY A 916 21.76 -6.03 15.94
CA GLY A 916 23.13 -5.54 16.04
C GLY A 916 23.91 -5.93 17.27
N GLU A 917 23.24 -6.48 18.29
CA GLU A 917 23.93 -6.95 19.49
C GLU A 917 24.87 -8.12 19.18
N THR A 918 26.02 -8.14 19.87
CA THR A 918 26.96 -9.26 19.85
C THR A 918 26.75 -10.11 21.09
N LEU A 919 26.42 -11.38 20.90
CA LEU A 919 26.27 -12.35 21.99
C LEU A 919 27.47 -13.29 22.02
N SER A 920 28.14 -13.40 23.17
CA SER A 920 29.29 -14.29 23.33
C SER A 920 29.36 -14.93 24.70
N THR A 921 29.94 -16.13 24.82
CA THR A 921 30.22 -16.74 26.14
C THR A 921 31.39 -16.08 26.87
N ILE A 922 32.25 -15.35 26.16
CA ILE A 922 33.39 -14.62 26.72
C ILE A 922 33.26 -13.12 26.43
N ASN A 923 34.07 -12.30 27.11
CA ASN A 923 34.14 -10.90 26.76
C ASN A 923 35.00 -10.75 25.50
N MET A 924 34.42 -10.26 24.41
CA MET A 924 35.10 -10.02 23.14
C MET A 924 34.77 -8.62 22.63
N LYS A 925 35.46 -8.17 21.58
CA LYS A 925 35.07 -6.95 20.86
C LYS A 925 33.77 -7.19 20.10
N GLU A 926 32.90 -6.19 20.03
CA GLU A 926 31.67 -6.26 19.24
C GLU A 926 31.97 -6.44 17.74
N PHE A 927 31.06 -7.12 17.02
CA PHE A 927 30.98 -6.96 15.57
C PHE A 927 30.77 -5.48 15.24
N GLU A 928 31.22 -5.03 14.06
CA GLU A 928 31.09 -3.62 13.69
C GLU A 928 29.63 -3.17 13.86
N ALA A 929 29.41 -2.19 14.73
CA ALA A 929 28.08 -1.62 14.95
C ALA A 929 27.45 -1.25 13.61
N PHE A 930 26.18 -1.62 13.41
CA PHE A 930 25.39 -1.22 12.25
C PHE A 930 25.26 0.31 12.26
N MET A 931 26.21 0.99 11.64
CA MET A 931 26.30 2.46 11.64
C MET A 931 26.21 3.07 13.04
N SER A 932 27.25 2.90 13.87
CA SER A 932 27.43 3.79 15.02
C SER A 932 27.83 5.18 14.52
N ASN A 933 26.84 6.02 14.21
CA ASN A 933 26.84 7.50 14.33
C ASN A 933 25.68 8.18 13.54
N THR A 934 24.87 7.44 12.79
CA THR A 934 23.70 8.02 12.12
C THR A 934 22.59 8.25 13.14
N GLU A 935 22.47 9.47 13.65
CA GLU A 935 21.29 9.88 14.41
C GLU A 935 20.08 9.94 13.47
N PRO A 936 18.90 9.45 13.90
CA PRO A 936 17.70 9.55 13.08
C PRO A 936 17.40 11.01 12.76
N VAL A 937 17.06 11.23 11.50
CA VAL A 937 17.20 12.53 10.82
C VAL A 937 15.91 13.32 10.82
N ILE A 938 14.78 12.63 10.86
CA ILE A 938 13.44 13.22 10.87
C ILE A 938 12.77 12.80 12.16
N THR A 939 12.08 13.73 12.81
CA THR A 939 11.28 13.47 14.01
C THR A 939 9.83 13.85 13.76
N VAL A 940 8.89 12.99 14.12
CA VAL A 940 7.46 13.29 14.17
C VAL A 940 7.00 13.19 15.62
N SER A 941 6.04 14.00 16.03
CA SER A 941 5.35 13.74 17.29
C SER A 941 4.21 12.75 17.08
N VAL A 942 4.02 11.87 18.04
CA VAL A 942 3.07 10.76 18.05
C VAL A 942 2.32 10.82 19.36
N GLU A 943 1.00 10.96 19.29
CA GLU A 943 0.10 11.03 20.45
C GLU A 943 -1.02 10.01 20.29
N ALA A 944 -1.43 9.36 21.37
CA ALA A 944 -2.60 8.48 21.35
C ALA A 944 -3.89 9.30 21.18
N LYS A 945 -4.76 8.96 20.22
CA LYS A 945 -6.07 9.64 20.06
C LYS A 945 -6.97 9.51 21.30
N GLU A 946 -6.75 8.47 22.09
CA GLU A 946 -7.50 8.19 23.31
C GLU A 946 -6.53 7.97 24.47
N ALA A 947 -6.71 8.73 25.57
CA ALA A 947 -5.85 8.68 26.75
C ALA A 947 -5.69 7.27 27.35
N LYS A 948 -6.71 6.41 27.22
CA LYS A 948 -6.69 5.01 27.69
C LYS A 948 -5.60 4.16 27.02
N ASN A 949 -5.16 4.55 25.82
CA ASN A 949 -4.16 3.83 25.04
C ASN A 949 -2.74 4.32 25.30
N LEU A 950 -2.55 5.39 26.09
CA LEU A 950 -1.23 5.98 26.35
C LEU A 950 -0.22 4.96 26.94
N PRO A 951 -0.56 4.14 27.95
CA PRO A 951 0.38 3.14 28.47
C PRO A 951 0.79 2.11 27.42
N LYS A 952 -0.17 1.67 26.59
CA LYS A 952 0.05 0.70 25.51
C LYS A 952 0.88 1.30 24.38
N LEU A 953 0.69 2.59 24.07
CA LEU A 953 1.49 3.30 23.07
C LEU A 953 2.97 3.36 23.48
N ILE A 954 3.25 3.65 24.74
CA ILE A 954 4.61 3.66 25.27
C ILE A 954 5.28 2.29 25.14
N GLU A 955 4.55 1.22 25.45
CA GLU A 955 5.03 -0.15 25.30
C GLU A 955 5.35 -0.48 23.83
N VAL A 956 4.46 -0.13 22.91
CA VAL A 956 4.64 -0.36 21.47
C VAL A 956 5.80 0.45 20.90
N ILE A 957 5.95 1.73 21.27
CA ILE A 957 7.08 2.55 20.84
C ILE A 957 8.41 1.94 21.30
N ARG A 958 8.46 1.42 22.55
CA ARG A 958 9.63 0.71 23.07
C ARG A 958 9.89 -0.60 22.33
N GLN A 959 8.84 -1.30 21.92
CA GLN A 959 8.95 -2.50 21.11
C GLN A 959 9.53 -2.17 19.73
N ILE A 960 8.98 -1.19 19.02
CA ILE A 960 9.43 -0.86 17.66
C ILE A 960 10.87 -0.35 17.64
N THR A 961 11.26 0.49 18.60
CA THR A 961 12.67 0.94 18.75
C THR A 961 13.65 -0.18 19.10
N LYS A 962 13.13 -1.32 19.58
CA LYS A 962 13.93 -2.53 19.83
C LYS A 962 14.08 -3.39 18.59
N GLU A 963 13.02 -3.52 17.80
CA GLU A 963 13.01 -4.23 16.52
C GLU A 963 13.86 -3.51 15.48
N ASP A 964 13.76 -2.17 15.39
CA ASP A 964 14.62 -1.35 14.52
C ASP A 964 15.44 -0.32 15.31
N PRO A 965 16.76 -0.56 15.49
CA PRO A 965 17.65 0.36 16.20
C PRO A 965 17.84 1.71 15.49
N ASN A 966 17.41 1.84 14.23
CA ASN A 966 17.44 3.11 13.49
C ASN A 966 16.25 4.02 13.81
N ILE A 967 15.29 3.55 14.61
CA ILE A 967 14.21 4.36 15.18
C ILE A 967 14.59 4.74 16.61
N ARG A 968 14.52 6.03 16.93
CA ARG A 968 14.62 6.51 18.32
C ARG A 968 13.30 7.11 18.77
N ALA A 969 13.02 6.98 20.05
CA ALA A 969 11.85 7.62 20.64
C ALA A 969 12.19 8.37 21.93
N VAL A 970 11.60 9.54 22.10
CA VAL A 970 11.56 10.28 23.36
C VAL A 970 10.14 10.17 23.91
N VAL A 971 9.99 9.41 24.98
CA VAL A 971 8.71 9.21 25.64
C VAL A 971 8.49 10.32 26.67
N ASN A 972 7.60 11.26 26.38
CA ASN A 972 7.13 12.25 27.34
C ASN A 972 5.83 11.77 28.02
N GLN A 973 5.91 11.40 29.29
CA GLN A 973 4.76 10.90 30.06
C GLN A 973 3.86 12.03 30.56
N ASP A 974 4.39 13.25 30.68
CA ASP A 974 3.66 14.38 31.25
C ASP A 974 2.72 15.04 30.23
N THR A 975 3.14 15.08 28.96
CA THR A 975 2.36 15.71 27.88
C THR A 975 1.56 14.70 27.04
N GLY A 976 1.88 13.41 27.09
CA GLY A 976 1.30 12.38 26.20
C GLY A 976 1.79 12.45 24.75
N GLU A 977 2.58 13.48 24.41
CA GLU A 977 3.17 13.69 23.09
C GLU A 977 4.57 13.06 23.05
N HIS A 978 4.71 11.95 22.34
CA HIS A 978 5.98 11.24 22.20
C HIS A 978 6.68 11.66 20.91
N LEU A 979 8.00 11.79 20.90
CA LEU A 979 8.75 12.09 19.68
C LEU A 979 9.32 10.79 19.12
N LEU A 980 9.07 10.52 17.85
CA LEU A 980 9.57 9.37 17.11
C LEU A 980 10.49 9.85 15.99
N SER A 981 11.73 9.39 15.99
CA SER A 981 12.76 9.80 15.05
C SER A 981 13.22 8.61 14.20
N GLY A 982 13.35 8.79 12.89
CA GLY A 982 13.71 7.72 11.94
C GLY A 982 14.63 8.20 10.83
N MET A 983 15.07 7.28 9.96
CA MET A 983 16.03 7.55 8.87
C MET A 983 15.43 8.28 7.65
N GLY A 984 14.10 8.37 7.56
CA GLY A 984 13.40 8.93 6.42
C GLY A 984 11.89 8.98 6.65
N GLU A 985 11.17 9.66 5.75
CA GLU A 985 9.71 9.80 5.83
C GLU A 985 9.01 8.45 5.69
N LEU A 986 9.41 7.61 4.73
CA LEU A 986 8.83 6.27 4.53
C LEU A 986 9.06 5.37 5.75
N HIS A 987 10.24 5.47 6.36
CA HIS A 987 10.60 4.69 7.53
C HIS A 987 9.69 5.03 8.73
N LEU A 988 9.40 6.32 8.95
CA LEU A 988 8.45 6.77 9.97
C LEU A 988 6.99 6.46 9.62
N GLU A 989 6.63 6.51 8.34
CA GLU A 989 5.29 6.14 7.86
C GLU A 989 4.99 4.65 8.11
N VAL A 990 5.96 3.77 7.81
CA VAL A 990 5.86 2.33 8.10
C VAL A 990 5.72 2.09 9.59
N THR A 991 6.48 2.82 10.39
CA THR A 991 6.41 2.76 11.85
C THR A 991 5.03 3.19 12.37
N GLN A 992 4.48 4.29 11.84
CA GLN A 992 3.13 4.74 12.16
C GLN A 992 2.11 3.65 11.83
N HIS A 993 2.23 3.02 10.65
CA HIS A 993 1.32 1.95 10.23
C HIS A 993 1.37 0.76 11.20
N ARG A 994 2.56 0.33 11.65
CA ARG A 994 2.69 -0.74 12.66
C ARG A 994 1.93 -0.41 13.94
N ILE A 995 2.04 0.83 14.42
CA ILE A 995 1.34 1.29 15.64
C ILE A 995 -0.19 1.26 15.43
N GLU A 996 -0.69 1.80 14.32
CA GLU A 996 -2.12 1.93 14.05
C GLU A 996 -2.79 0.61 13.68
N VAL A 997 -2.13 -0.23 12.88
CA VAL A 997 -2.72 -1.42 12.27
C VAL A 997 -2.38 -2.68 13.06
N ASP A 998 -1.10 -2.94 13.34
CA ASP A 998 -0.68 -4.18 14.00
C ASP A 998 -1.04 -4.15 15.49
N HIS A 999 -0.68 -3.04 16.16
CA HIS A 999 -0.92 -2.89 17.59
C HIS A 999 -2.30 -2.30 17.92
N LYS A 1000 -3.05 -1.87 16.88
CA LYS A 1000 -4.41 -1.32 16.96
C LYS A 1000 -4.50 -0.10 17.85
N ILE A 1001 -3.49 0.77 17.82
CA ILE A 1001 -3.43 1.98 18.61
C ILE A 1001 -3.64 3.19 17.69
N PRO A 1002 -4.84 3.81 17.70
CA PRO A 1002 -5.06 5.01 16.90
C PRO A 1002 -4.19 6.16 17.43
N ILE A 1003 -3.33 6.69 16.56
CA ILE A 1003 -2.39 7.78 16.89
C ILE A 1003 -2.60 9.01 16.00
N THR A 1004 -2.22 10.17 16.52
CA THR A 1004 -2.12 11.42 15.75
C THR A 1004 -0.65 11.71 15.56
N VAL A 1005 -0.25 12.03 14.33
CA VAL A 1005 1.16 12.27 13.97
C VAL A 1005 1.33 13.69 13.43
N SER A 1006 2.34 14.41 13.91
CA SER A 1006 2.68 15.74 13.40
C SER A 1006 3.41 15.66 12.05
N PRO A 1007 3.43 16.74 11.25
CA PRO A 1007 4.43 16.90 10.20
C PRO A 1007 5.86 16.75 10.77
N PRO A 1008 6.84 16.33 9.95
CA PRO A 1008 8.23 16.18 10.39
C PRO A 1008 8.81 17.50 10.91
N ILE A 1009 9.41 17.47 12.10
CA ILE A 1009 9.92 18.62 12.84
C ILE A 1009 11.45 18.55 12.94
N VAL A 1010 12.10 19.69 12.72
CA VAL A 1010 13.54 19.87 12.99
C VAL A 1010 13.73 20.43 14.39
N VAL A 1011 14.61 19.79 15.17
CA VAL A 1011 14.96 20.22 16.53
C VAL A 1011 16.14 21.18 16.46
N TYR A 1012 15.99 22.39 17.01
CA TYR A 1012 17.02 23.42 17.02
C TYR A 1012 17.72 23.47 18.39
N ARG A 1013 18.77 24.29 18.49
CA ARG A 1013 19.43 24.64 19.77
C ARG A 1013 19.59 26.15 19.87
N GLU A 1014 19.64 26.68 21.08
CA GLU A 1014 19.96 28.09 21.32
C GLU A 1014 21.41 28.24 21.77
N THR A 1015 22.04 29.35 21.42
CA THR A 1015 23.38 29.71 21.84
C THR A 1015 23.53 31.23 21.91
N ILE A 1016 24.74 31.70 22.22
CA ILE A 1016 25.09 33.12 22.24
C ILE A 1016 26.22 33.44 21.26
N ASN A 1017 26.20 34.65 20.70
CA ASN A 1017 27.24 35.11 19.78
C ASN A 1017 28.41 35.80 20.49
N LYS A 1018 28.14 36.48 21.61
CA LYS A 1018 29.12 37.21 22.41
C LYS A 1018 28.91 36.94 23.89
N ASN A 1019 29.87 37.33 24.74
CA ASN A 1019 29.68 37.25 26.18
C ASN A 1019 28.66 38.31 26.63
N SER A 1020 27.87 38.02 27.67
CA SER A 1020 27.02 39.03 28.29
C SER A 1020 27.89 40.03 29.06
N PRO A 1021 27.36 41.21 29.42
CA PRO A 1021 28.04 42.11 30.36
C PRO A 1021 28.43 41.36 31.64
N LYS A 1022 29.62 41.66 32.19
CA LYS A 1022 30.20 40.91 33.34
C LYS A 1022 29.31 40.86 34.59
N LYS A 1023 28.41 41.84 34.79
CA LYS A 1023 27.53 41.87 35.98
C LYS A 1023 26.07 42.10 35.61
N HIS A 1024 25.28 41.03 35.60
CA HIS A 1024 23.81 41.11 35.59
C HIS A 1024 23.25 40.83 36.98
N GLU A 1025 22.44 41.75 37.52
CA GLU A 1025 21.80 41.61 38.85
C GLU A 1025 20.43 40.91 38.72
N ALA A 1026 20.35 39.65 39.16
CA ALA A 1026 19.11 38.90 39.26
C ALA A 1026 18.55 38.97 40.69
N LYS A 1027 17.26 39.32 40.85
CA LYS A 1027 16.61 39.50 42.15
C LYS A 1027 15.56 38.42 42.39
N THR A 1028 15.45 37.96 43.63
CA THR A 1028 14.32 37.14 44.05
C THR A 1028 13.02 37.95 44.06
N PRO A 1029 11.84 37.33 43.89
CA PRO A 1029 10.54 38.00 43.96
C PRO A 1029 10.36 38.87 45.21
N ASN A 1030 10.83 38.41 46.38
CA ASN A 1030 10.82 39.17 47.63
C ASN A 1030 11.91 40.26 47.72
N LYS A 1031 12.77 40.41 46.71
CA LYS A 1031 13.89 41.35 46.60
C LYS A 1031 14.98 41.22 47.67
N HIS A 1032 14.89 40.24 48.56
CA HIS A 1032 15.86 40.05 49.65
C HIS A 1032 17.17 39.43 49.18
N ASN A 1033 17.13 38.59 48.15
CA ASN A 1033 18.31 37.95 47.61
C ASN A 1033 18.65 38.48 46.22
N LYS A 1034 19.93 38.60 45.95
CA LYS A 1034 20.48 39.06 44.69
C LYS A 1034 21.58 38.11 44.25
N PHE A 1035 21.62 37.82 42.96
CA PHE A 1035 22.68 37.03 42.35
C PHE A 1035 23.27 37.84 41.20
N TYR A 1036 24.60 37.87 41.12
CA TYR A 1036 25.33 38.56 40.07
C TYR A 1036 25.99 37.53 39.20
N MET A 1037 25.62 37.51 37.92
CA MET A 1037 26.10 36.50 36.98
C MET A 1037 26.30 37.07 35.59
N HIS A 1038 27.05 36.33 34.78
CA HIS A 1038 27.16 36.55 33.34
C HIS A 1038 27.29 35.21 32.62
N VAL A 1039 27.10 35.23 31.31
CA VAL A 1039 27.31 34.07 30.44
C VAL A 1039 28.43 34.35 29.47
N GLU A 1040 29.27 33.34 29.24
CA GLU A 1040 30.34 33.38 28.26
C GLU A 1040 30.17 32.24 27.25
N LYS A 1041 30.60 32.49 26.01
CA LYS A 1041 30.61 31.45 24.97
C LYS A 1041 31.74 30.47 25.27
N ILE A 1042 31.44 29.17 25.27
CA ILE A 1042 32.47 28.14 25.38
C ILE A 1042 33.29 28.12 24.07
N PRO A 1043 34.62 28.16 24.12
CA PRO A 1043 35.47 28.00 22.94
C PRO A 1043 35.20 26.69 22.20
N GLU A 1044 35.27 26.70 20.86
CA GLU A 1044 34.92 25.53 20.01
C GLU A 1044 35.76 24.29 20.34
N GLU A 1045 37.07 24.46 20.59
CA GLU A 1045 37.98 23.36 20.99
C GLU A 1045 37.54 22.65 22.28
N ILE A 1046 37.00 23.41 23.24
CA ILE A 1046 36.50 22.85 24.51
C ILE A 1046 35.13 22.22 24.28
N MET A 1047 34.30 22.83 23.42
CA MET A 1047 32.97 22.34 23.08
C MET A 1047 33.01 20.97 22.41
N GLU A 1048 33.92 20.75 21.45
CA GLU A 1048 34.09 19.46 20.77
C GLU A 1048 34.40 18.34 21.78
N LYS A 1049 35.40 18.55 22.65
CA LYS A 1049 35.77 17.58 23.68
C LYS A 1049 34.65 17.36 24.71
N LEU A 1050 33.89 18.41 25.04
CA LEU A 1050 32.74 18.30 25.94
C LEU A 1050 31.64 17.42 25.33
N ILE A 1051 31.34 17.58 24.03
CA ILE A 1051 30.39 16.74 23.28
C ILE A 1051 30.84 15.28 23.27
N GLU A 1052 32.12 15.02 22.95
CA GLU A 1052 32.67 13.66 22.88
C GLU A 1052 32.63 12.94 24.23
N SER A 1053 32.94 13.66 25.32
CA SER A 1053 32.97 13.11 26.67
C SER A 1053 31.60 12.70 27.22
N LYS A 1054 30.51 13.23 26.63
CA LYS A 1054 29.11 12.99 27.04
C LYS A 1054 28.87 13.25 28.54
N ILE A 1055 29.63 14.15 29.16
CA ILE A 1055 29.47 14.49 30.57
C ILE A 1055 28.16 15.25 30.76
N ASN A 1056 27.31 14.78 31.67
CA ASN A 1056 26.04 15.41 31.98
C ASN A 1056 25.68 15.16 33.45
N GLY A 1057 25.15 16.17 34.14
CA GLY A 1057 24.71 16.07 35.53
C GLY A 1057 25.51 16.92 36.53
N LYS A 1058 25.30 16.64 37.83
CA LYS A 1058 25.90 17.39 38.95
C LYS A 1058 27.35 16.97 39.17
N ILE A 1059 28.23 17.93 39.42
CA ILE A 1059 29.65 17.70 39.71
C ILE A 1059 29.89 17.93 41.20
N ARG A 1060 30.33 16.90 41.93
CA ARG A 1060 30.65 17.00 43.36
C ARG A 1060 32.16 17.19 43.54
N GLU A 1061 32.56 17.81 44.64
CA GLU A 1061 33.99 18.01 44.98
C GLU A 1061 34.78 16.69 45.09
N LYS A 1062 34.08 15.57 45.33
CA LYS A 1062 34.67 14.23 45.42
C LYS A 1062 34.94 13.60 44.04
N ASP A 1063 34.38 14.15 42.96
CA ASP A 1063 34.48 13.60 41.62
C ASP A 1063 35.80 14.03 40.95
N LYS A 1064 36.93 13.70 41.60
CA LYS A 1064 38.28 14.10 41.17
C LYS A 1064 38.59 13.68 39.73
N HIS A 1065 38.01 12.57 39.27
CA HIS A 1065 38.13 12.10 37.89
C HIS A 1065 37.46 13.05 36.88
N LEU A 1066 36.25 13.55 37.16
CA LEU A 1066 35.56 14.49 36.27
C LEU A 1066 36.28 15.85 36.23
N VAL A 1067 36.78 16.32 37.39
CA VAL A 1067 37.58 17.54 37.46
C VAL A 1067 38.87 17.41 36.63
N GLN A 1068 39.54 16.26 36.70
CA GLN A 1068 40.72 16.00 35.88
C GLN A 1068 40.38 15.98 34.39
N GLN A 1069 39.26 15.34 34.00
CA GLN A 1069 38.79 15.35 32.62
C GLN A 1069 38.55 16.78 32.08
N PHE A 1070 37.96 17.68 32.88
CA PHE A 1070 37.80 19.09 32.46
C PHE A 1070 39.14 19.81 32.26
N ILE A 1071 40.13 19.53 33.10
CA ILE A 1071 41.49 20.08 32.95
C ILE A 1071 42.12 19.55 31.65
N ASP A 1072 41.99 18.26 31.39
CA ASP A 1072 42.52 17.61 30.18
C ASP A 1072 41.83 18.15 28.89
N MET A 1073 40.59 18.64 29.02
CA MET A 1073 39.90 19.33 27.92
C MET A 1073 40.48 20.72 27.61
N GLY A 1074 41.20 21.33 28.55
CA GLY A 1074 41.75 22.69 28.44
C GLY A 1074 41.03 23.74 29.27
N ILE A 1075 40.16 23.34 30.20
CA ILE A 1075 39.54 24.25 31.18
C ILE A 1075 40.56 24.57 32.28
N ASP A 1076 40.63 25.84 32.69
CA ASP A 1076 41.53 26.26 33.77
C ASP A 1076 41.29 25.44 35.05
N ARG A 1077 42.37 25.11 35.76
CA ARG A 1077 42.32 24.23 36.93
C ARG A 1077 41.46 24.79 38.07
N GLU A 1078 41.46 26.11 38.27
CA GLU A 1078 40.66 26.74 39.31
C GLU A 1078 39.18 26.85 38.89
N GLU A 1079 38.92 27.05 37.60
CA GLU A 1079 37.57 26.99 37.03
C GLU A 1079 36.98 25.57 37.11
N ALA A 1080 37.73 24.54 36.68
CA ALA A 1080 37.30 23.15 36.64
C ALA A 1080 36.85 22.61 38.01
N LYS A 1081 37.54 22.99 39.10
CA LYS A 1081 37.16 22.62 40.48
C LYS A 1081 35.85 23.25 40.93
N ARG A 1082 35.45 24.36 40.31
CA ARG A 1082 34.30 25.19 40.71
C ARG A 1082 33.08 24.98 39.82
N ILE A 1083 33.15 24.05 38.86
CA ILE A 1083 32.00 23.61 38.08
C ILE A 1083 31.03 22.88 39.00
N TRP A 1084 29.78 23.34 39.05
CA TRP A 1084 28.74 22.72 39.87
C TRP A 1084 27.88 21.72 39.11
N ALA A 1085 27.64 21.96 37.82
CA ALA A 1085 26.85 21.08 36.97
C ALA A 1085 27.16 21.31 35.49
N VAL A 1086 26.91 20.25 34.70
CA VAL A 1086 26.91 20.28 33.24
C VAL A 1086 25.52 19.86 32.75
N ASN A 1087 24.94 20.60 31.82
CA ASN A 1087 23.68 20.24 31.16
C ASN A 1087 23.66 20.73 29.71
N ASN A 1088 23.24 19.88 28.77
CA ASN A 1088 23.17 20.20 27.33
C ASN A 1088 24.47 20.86 26.78
N ASN A 1089 25.64 20.36 27.18
CA ASN A 1089 26.95 20.93 26.83
C ASN A 1089 27.13 22.40 27.27
N CYS A 1090 26.43 22.80 28.33
CA CYS A 1090 26.64 24.02 29.10
C CYS A 1090 27.15 23.65 30.47
N TYR A 1091 27.86 24.56 31.15
CA TYR A 1091 28.23 24.35 32.56
C TYR A 1091 28.12 25.63 33.38
N ILE A 1092 27.93 25.47 34.69
CA ILE A 1092 27.86 26.58 35.64
C ILE A 1092 29.03 26.55 36.62
N VAL A 1093 29.67 27.70 36.80
CA VAL A 1093 30.86 27.90 37.63
C VAL A 1093 30.54 28.83 38.80
N ASN A 1094 30.94 28.43 40.00
CA ASN A 1094 30.93 29.30 41.16
C ASN A 1094 32.20 30.18 41.22
N ALA A 1095 32.11 31.42 40.76
CA ALA A 1095 33.21 32.39 40.83
C ALA A 1095 33.21 33.24 42.12
N THR A 1096 32.25 33.02 43.03
CA THR A 1096 32.12 33.78 44.28
C THR A 1096 33.26 33.51 45.27
N LYS A 1097 33.42 34.40 46.27
CA LYS A 1097 34.36 34.26 47.39
C LYS A 1097 33.68 34.64 48.71
N GLY A 1098 33.71 33.76 49.70
CA GLY A 1098 33.33 34.09 51.10
C GLY A 1098 31.83 34.13 51.42
N ILE A 1099 30.96 33.47 50.66
CA ILE A 1099 29.50 33.46 50.89
C ILE A 1099 29.05 32.07 51.36
N GLU A 1100 28.99 31.85 52.66
CA GLU A 1100 28.67 30.54 53.25
C GLU A 1100 27.23 30.07 52.94
N ALA A 1101 26.26 30.98 53.08
CA ALA A 1101 24.85 30.74 52.78
C ALA A 1101 24.56 30.32 51.33
N LEU A 1102 25.53 30.49 50.41
CA LEU A 1102 25.40 30.13 49.01
C LEU A 1102 25.36 28.61 48.79
N PHE A 1103 26.08 27.85 49.62
CA PHE A 1103 26.10 26.39 49.51
C PHE A 1103 24.75 25.75 49.90
N GLU A 1104 23.97 26.40 50.76
CA GLU A 1104 22.62 25.96 51.13
C GLU A 1104 21.63 26.02 49.96
N VAL A 1105 21.82 26.97 49.04
CA VAL A 1105 20.96 27.16 47.85
C VAL A 1105 21.55 26.57 46.57
N ARG A 1106 22.73 25.94 46.65
CA ARG A 1106 23.43 25.34 45.49
C ARG A 1106 22.54 24.43 44.67
N GLU A 1107 21.78 23.54 45.33
CA GLU A 1107 20.88 22.59 44.66
C GLU A 1107 19.79 23.30 43.85
N LEU A 1108 19.25 24.40 44.38
CA LEU A 1108 18.26 25.22 43.70
C LEU A 1108 18.88 25.98 42.51
N ILE A 1109 20.11 26.49 42.67
CA ILE A 1109 20.83 27.16 41.57
C ILE A 1109 21.12 26.16 40.44
N THR A 1110 21.56 24.94 40.77
CA THR A 1110 21.80 23.88 39.79
C THR A 1110 20.53 23.44 39.08
N GLN A 1111 19.41 23.32 39.79
CA GLN A 1111 18.12 23.03 39.18
C GLN A 1111 17.69 24.15 38.23
N ALA A 1112 17.76 25.41 38.67
CA ALA A 1112 17.43 26.57 37.84
C ALA A 1112 18.31 26.70 36.59
N PHE A 1113 19.59 26.34 36.70
CA PHE A 1113 20.51 26.24 35.56
C PHE A 1113 20.07 25.16 34.56
N ASN A 1114 19.70 23.99 35.05
CA ASN A 1114 19.19 22.91 34.18
C ASN A 1114 17.89 23.34 33.49
N ASP A 1115 16.96 23.97 34.21
CA ASP A 1115 15.70 24.48 33.65
C ASP A 1115 15.98 25.54 32.56
N ALA A 1116 16.86 26.50 32.85
CA ALA A 1116 17.24 27.56 31.91
C ALA A 1116 17.96 27.04 30.65
N THR A 1117 18.69 25.93 30.77
CA THR A 1117 19.40 25.31 29.63
C THR A 1117 18.56 24.28 28.90
N ASN A 1118 17.47 23.77 29.49
CA ASN A 1118 16.51 22.90 28.81
C ASN A 1118 15.51 23.69 27.97
N GLU A 1119 15.09 24.86 28.45
CA GLU A 1119 14.22 25.79 27.71
C GLU A 1119 14.88 27.16 27.59
N GLY A 1120 15.49 27.45 26.44
CA GLY A 1120 16.12 28.75 26.18
C GLY A 1120 15.13 29.90 25.97
N PRO A 1121 15.59 31.17 26.10
CA PRO A 1121 14.72 32.33 26.09
C PRO A 1121 14.18 32.74 24.71
N LEU A 1122 14.78 32.29 23.59
CA LEU A 1122 14.30 32.66 22.25
C LEU A 1122 13.03 31.90 21.89
N ALA A 1123 13.08 30.57 21.98
CA ALA A 1123 12.06 29.68 21.42
C ALA A 1123 11.84 28.42 22.27
N LYS A 1124 12.28 28.40 23.54
CA LYS A 1124 12.28 27.21 24.42
C LYS A 1124 12.99 26.02 23.78
N GLU A 1125 14.00 26.26 22.96
CA GLU A 1125 14.88 25.19 22.47
C GLU A 1125 16.02 25.00 23.47
N LYS A 1126 16.62 23.80 23.52
CA LYS A 1126 17.71 23.53 24.46
C LYS A 1126 18.89 24.45 24.17
N VAL A 1127 19.47 25.03 25.21
CA VAL A 1127 20.66 25.88 25.12
C VAL A 1127 21.90 25.01 25.09
N GLN A 1128 22.89 25.38 24.28
CA GLN A 1128 24.20 24.72 24.24
C GLN A 1128 25.36 25.71 24.08
N GLY A 1129 26.54 25.32 24.54
CA GLY A 1129 27.79 26.05 24.30
C GLY A 1129 27.95 27.33 25.13
N ILE A 1130 27.26 27.41 26.28
CA ILE A 1130 27.41 28.54 27.22
C ILE A 1130 27.99 28.08 28.55
N LYS A 1131 28.84 28.92 29.15
CA LYS A 1131 29.21 28.79 30.56
C LYS A 1131 28.59 29.92 31.37
N VAL A 1132 27.96 29.57 32.48
CA VAL A 1132 27.32 30.51 33.40
C VAL A 1132 28.27 30.78 34.55
N MET A 1133 28.66 32.04 34.73
CA MET A 1133 29.57 32.48 35.78
C MET A 1133 28.77 33.15 36.89
N LEU A 1134 28.73 32.55 38.09
CA LEU A 1134 28.13 33.18 39.27
C LEU A 1134 29.22 33.97 40.01
N GLU A 1135 29.28 35.29 39.79
CA GLU A 1135 30.36 36.15 40.30
C GLU A 1135 30.16 36.57 41.75
N ASP A 1136 28.91 36.85 42.15
CA ASP A 1136 28.60 37.34 43.50
C ASP A 1136 27.16 37.01 43.90
N ALA A 1137 26.86 37.03 45.19
CA ALA A 1137 25.51 36.85 45.71
C ALA A 1137 25.29 37.59 47.04
N LYS A 1138 24.10 38.17 47.21
CA LYS A 1138 23.61 38.68 48.49
C LYS A 1138 22.43 37.83 48.91
N LEU A 1139 22.57 37.10 50.02
CA LEU A 1139 21.54 36.21 50.54
C LEU A 1139 21.01 36.74 51.88
N HIS A 1140 19.71 36.60 52.10
CA HIS A 1140 19.09 36.88 53.39
C HIS A 1140 19.57 35.87 54.45
N GLU A 1141 19.65 36.27 55.72
CA GLU A 1141 20.15 35.38 56.79
C GLU A 1141 19.17 34.21 57.02
N ASP A 1142 17.86 34.48 57.11
CA ASP A 1142 16.87 33.42 57.27
C ASP A 1142 16.60 32.60 55.99
N ALA A 1143 16.54 31.27 56.14
CA ALA A 1143 16.26 30.33 55.05
C ALA A 1143 14.84 30.48 54.47
N ILE A 1144 13.87 30.98 55.25
CA ILE A 1144 12.47 31.20 54.80
C ILE A 1144 12.43 32.19 53.62
N HIS A 1145 13.32 33.17 53.60
CA HIS A 1145 13.41 34.15 52.52
C HIS A 1145 14.20 33.66 51.30
N ARG A 1146 14.69 32.41 51.32
CA ARG A 1146 15.58 31.79 50.32
C ARG A 1146 15.05 30.49 49.71
N GLY A 1147 13.77 30.18 49.89
CA GLY A 1147 13.16 28.95 49.39
C GLY A 1147 13.10 28.81 47.85
N PRO A 1148 12.66 27.65 47.32
CA PRO A 1148 12.60 27.35 45.88
C PRO A 1148 11.83 28.39 45.06
N ALA A 1149 10.68 28.84 45.56
CA ALA A 1149 9.85 29.87 44.91
C ALA A 1149 10.56 31.24 44.79
N GLN A 1150 11.65 31.45 45.53
CA GLN A 1150 12.45 32.67 45.44
C GLN A 1150 13.65 32.46 44.51
N VAL A 1151 14.47 31.44 44.78
CA VAL A 1151 15.77 31.25 44.10
C VAL A 1151 15.60 30.75 42.66
N LEU A 1152 14.72 29.78 42.41
CA LEU A 1152 14.52 29.21 41.06
C LEU A 1152 14.18 30.30 40.02
N PRO A 1153 13.12 31.12 40.18
CA PRO A 1153 12.79 32.12 39.18
C PRO A 1153 13.84 33.23 39.06
N ALA A 1154 14.57 33.55 40.14
CA ALA A 1154 15.63 34.56 40.10
C ALA A 1154 16.79 34.11 39.23
N ILE A 1155 17.30 32.90 39.46
CA ILE A 1155 18.42 32.35 38.70
C ILE A 1155 18.02 32.10 37.24
N THR A 1156 16.89 31.43 36.99
CA THR A 1156 16.44 31.14 35.61
C THR A 1156 16.25 32.41 34.79
N ARG A 1157 15.57 33.43 35.34
CA ARG A 1157 15.40 34.73 34.65
C ARG A 1157 16.70 35.50 34.51
N GLY A 1158 17.59 35.41 35.50
CA GLY A 1158 18.93 35.98 35.45
C GLY A 1158 19.73 35.41 34.29
N ILE A 1159 19.78 34.08 34.17
CA ILE A 1159 20.43 33.39 33.05
C ILE A 1159 19.81 33.79 31.71
N TYR A 1160 18.48 33.83 31.61
CA TYR A 1160 17.80 34.31 30.39
C TYR A 1160 18.17 35.74 30.03
N ALA A 1161 18.20 36.65 31.01
CA ALA A 1161 18.56 38.03 30.75
C ALA A 1161 20.03 38.16 30.29
N CYS A 1162 20.94 37.39 30.87
CA CYS A 1162 22.32 37.30 30.40
C CYS A 1162 22.39 36.78 28.96
N ILE A 1163 21.68 35.69 28.63
CA ILE A 1163 21.61 35.12 27.27
C ILE A 1163 21.05 36.16 26.28
N LEU A 1164 19.99 36.88 26.64
CA LEU A 1164 19.39 37.92 25.79
C LEU A 1164 20.33 39.12 25.56
N GLN A 1165 21.16 39.46 26.55
CA GLN A 1165 22.19 40.51 26.43
C GLN A 1165 23.40 40.05 25.59
N ALA A 1166 23.57 38.74 25.42
CA ALA A 1166 24.68 38.08 24.76
C ALA A 1166 24.47 37.84 23.25
N ASP A 1167 23.51 38.52 22.62
CA ASP A 1167 23.14 38.35 21.20
C ASP A 1167 22.82 36.87 20.89
N PRO A 1168 21.69 36.35 21.40
CA PRO A 1168 21.35 34.93 21.30
C PRO A 1168 20.95 34.55 19.88
N LEU A 1169 21.33 33.35 19.46
CA LEU A 1169 21.12 32.82 18.12
C LEU A 1169 20.65 31.37 18.17
N LEU A 1170 19.96 30.93 17.11
CA LEU A 1170 19.65 29.53 16.87
C LEU A 1170 20.78 28.82 16.13
N PHE A 1171 20.99 27.57 16.52
CA PHE A 1171 21.72 26.56 15.80
C PHE A 1171 20.75 25.63 15.06
N GLU A 1172 21.04 25.33 13.79
CA GLU A 1172 20.35 24.30 13.01
C GLU A 1172 21.17 23.00 13.00
N PRO A 1173 20.52 21.82 13.03
CA PRO A 1173 21.23 20.55 12.88
C PRO A 1173 21.69 20.38 11.42
N LYS A 1174 22.87 19.78 11.27
CA LYS A 1174 23.49 19.50 9.97
C LYS A 1174 23.74 18.00 9.82
N GLN A 1175 23.83 17.55 8.58
CA GLN A 1175 24.17 16.19 8.22
C GLN A 1175 25.24 16.15 7.16
N ILE A 1176 26.18 15.22 7.28
CA ILE A 1176 27.12 14.87 6.22
C ILE A 1176 26.43 13.82 5.37
N LEU A 1177 26.14 14.20 4.14
CA LEU A 1177 25.63 13.32 3.10
C LEU A 1177 26.82 12.66 2.42
N PHE A 1178 26.82 11.33 2.37
CA PHE A 1178 27.74 10.55 1.55
C PHE A 1178 26.95 10.06 0.35
N ILE A 1179 27.13 10.72 -0.79
CA ILE A 1179 26.39 10.44 -2.02
C ILE A 1179 27.33 9.81 -3.01
N THR A 1180 27.15 8.52 -3.23
CA THR A 1180 27.87 7.78 -4.25
C THR A 1180 27.03 7.71 -5.51
N VAL A 1181 27.58 8.20 -6.61
CA VAL A 1181 26.88 8.27 -7.89
C VAL A 1181 27.85 8.00 -9.04
N PRO A 1182 27.41 7.44 -10.19
CA PRO A 1182 28.24 7.42 -11.39
C PRO A 1182 28.65 8.84 -11.81
N GLN A 1183 29.85 8.98 -12.36
CA GLN A 1183 30.44 10.28 -12.73
C GLN A 1183 29.52 11.14 -13.62
N ASP A 1184 28.74 10.50 -14.50
CA ASP A 1184 27.78 11.14 -15.41
C ASP A 1184 26.72 11.99 -14.69
N PHE A 1185 26.38 11.66 -13.45
CA PHE A 1185 25.36 12.37 -12.66
C PHE A 1185 25.95 13.30 -11.60
N MET A 1186 27.28 13.39 -11.51
CA MET A 1186 27.96 14.28 -10.56
C MET A 1186 27.42 15.70 -10.65
N GLY A 1187 27.26 16.25 -11.86
CA GLY A 1187 26.74 17.61 -12.06
C GLY A 1187 25.29 17.78 -11.59
N ALA A 1188 24.44 16.76 -11.77
CA ALA A 1188 23.05 16.78 -11.32
C ALA A 1188 22.95 16.71 -9.79
N VAL A 1189 23.77 15.87 -9.15
CA VAL A 1189 23.86 15.78 -7.68
C VAL A 1189 24.38 17.08 -7.08
N SER A 1190 25.45 17.65 -7.62
CA SER A 1190 26.00 18.92 -7.14
C SER A 1190 24.98 20.06 -7.23
N LYS A 1191 24.15 20.08 -8.28
CA LYS A 1191 23.05 21.04 -8.41
C LYS A 1191 21.97 20.85 -7.34
N GLU A 1192 21.58 19.60 -7.08
CA GLU A 1192 20.57 19.27 -6.07
C GLU A 1192 21.04 19.60 -4.65
N LEU A 1193 22.31 19.31 -4.35
CA LEU A 1193 22.97 19.70 -3.11
C LEU A 1193 23.01 21.23 -2.97
N GLY A 1194 23.39 21.94 -4.03
CA GLY A 1194 23.41 23.40 -4.05
C GLY A 1194 22.04 24.04 -3.77
N ALA A 1195 20.96 23.46 -4.32
CA ALA A 1195 19.59 23.93 -4.08
C ALA A 1195 19.15 23.79 -2.61
N ARG A 1196 19.82 22.95 -1.82
CA ARG A 1196 19.46 22.60 -0.44
C ARG A 1196 20.42 23.17 0.60
N ARG A 1197 21.11 24.27 0.26
CA ARG A 1197 22.15 24.89 1.12
C ARG A 1197 23.22 23.89 1.59
N ALA A 1198 23.47 22.83 0.81
CA ALA A 1198 24.49 21.85 1.14
C ALA A 1198 25.86 22.34 0.66
N GLN A 1199 26.85 22.30 1.54
CA GLN A 1199 28.23 22.57 1.21
C GLN A 1199 28.93 21.25 0.85
N ILE A 1200 29.42 21.12 -0.38
CA ILE A 1200 30.23 19.96 -0.76
C ILE A 1200 31.58 20.09 -0.05
N THR A 1201 31.87 19.17 0.86
CA THR A 1201 33.09 19.16 1.67
C THR A 1201 34.21 18.39 0.99
N ASP A 1202 33.87 17.29 0.31
CA ASP A 1202 34.83 16.46 -0.38
C ASP A 1202 34.20 15.78 -1.58
N MET A 1203 35.02 15.45 -2.57
CA MET A 1203 34.61 14.73 -3.75
C MET A 1203 35.73 13.78 -4.15
N LYS A 1204 35.50 12.48 -3.92
CA LYS A 1204 36.45 11.44 -4.28
C LYS A 1204 35.96 10.67 -5.48
N THR A 1205 36.83 10.51 -6.46
CA THR A 1205 36.56 9.64 -7.60
C THR A 1205 37.26 8.30 -7.37
N GLU A 1206 36.47 7.25 -7.21
CA GLU A 1206 36.95 5.87 -7.09
C GLU A 1206 36.45 5.09 -8.31
N GLY A 1207 37.35 4.83 -9.26
CA GLY A 1207 36.98 4.26 -10.56
C GLY A 1207 36.09 5.21 -11.37
N ASP A 1208 34.94 4.73 -11.83
CA ASP A 1208 33.90 5.48 -12.56
C ASP A 1208 32.82 6.07 -11.62
N GLN A 1209 33.08 6.07 -10.30
CA GLN A 1209 32.15 6.53 -9.27
C GLN A 1209 32.68 7.81 -8.64
N THR A 1210 31.78 8.75 -8.39
CA THR A 1210 32.07 9.93 -7.60
C THR A 1210 31.33 9.80 -6.28
N ILE A 1211 32.09 9.78 -5.20
CA ILE A 1211 31.60 9.92 -3.85
C ILE A 1211 31.63 11.41 -3.53
N ILE A 1212 30.46 12.02 -3.50
CA ILE A 1212 30.25 13.41 -3.13
C ILE A 1212 29.90 13.42 -1.66
N ILE A 1213 30.76 14.02 -0.85
CA ILE A 1213 30.51 14.25 0.56
C ILE A 1213 30.05 15.70 0.71
N GLY A 1214 28.83 15.91 1.20
CA GLY A 1214 28.25 17.23 1.33
C GLY A 1214 27.55 17.43 2.66
N LYS A 1215 27.81 18.54 3.34
CA LYS A 1215 27.17 18.91 4.60
C LYS A 1215 25.92 19.75 4.35
N ALA A 1216 24.75 19.27 4.73
CA ALA A 1216 23.46 19.92 4.47
C ALA A 1216 22.65 20.15 5.76
N PRO A 1217 21.83 21.22 5.86
CA PRO A 1217 20.90 21.40 6.96
C PRO A 1217 19.72 20.42 6.88
N VAL A 1218 19.34 19.82 8.01
CA VAL A 1218 18.27 18.81 8.07
C VAL A 1218 16.94 19.32 7.53
N LYS A 1219 16.60 20.60 7.77
CA LYS A 1219 15.36 21.22 7.24
C LYS A 1219 15.29 21.16 5.71
N GLU A 1220 16.43 21.28 5.04
CA GLU A 1220 16.52 21.25 3.57
C GLU A 1220 16.55 19.82 3.02
N LEU A 1221 16.68 18.80 3.87
CA LEU A 1221 16.69 17.39 3.47
C LEU A 1221 15.30 16.76 3.44
N ILE A 1222 14.27 17.49 3.86
CA ILE A 1222 12.87 17.08 3.69
C ILE A 1222 12.60 16.90 2.18
N GLY A 1223 12.08 15.74 1.78
CA GLY A 1223 11.90 15.36 0.38
C GLY A 1223 13.19 15.09 -0.42
N PHE A 1224 14.37 14.99 0.21
CA PHE A 1224 15.65 14.78 -0.50
C PHE A 1224 15.72 13.44 -1.23
N SER A 1225 15.22 12.35 -0.62
CA SER A 1225 15.23 11.00 -1.22
C SER A 1225 14.56 10.98 -2.61
N ALA A 1226 13.41 11.65 -2.75
CA ALA A 1226 12.70 11.74 -4.02
C ALA A 1226 13.45 12.60 -5.05
N ALA A 1227 14.02 13.73 -4.61
CA ALA A 1227 14.70 14.66 -5.51
C ALA A 1227 16.03 14.10 -6.02
N ILE A 1228 16.84 13.50 -5.15
CA ILE A 1228 18.11 12.87 -5.54
C ILE A 1228 17.87 11.66 -6.44
N ARG A 1229 16.81 10.88 -6.20
CA ARG A 1229 16.37 9.80 -7.07
C ARG A 1229 15.97 10.32 -8.46
N GLY A 1230 15.22 11.42 -8.52
CA GLY A 1230 14.87 12.07 -9.79
C GLY A 1230 16.08 12.59 -10.55
N ALA A 1231 17.01 13.27 -9.86
CA ALA A 1231 18.22 13.85 -10.44
C ALA A 1231 19.20 12.80 -10.99
N THR A 1232 19.18 11.59 -10.43
CA THR A 1232 20.16 10.53 -10.76
C THR A 1232 19.55 9.31 -11.42
N GLN A 1233 18.27 9.39 -11.81
CA GLN A 1233 17.52 8.25 -12.35
C GLN A 1233 17.56 7.03 -11.41
N GLY A 1234 17.60 7.28 -10.10
CA GLY A 1234 17.69 6.25 -9.06
C GLY A 1234 19.07 5.66 -8.82
N ARG A 1235 20.14 6.16 -9.47
CA ARG A 1235 21.51 5.63 -9.35
C ARG A 1235 22.32 6.27 -8.23
N ALA A 1236 21.86 7.38 -7.64
CA ALA A 1236 22.47 7.91 -6.43
C ALA A 1236 22.13 7.03 -5.25
N ILE A 1237 23.17 6.65 -4.52
CA ILE A 1237 23.04 6.03 -3.24
C ILE A 1237 23.60 7.02 -2.25
N TRP A 1238 22.74 7.42 -1.31
CA TRP A 1238 23.12 8.40 -0.32
C TRP A 1238 22.86 7.84 1.06
N THR A 1239 23.75 8.20 1.98
CA THR A 1239 23.56 8.03 3.41
C THR A 1239 23.77 9.38 4.06
N ALA A 1240 23.19 9.59 5.23
CA ALA A 1240 23.34 10.83 5.97
C ALA A 1240 23.82 10.51 7.38
N GLU A 1241 24.93 11.11 7.79
CA GLU A 1241 25.46 11.05 9.15
C GLU A 1241 25.23 12.38 9.86
N TYR A 1242 24.99 12.31 11.17
CA TYR A 1242 24.83 13.52 11.97
C TYR A 1242 26.14 14.33 12.02
N ALA A 1243 26.06 15.62 11.74
CA ALA A 1243 27.21 16.52 11.61
C ALA A 1243 27.27 17.58 12.70
N GLY A 1244 26.54 17.38 13.79
CA GLY A 1244 26.41 18.38 14.85
C GLY A 1244 25.40 19.49 14.52
N PHE A 1245 25.53 20.57 15.27
CA PHE A 1245 24.74 21.79 15.15
C PHE A 1245 25.63 22.92 14.63
N GLU A 1246 25.14 23.70 13.68
CA GLU A 1246 25.82 24.88 13.15
C GLU A 1246 24.93 26.10 13.20
N LEU A 1247 25.54 27.29 13.15
CA LEU A 1247 24.81 28.55 13.27
C LEU A 1247 23.80 28.68 12.13
N LEU A 1248 22.52 28.84 12.49
CA LEU A 1248 21.50 29.16 11.52
C LEU A 1248 21.84 30.54 10.92
N PRO A 1249 21.83 30.70 9.57
CA PRO A 1249 22.15 31.98 8.95
C PRO A 1249 21.33 33.13 9.53
N ARG A 1250 21.97 34.31 9.75
CA ARG A 1250 21.36 35.47 10.42
C ARG A 1250 20.02 35.89 9.78
N GLU A 1251 19.90 35.77 8.47
CA GLU A 1251 18.69 36.09 7.70
C GLU A 1251 17.51 35.18 8.03
N LEU A 1252 17.77 33.93 8.43
CA LEU A 1252 16.75 32.92 8.74
C LEU A 1252 16.37 32.85 10.23
N GLN A 1253 17.15 33.50 11.09
CA GLN A 1253 16.97 33.49 12.56
C GLN A 1253 15.56 33.92 12.96
N HIS A 1254 15.14 35.13 12.58
CA HIS A 1254 13.86 35.69 13.01
C HIS A 1254 12.67 34.82 12.58
N ASN A 1255 12.60 34.45 11.30
CA ASN A 1255 11.50 33.65 10.76
C ASN A 1255 11.41 32.27 11.45
N THR A 1256 12.55 31.63 11.69
CA THR A 1256 12.61 30.32 12.34
C THR A 1256 12.21 30.39 13.81
N VAL A 1257 12.65 31.43 14.55
CA VAL A 1257 12.22 31.65 15.94
C VAL A 1257 10.70 31.84 16.01
N VAL A 1258 10.12 32.67 15.14
CA VAL A 1258 8.66 32.90 15.09
C VAL A 1258 7.91 31.60 14.76
N GLU A 1259 8.41 30.81 13.82
CA GLU A 1259 7.84 29.51 13.45
C GLU A 1259 7.81 28.55 14.65
N ILE A 1260 8.93 28.40 15.36
CA ILE A 1260 9.03 27.53 16.54
C ILE A 1260 8.11 28.02 17.67
N ARG A 1261 8.08 29.33 17.94
CA ARG A 1261 7.21 29.91 18.98
C ARG A 1261 5.74 29.68 18.68
N LYS A 1262 5.31 29.92 17.44
CA LYS A 1262 3.93 29.65 17.00
C LYS A 1262 3.57 28.18 17.14
N ARG A 1263 4.49 27.28 16.79
CA ARG A 1263 4.32 25.82 16.95
C ARG A 1263 4.15 25.43 18.43
N LYS A 1264 4.92 26.03 19.32
CA LYS A 1264 4.88 25.78 20.78
C LYS A 1264 3.79 26.58 21.53
N GLY A 1265 2.95 27.35 20.82
CA GLY A 1265 1.88 28.15 21.43
C GLY A 1265 2.37 29.28 22.33
N MET A 1266 3.53 29.87 22.02
CA MET A 1266 4.19 30.95 22.79
C MET A 1266 3.87 32.37 22.34
#